data_AF-A0AAD9YTG6-F1
#
_entry.id   AF-A0AAD9YTG6-F1
#
_cell.length_a   1.000
_cell.length_b   1.000
_cell.length_c   1.000
_cell.angle_alpha   90.00
_cell.angle_beta   90.00
_cell.angle_gamma   90.00
#
_symmetry.space_group_name_H-M   'P 1'
#
loop_
_entity.id
_entity.type
_entity.pdbx_description
1 polymer ?
#
loop_
_entity_poly.entity_id
_entity_poly.type
_entity_poly.pdbx_seq_one_letter_code
_entity_poly.pdbx_strand_id
1 'polypeptide(L)'
;MGSLGYSQKKIRIAIDRGGTFTDVHAYIPGSSEPEMVFKLLSVDPRNYNDAPTEGIRRVLSHFRGKSLPRDEPLDITDVESIRMGTTIATNALLERQGERVAFLTTKGFRDLLVIGNQARPHIFDLSIHKLQNLYDTVVEIDERVTMEEFLENPEKEPIDINSDDALVEGLTGEPVRILKRPDTEVIKEQLRHLQTEGFNSLAICFIHSYLYPNHENQVAELARSMGFEVSVSSELQPTIKMVSRGNSATADAYLSPLIRRYVKNFGSGFKGGLDAVAGKLLFMQSDGGLCLWQKFSGLRAILSGPAGGVIGFARSCYDPHDKMPVIGFDMGGTSTDVSRFSGTYDHVFETETAEVTLQTPQLDINTVAAGGGSILHWKNGLFAIGPDSAGAHPGPVCYRKGGPLTVTDANLFLGRLRPEYFPAIFGPEENEPLDYEATVHAFKSLTEKINAEEGKSFTAEEVASGFLRVANESMSRPIRSLTEGRGIRTSEHVLATFGGAGGQHACDVAEALGIQRVVIHRYSSILSAYGMALADLTHEIQRPRAARLSEMNEAHLASEFGSLTTEAGETLTAQGFTDQQIEYELYLNLRYQGTNSSLMIQKPIDSWDFSRKFIEHHEEEFGFVLDREILIEDIRVRALGKTAGTENMSVSSALKAVDIRLTPSKKSAKTTRVYSQNQWHEVNLFKLEGLAAGDKVPGPSIILDQTQTILIQPGWAATVLSRHLLLDREETPLKDTASEDPDVVDPIQLSVFGHRFMSIAEQMGRSLQLTSVSINIKERLDYSCAIFSPHGGLVANAPHIPCHLGAMSYAVAYQAERWGNTLRPGDVLVSNHPAAGGSHLPDVTVISPVIDEHTNEVLFWTASRAHHADIGGIAAGSMPPHSKEIWQEGASFTSFKLVNDGKFDDEGLAEIMLKKPASYPGSSGTRTWSDNVSDLKAQIAANQKGIRLIHESIKEYGLPTVQKYMLGIQDNAEKVVRNLLRQVHDQFSGLPLEAEDQMDDGSKLVLKIHINRDEGSAIFDFTGTSREVYGNLNAPRAITFSAIIYVLRSLVKEDIPLNQGCLAPINVVLPAGTILSPSLGAATVGGNVETSQRVTDLVLRAFQAAAASQGTCNNLTFGYGGEVIDGKARPGFGYYETIAGGAGAGPTWAGQSGVHVHMTNTRITDPESLERRYPCILHEFGIRKGSGGHGKFPGGDGCIRHIEFRRDVQVSVLSERRSVPPFGLCGGEPGTPGENLWIRKDEYGLREINLGGKNTCQMRKGDHIIIKSPGGGAYGKRT
;
A
#
# COMPACT_ATOMS: atom_id res chain seq x y z
N MET A 1 -68.10 0.61 15.34
CA MET A 1 -67.39 -0.66 15.11
C MET A 1 -67.09 -0.76 13.63
N GLY A 2 -65.81 -0.59 13.27
CA GLY A 2 -65.25 -0.76 11.93
C GLY A 2 -63.76 -0.93 12.14
N SER A 3 -63.23 -2.08 11.71
CA SER A 3 -61.92 -2.63 12.05
C SER A 3 -60.75 -1.66 11.78
N LEU A 4 -60.01 -1.32 12.84
CA LEU A 4 -58.61 -0.89 12.74
C LEU A 4 -57.85 -2.02 12.05
N GLY A 5 -57.43 -1.76 10.81
CA GLY A 5 -56.69 -2.71 9.99
C GLY A 5 -55.42 -3.16 10.71
N TYR A 6 -55.23 -4.47 10.80
CA TYR A 6 -53.96 -5.08 11.14
C TYR A 6 -52.89 -4.50 10.20
N SER A 7 -51.92 -3.77 10.75
CA SER A 7 -50.67 -3.48 10.05
C SER A 7 -50.07 -4.82 9.60
N GLN A 8 -50.00 -5.05 8.29
CA GLN A 8 -49.29 -6.21 7.74
C GLN A 8 -47.84 -6.16 8.23
N LYS A 9 -47.45 -7.12 9.07
CA LYS A 9 -46.05 -7.29 9.49
C LYS A 9 -45.21 -7.47 8.23
N LYS A 10 -44.28 -6.55 7.95
CA LYS A 10 -43.34 -6.66 6.84
C LYS A 10 -41.99 -7.17 7.33
N ILE A 11 -41.28 -7.92 6.47
CA ILE A 11 -39.98 -8.51 6.79
C ILE A 11 -38.84 -7.71 6.14
N ARG A 12 -37.73 -7.56 6.87
CA ARG A 12 -36.46 -7.03 6.34
C ARG A 12 -35.49 -8.17 6.13
N ILE A 13 -34.75 -8.12 5.03
CA ILE A 13 -33.80 -9.17 4.63
C ILE A 13 -32.46 -8.51 4.34
N ALA A 14 -31.39 -9.01 4.93
CA ALA A 14 -30.01 -8.63 4.66
C ALA A 14 -29.21 -9.83 4.15
N ILE A 15 -28.43 -9.62 3.10
CA ILE A 15 -27.74 -10.68 2.36
C ILE A 15 -26.31 -10.26 2.08
N ASP A 16 -25.35 -11.05 2.52
CA ASP A 16 -23.97 -10.93 2.09
C ASP A 16 -23.62 -12.06 1.13
N ARG A 17 -23.32 -11.72 -0.12
CA ARG A 17 -22.86 -12.68 -1.12
C ARG A 17 -21.34 -12.71 -1.17
N GLY A 18 -20.74 -13.56 -0.33
CA GLY A 18 -19.32 -13.86 -0.34
C GLY A 18 -18.89 -14.81 -1.46
N GLY A 19 -17.59 -15.11 -1.54
CA GLY A 19 -17.02 -16.01 -2.56
C GLY A 19 -17.40 -17.48 -2.38
N THR A 20 -17.43 -17.97 -1.13
CA THR A 20 -17.76 -19.38 -0.81
C THR A 20 -19.22 -19.56 -0.41
N PHE A 21 -19.72 -18.73 0.51
CA PHE A 21 -21.08 -18.80 1.03
C PHE A 21 -21.83 -17.48 0.87
N THR A 22 -23.14 -17.59 0.71
CA THR A 22 -24.10 -16.49 0.78
C THR A 22 -24.82 -16.58 2.12
N ASP A 23 -24.69 -15.51 2.89
CA ASP A 23 -25.20 -15.40 4.24
C ASP A 23 -26.45 -14.52 4.27
N VAL A 24 -27.51 -15.01 4.91
CA VAL A 24 -28.82 -14.35 4.92
C VAL A 24 -29.27 -14.17 6.36
N HIS A 25 -29.61 -12.93 6.71
CA HIS A 25 -30.27 -12.56 7.96
C HIS A 25 -31.63 -11.92 7.65
N ALA A 26 -32.68 -12.32 8.36
CA ALA A 26 -34.00 -11.71 8.19
C ALA A 26 -34.73 -11.54 9.53
N TYR A 27 -35.48 -10.45 9.66
CA TYR A 27 -36.20 -10.11 10.88
C TYR A 27 -37.41 -9.22 10.60
N ILE A 28 -38.34 -9.19 11.56
CA ILE A 28 -39.51 -8.30 11.55
C ILE A 28 -39.21 -7.14 12.51
N PRO A 29 -39.14 -5.89 12.03
CA PRO A 29 -38.86 -4.74 12.88
C PRO A 29 -39.85 -4.61 14.05
N GLY A 30 -39.35 -4.37 15.26
CA GLY A 30 -40.17 -4.21 16.47
C GLY A 30 -40.90 -5.48 16.95
N SER A 31 -40.60 -6.65 16.38
CA SER A 31 -41.15 -7.94 16.79
C SER A 31 -40.23 -8.67 17.76
N SER A 32 -40.80 -9.46 18.67
CA SER A 32 -40.07 -10.40 19.53
C SER A 32 -39.92 -11.79 18.91
N GLU A 33 -40.39 -11.99 17.67
CA GLU A 33 -40.22 -13.25 16.94
C GLU A 33 -38.73 -13.52 16.65
N PRO A 34 -38.31 -14.81 16.66
CA PRO A 34 -36.92 -15.17 16.42
C PRO A 34 -36.46 -14.75 15.02
N GLU A 35 -35.25 -14.19 14.96
CA GLU A 35 -34.57 -13.82 13.73
C GLU A 35 -34.25 -15.08 12.90
N MET A 36 -34.31 -14.97 11.58
CA MET A 36 -34.07 -16.07 10.66
C MET A 36 -32.66 -15.95 10.07
N VAL A 37 -31.93 -17.07 10.02
CA VAL A 37 -30.57 -17.16 9.46
C VAL A 37 -30.50 -18.30 8.47
N PHE A 38 -29.92 -18.05 7.30
CA PHE A 38 -29.62 -19.08 6.31
C PHE A 38 -28.21 -18.91 5.75
N LYS A 39 -27.53 -20.03 5.48
CA LYS A 39 -26.22 -20.09 4.82
C LYS A 39 -26.33 -20.99 3.61
N LEU A 40 -25.95 -20.47 2.44
CA LEU A 40 -26.06 -21.15 1.15
C LEU A 40 -24.70 -21.15 0.46
N LEU A 41 -24.44 -22.11 -0.45
CA LEU A 41 -23.30 -22.01 -1.33
C LEU A 41 -23.52 -20.85 -2.32
N SER A 42 -22.51 -19.99 -2.50
CA SER A 42 -22.64 -18.82 -3.39
C SER A 42 -22.82 -19.18 -4.86
N VAL A 43 -22.39 -20.38 -5.26
CA VAL A 43 -22.53 -20.92 -6.62
C VAL A 43 -22.94 -22.39 -6.52
N ASP A 44 -24.18 -22.71 -6.88
CA ASP A 44 -24.72 -24.07 -6.92
C ASP A 44 -25.79 -24.23 -8.03
N PRO A 45 -25.35 -24.23 -9.30
CA PRO A 45 -26.25 -24.19 -10.46
C PRO A 45 -27.13 -25.44 -10.61
N ARG A 46 -26.83 -26.53 -9.89
CA ARG A 46 -27.68 -27.73 -9.87
C ARG A 46 -28.93 -27.55 -9.03
N ASN A 47 -28.90 -26.66 -8.04
CA ASN A 47 -29.98 -26.48 -7.07
C ASN A 47 -30.74 -25.17 -7.22
N TYR A 48 -30.06 -24.08 -7.57
CA TYR A 48 -30.67 -22.76 -7.77
C TYR A 48 -29.81 -21.89 -8.70
N ASN A 49 -30.47 -21.03 -9.48
CA ASN A 49 -29.78 -20.14 -10.42
C ASN A 49 -29.06 -18.97 -9.72
N ASP A 50 -29.56 -18.52 -8.58
CA ASP A 50 -29.05 -17.37 -7.84
C ASP A 50 -29.24 -17.56 -6.33
N ALA A 51 -28.13 -17.53 -5.58
CA ALA A 51 -28.13 -17.81 -4.14
C ALA A 51 -28.88 -16.74 -3.31
N PRO A 52 -28.72 -15.42 -3.58
CA PRO A 52 -29.55 -14.40 -2.93
C PRO A 52 -31.05 -14.58 -3.14
N THR A 53 -31.49 -14.85 -4.38
CA THR A 53 -32.91 -15.09 -4.68
C THR A 53 -33.44 -16.34 -3.96
N GLU A 54 -32.67 -17.42 -3.91
CA GLU A 54 -33.01 -18.63 -3.13
C GLU A 54 -33.04 -18.33 -1.61
N GLY A 55 -32.12 -17.51 -1.11
CA GLY A 55 -32.12 -17.03 0.27
C GLY A 55 -33.44 -16.34 0.63
N ILE A 56 -33.89 -15.41 -0.21
CA ILE A 56 -35.18 -14.72 -0.07
C ILE A 56 -36.34 -15.71 -0.16
N ARG A 57 -36.27 -16.69 -1.06
CA ARG A 57 -37.28 -17.75 -1.18
C ARG A 57 -37.43 -18.56 0.11
N ARG A 58 -36.31 -18.94 0.76
CA ARG A 58 -36.31 -19.67 2.03
C ARG A 58 -36.87 -18.82 3.17
N VAL A 59 -36.46 -17.54 3.25
CA VAL A 59 -37.01 -16.57 4.20
C VAL A 59 -38.53 -16.44 4.03
N LEU A 60 -39.02 -16.20 2.80
CA LEU A 60 -40.45 -16.06 2.54
C LEU A 60 -41.22 -17.36 2.75
N SER A 61 -40.62 -18.51 2.46
CA SER A 61 -41.26 -19.82 2.70
C SER A 61 -41.45 -20.06 4.20
N HIS A 62 -40.46 -19.68 5.01
CA HIS A 62 -40.54 -19.74 6.48
C HIS A 62 -41.55 -18.73 7.01
N PHE A 63 -41.44 -17.46 6.58
CA PHE A 63 -42.32 -16.37 7.01
C PHE A 63 -43.80 -16.61 6.66
N ARG A 64 -44.09 -17.20 5.50
CA ARG A 64 -45.46 -17.53 5.05
C ARG A 64 -45.95 -18.90 5.52
N GLY A 65 -45.07 -19.72 6.12
CA GLY A 65 -45.37 -21.10 6.48
C GLY A 65 -45.74 -22.01 5.29
N LYS A 66 -45.34 -21.65 4.07
CA LYS A 66 -45.65 -22.39 2.83
C LYS A 66 -44.42 -22.44 1.93
N SER A 67 -44.07 -23.64 1.46
CA SER A 67 -42.99 -23.82 0.48
C SER A 67 -43.32 -23.11 -0.84
N LEU A 68 -42.38 -22.30 -1.33
CA LEU A 68 -42.47 -21.61 -2.61
C LEU A 68 -41.70 -22.39 -3.70
N PRO A 69 -42.26 -22.62 -4.90
CA PRO A 69 -41.58 -23.34 -5.99
C PRO A 69 -40.31 -22.61 -6.42
N ARG A 70 -39.23 -23.32 -6.77
CA ARG A 70 -37.94 -22.71 -7.16
C ARG A 70 -38.00 -21.97 -8.50
N ASP A 71 -38.87 -22.41 -9.40
CA ASP A 71 -38.90 -21.97 -10.81
C ASP A 71 -39.80 -20.76 -11.04
N GLU A 72 -40.52 -20.32 -10.01
CA GLU A 72 -41.45 -19.19 -10.09
C GLU A 72 -40.83 -17.90 -9.52
N PRO A 73 -41.07 -16.74 -10.19
CA PRO A 73 -40.72 -15.44 -9.64
C PRO A 73 -41.41 -15.19 -8.29
N LEU A 74 -40.68 -14.57 -7.36
CA LEU A 74 -41.10 -14.30 -6.00
C LEU A 74 -42.04 -13.09 -5.93
N ASP A 75 -43.11 -13.23 -5.15
CA ASP A 75 -43.93 -12.11 -4.71
C ASP A 75 -43.34 -11.51 -3.43
N ILE A 76 -42.94 -10.24 -3.49
CA ILE A 76 -42.27 -9.49 -2.41
C ILE A 76 -43.15 -8.41 -1.77
N THR A 77 -44.47 -8.54 -1.88
CA THR A 77 -45.44 -7.64 -1.22
C THR A 77 -45.20 -7.50 0.29
N ASP A 78 -44.89 -8.60 0.97
CA ASP A 78 -44.62 -8.65 2.42
C ASP A 78 -43.19 -8.20 2.81
N VAL A 79 -42.32 -7.93 1.84
CA VAL A 79 -40.93 -7.49 2.11
C VAL A 79 -40.91 -5.97 2.23
N GLU A 80 -40.29 -5.45 3.29
CA GLU A 80 -40.05 -4.03 3.50
C GLU A 80 -38.81 -3.56 2.74
N SER A 81 -37.67 -4.24 2.96
CA SER A 81 -36.40 -3.96 2.31
C SER A 81 -35.54 -5.21 2.14
N ILE A 82 -34.72 -5.19 1.09
CA ILE A 82 -33.66 -6.16 0.78
C ILE A 82 -32.35 -5.37 0.77
N ARG A 83 -31.45 -5.67 1.70
CA ARG A 83 -30.14 -5.03 1.82
C ARG A 83 -29.07 -6.02 1.41
N MET A 84 -28.21 -5.66 0.47
CA MET A 84 -27.28 -6.62 -0.13
C MET A 84 -25.86 -6.06 -0.22
N GLY A 85 -24.88 -6.86 0.19
CA GLY A 85 -23.48 -6.68 -0.17
C GLY A 85 -23.03 -7.78 -1.13
N THR A 86 -22.05 -7.47 -1.97
CA THR A 86 -21.59 -8.43 -2.97
C THR A 86 -20.10 -8.31 -3.26
N THR A 87 -19.46 -9.47 -3.44
CA THR A 87 -18.06 -9.57 -3.84
C THR A 87 -17.86 -9.57 -5.36
N ILE A 88 -18.93 -9.40 -6.18
CA ILE A 88 -18.86 -9.48 -7.65
C ILE A 88 -17.86 -8.49 -8.24
N ALA A 89 -17.89 -7.21 -7.81
CA ALA A 89 -16.97 -6.20 -8.32
C ALA A 89 -15.52 -6.52 -7.97
N THR A 90 -15.26 -6.86 -6.70
CA THR A 90 -13.92 -7.25 -6.22
C THR A 90 -13.40 -8.48 -6.96
N ASN A 91 -14.22 -9.54 -7.12
CA ASN A 91 -13.83 -10.75 -7.83
C ASN A 91 -13.61 -10.48 -9.32
N ALA A 92 -14.47 -9.71 -9.98
CA ALA A 92 -14.30 -9.35 -11.39
C ALA A 92 -13.02 -8.54 -11.63
N LEU A 93 -12.63 -7.68 -10.69
CA LEU A 93 -11.38 -6.93 -10.74
C LEU A 93 -10.16 -7.85 -10.54
N LEU A 94 -10.22 -8.77 -9.58
CA LEU A 94 -9.16 -9.75 -9.29
C LEU A 94 -8.98 -10.78 -10.42
N GLU A 95 -10.08 -11.31 -10.94
CA GLU A 95 -10.12 -12.33 -12.01
C GLU A 95 -10.00 -11.73 -13.41
N ARG A 96 -10.00 -10.40 -13.52
CA ARG A 96 -9.98 -9.65 -14.79
C ARG A 96 -11.11 -10.07 -15.73
N GLN A 97 -12.33 -10.09 -15.18
CA GLN A 97 -13.58 -10.46 -15.86
C GLN A 97 -14.60 -9.31 -15.88
N GLY A 98 -14.23 -8.17 -16.47
CA GLY A 98 -15.11 -7.01 -16.67
C GLY A 98 -15.44 -6.73 -18.14
N GLU A 99 -16.06 -5.57 -18.39
CA GLU A 99 -16.44 -5.14 -19.73
C GLU A 99 -15.23 -4.64 -20.53
N ARG A 100 -15.27 -4.74 -21.86
CA ARG A 100 -14.24 -4.13 -22.72
C ARG A 100 -14.37 -2.61 -22.67
N VAL A 101 -13.30 -1.93 -22.28
CA VAL A 101 -13.26 -0.46 -22.12
C VAL A 101 -12.35 0.17 -23.16
N ALA A 102 -12.81 1.27 -23.75
CA ALA A 102 -11.94 2.23 -24.43
C ALA A 102 -11.71 3.46 -23.55
N PHE A 103 -10.46 3.86 -23.39
CA PHE A 103 -10.06 5.00 -22.58
C PHE A 103 -9.86 6.25 -23.45
N LEU A 104 -10.57 7.33 -23.14
CA LEU A 104 -10.45 8.61 -23.82
C LEU A 104 -9.66 9.56 -22.92
N THR A 105 -8.59 10.14 -23.45
CA THR A 105 -7.72 11.02 -22.67
C THR A 105 -7.17 12.18 -23.49
N THR A 106 -6.59 13.17 -22.81
CA THR A 106 -5.92 14.31 -23.44
C THR A 106 -4.77 13.80 -24.32
N LYS A 107 -4.61 14.37 -25.51
CA LYS A 107 -3.52 14.06 -26.42
C LYS A 107 -2.14 14.25 -25.74
N GLY A 108 -1.25 13.30 -25.96
CA GLY A 108 0.07 13.21 -25.31
C GLY A 108 0.10 12.32 -24.07
N PHE A 109 -1.06 11.87 -23.59
CA PHE A 109 -1.19 11.07 -22.36
C PHE A 109 -1.69 9.64 -22.60
N ARG A 110 -1.61 9.14 -23.84
CA ARG A 110 -2.06 7.80 -24.22
C ARG A 110 -1.57 6.70 -23.29
N ASP A 111 -0.27 6.70 -23.00
CA ASP A 111 0.37 5.65 -22.22
C ASP A 111 0.50 6.02 -20.73
N LEU A 112 -0.13 7.11 -20.28
CA LEU A 112 0.00 7.62 -18.91
C LEU A 112 -0.34 6.56 -17.86
N LEU A 113 -1.45 5.83 -18.05
CA LEU A 113 -1.85 4.77 -17.11
C LEU A 113 -0.97 3.51 -17.22
N VAL A 114 -0.41 3.22 -18.41
CA VAL A 114 0.56 2.13 -18.60
C VAL A 114 1.84 2.42 -17.80
N ILE A 115 2.32 3.67 -17.86
CA ILE A 115 3.49 4.12 -17.09
C ILE A 115 3.11 4.20 -15.61
N GLY A 116 1.91 4.68 -15.29
CA GLY A 116 1.40 4.86 -13.94
C GLY A 116 2.33 5.76 -13.13
N ASN A 117 2.70 5.31 -11.94
CA ASN A 117 3.68 6.00 -11.11
C ASN A 117 5.15 5.64 -11.43
N GLN A 118 5.42 4.89 -12.49
CA GLN A 118 6.72 4.39 -12.98
C GLN A 118 7.48 3.39 -12.07
N ALA A 119 7.02 3.16 -10.84
CA ALA A 119 7.66 2.24 -9.92
C ALA A 119 7.36 0.78 -10.29
N ARG A 120 8.28 -0.13 -9.93
CA ARG A 120 8.06 -1.58 -9.98
C ARG A 120 7.45 -2.08 -8.66
N PRO A 121 6.48 -3.02 -8.70
CA PRO A 121 5.86 -3.57 -7.49
C PRO A 121 6.84 -4.30 -6.56
N HIS A 122 7.71 -5.14 -7.13
CA HIS A 122 8.69 -5.94 -6.39
C HIS A 122 10.11 -5.53 -6.78
N ILE A 123 10.85 -4.89 -5.85
CA ILE A 123 12.11 -4.22 -6.18
C ILE A 123 13.23 -5.15 -6.65
N PHE A 124 13.19 -6.42 -6.26
CA PHE A 124 14.21 -7.44 -6.56
C PHE A 124 13.86 -8.34 -7.75
N ASP A 125 12.66 -8.22 -8.32
CA ASP A 125 12.26 -9.02 -9.48
C ASP A 125 12.91 -8.49 -10.75
N LEU A 126 13.70 -9.35 -11.42
CA LEU A 126 14.27 -9.04 -12.74
C LEU A 126 13.25 -9.20 -13.88
N SER A 127 12.28 -10.11 -13.70
CA SER A 127 11.12 -10.25 -14.59
C SER A 127 10.02 -9.34 -14.09
N ILE A 128 10.18 -8.04 -14.32
CA ILE A 128 9.23 -7.04 -13.84
C ILE A 128 7.88 -7.27 -14.52
N HIS A 129 6.85 -7.53 -13.71
CA HIS A 129 5.48 -7.65 -14.15
C HIS A 129 4.65 -6.53 -13.51
N LYS A 130 4.10 -5.64 -14.33
CA LYS A 130 3.05 -4.71 -13.93
C LYS A 130 1.71 -5.32 -14.31
N LEU A 131 0.70 -5.21 -13.45
CA LEU A 131 -0.64 -5.67 -13.81
C LEU A 131 -1.16 -4.99 -15.09
N GLN A 132 -1.89 -5.76 -15.91
CA GLN A 132 -2.47 -5.26 -17.15
C GLN A 132 -3.52 -4.18 -16.86
N ASN A 133 -3.71 -3.27 -17.82
CA ASN A 133 -4.71 -2.21 -17.72
C ASN A 133 -6.14 -2.77 -17.73
N LEU A 134 -7.10 -1.97 -17.27
CA LEU A 134 -8.53 -2.26 -17.32
C LEU A 134 -9.20 -1.81 -18.64
N TYR A 135 -8.41 -1.45 -19.64
CA TYR A 135 -8.88 -0.99 -20.95
C TYR A 135 -8.09 -1.66 -22.07
N ASP A 136 -8.72 -1.80 -23.25
CA ASP A 136 -8.13 -2.46 -24.41
C ASP A 136 -7.48 -1.47 -25.38
N THR A 137 -8.00 -0.25 -25.46
CA THR A 137 -7.56 0.78 -26.41
C THR A 137 -7.68 2.17 -25.82
N VAL A 138 -6.93 3.11 -26.41
CA VAL A 138 -6.90 4.51 -26.00
C VAL A 138 -7.14 5.43 -27.19
N VAL A 139 -8.02 6.39 -27.01
CA VAL A 139 -8.29 7.47 -27.97
C VAL A 139 -7.85 8.79 -27.36
N GLU A 140 -6.98 9.50 -28.09
CA GLU A 140 -6.51 10.81 -27.70
C GLU A 140 -7.41 11.90 -28.28
N ILE A 141 -7.83 12.82 -27.41
CA ILE A 141 -8.65 13.97 -27.74
C ILE A 141 -7.75 15.20 -27.76
N ASP A 142 -7.75 15.94 -28.87
CA ASP A 142 -6.97 17.16 -29.06
C ASP A 142 -7.66 18.34 -28.35
N GLU A 143 -7.66 18.29 -27.03
CA GLU A 143 -8.13 19.33 -26.11
C GLU A 143 -7.02 19.65 -25.10
N ARG A 144 -7.03 20.85 -24.50
CA ARG A 144 -6.10 21.19 -23.42
C ARG A 144 -6.52 22.41 -22.61
N VAL A 145 -6.40 22.30 -21.30
CA VAL A 145 -6.47 23.42 -20.34
C VAL A 145 -5.26 23.41 -19.41
N THR A 146 -4.95 24.54 -18.76
CA THR A 146 -3.91 24.68 -17.72
C THR A 146 -4.36 25.69 -16.66
N MET A 147 -3.85 25.58 -15.44
CA MET A 147 -3.97 26.68 -14.46
C MET A 147 -3.19 27.90 -14.95
N GLU A 148 -3.72 29.10 -14.70
CA GLU A 148 -3.02 30.33 -15.08
C GLU A 148 -1.88 30.67 -14.13
N GLU A 149 -2.04 30.38 -12.83
CA GLU A 149 -1.03 30.56 -11.78
C GLU A 149 -0.42 29.21 -11.34
N PHE A 150 0.72 29.25 -10.64
CA PHE A 150 1.37 28.08 -10.02
C PHE A 150 1.76 28.35 -8.55
N LEU A 151 1.83 27.29 -7.74
CA LEU A 151 1.98 27.41 -6.28
C LEU A 151 3.33 27.99 -5.85
N GLU A 152 4.41 27.60 -6.52
CA GLU A 152 5.79 28.01 -6.18
C GLU A 152 6.14 29.40 -6.74
N ASN A 153 5.16 30.20 -7.20
CA ASN A 153 5.42 31.55 -7.68
C ASN A 153 5.74 32.50 -6.49
N PRO A 154 6.97 33.02 -6.35
CA PRO A 154 7.29 33.97 -5.30
C PRO A 154 6.79 35.39 -5.61
N GLU A 155 6.38 35.63 -6.86
CA GLU A 155 6.01 36.94 -7.42
C GLU A 155 4.52 36.89 -7.86
N LYS A 156 3.61 36.48 -6.96
CA LYS A 156 2.18 36.36 -7.27
C LYS A 156 1.58 37.71 -7.65
N GLU A 157 0.94 37.76 -8.81
CA GLU A 157 0.20 38.92 -9.28
C GLU A 157 -1.30 38.58 -9.38
N PRO A 158 -2.22 39.51 -9.05
CA PRO A 158 -3.65 39.29 -9.27
C PRO A 158 -3.96 39.06 -10.75
N ILE A 159 -4.75 38.04 -11.05
CA ILE A 159 -5.18 37.69 -12.42
C ILE A 159 -6.59 38.24 -12.66
N ASP A 160 -6.75 39.09 -13.69
CA ASP A 160 -8.06 39.49 -14.19
C ASP A 160 -8.53 38.51 -15.26
N ILE A 161 -9.49 37.66 -14.91
CA ILE A 161 -10.07 36.65 -15.81
C ILE A 161 -10.78 37.26 -17.04
N ASN A 162 -11.15 38.54 -16.99
CA ASN A 162 -11.81 39.22 -18.11
C ASN A 162 -10.80 39.81 -19.12
N SER A 163 -9.49 39.69 -18.85
CA SER A 163 -8.45 40.26 -19.71
C SER A 163 -8.22 39.47 -21.00
N ASP A 164 -8.67 38.21 -21.08
CA ASP A 164 -8.47 37.30 -22.21
C ASP A 164 -9.62 36.29 -22.30
N ASP A 165 -10.23 36.12 -23.47
CA ASP A 165 -11.34 35.17 -23.71
C ASP A 165 -10.96 33.70 -23.45
N ALA A 166 -9.67 33.38 -23.43
CA ALA A 166 -9.16 32.05 -23.08
C ALA A 166 -9.09 31.82 -21.56
N LEU A 167 -9.21 32.87 -20.73
CA LEU A 167 -9.25 32.77 -19.28
C LEU A 167 -10.69 32.58 -18.79
N VAL A 168 -10.87 31.60 -17.93
CA VAL A 168 -12.15 31.28 -17.30
C VAL A 168 -11.94 30.99 -15.82
N GLU A 169 -12.99 31.14 -15.03
CA GLU A 169 -12.97 30.72 -13.63
C GLU A 169 -13.25 29.20 -13.56
N GLY A 170 -12.34 28.45 -12.91
CA GLY A 170 -12.52 27.02 -12.64
C GLY A 170 -13.48 26.78 -11.47
N LEU A 171 -13.84 25.52 -11.23
CA LEU A 171 -14.77 25.15 -10.15
C LEU A 171 -14.30 25.56 -8.74
N THR A 172 -12.99 25.66 -8.52
CA THR A 172 -12.40 26.05 -7.22
C THR A 172 -12.35 27.57 -7.02
N GLY A 173 -12.68 28.37 -8.05
CA GLY A 173 -12.45 29.81 -8.13
C GLY A 173 -11.06 30.20 -8.67
N GLU A 174 -10.19 29.22 -8.95
CA GLU A 174 -8.87 29.48 -9.54
C GLU A 174 -8.98 29.77 -11.04
N PRO A 175 -8.18 30.70 -11.59
CA PRO A 175 -8.18 31.03 -13.01
C PRO A 175 -7.57 29.90 -13.87
N VAL A 176 -8.31 29.49 -14.89
CA VAL A 176 -7.94 28.44 -15.85
C VAL A 176 -7.78 29.07 -17.23
N ARG A 177 -6.73 28.68 -17.95
CA ARG A 177 -6.52 29.02 -19.35
C ARG A 177 -6.87 27.84 -20.26
N ILE A 178 -7.73 28.08 -21.24
CA ILE A 178 -8.07 27.13 -22.29
C ILE A 178 -7.05 27.26 -23.43
N LEU A 179 -6.22 26.25 -23.62
CA LEU A 179 -5.20 26.22 -24.69
C LEU A 179 -5.77 25.64 -25.98
N LYS A 180 -6.67 24.66 -25.87
CA LYS A 180 -7.29 23.98 -27.02
C LYS A 180 -8.68 23.45 -26.64
N ARG A 181 -9.69 23.71 -27.47
CA ARG A 181 -11.05 23.18 -27.31
C ARG A 181 -11.23 21.87 -28.10
N PRO A 182 -12.03 20.91 -27.59
CA PRO A 182 -12.32 19.66 -28.29
C PRO A 182 -13.15 19.90 -29.57
N ASP A 183 -12.80 19.19 -30.65
CA ASP A 183 -13.54 19.22 -31.92
C ASP A 183 -14.60 18.11 -31.96
N THR A 184 -15.88 18.50 -31.86
CA THR A 184 -17.00 17.57 -31.76
C THR A 184 -17.14 16.64 -32.97
N GLU A 185 -16.82 17.10 -34.19
CA GLU A 185 -16.99 16.26 -35.39
C GLU A 185 -15.89 15.21 -35.51
N VAL A 186 -14.65 15.57 -35.17
CA VAL A 186 -13.53 14.60 -35.10
C VAL A 186 -13.82 13.54 -34.04
N ILE A 187 -14.27 13.96 -32.85
CA ILE A 187 -14.57 13.06 -31.74
C ILE A 187 -15.72 12.12 -32.09
N LYS A 188 -16.75 12.61 -32.77
CA LYS A 188 -17.87 11.79 -33.24
C LYS A 188 -17.41 10.67 -34.18
N GLU A 189 -16.46 10.94 -35.06
CA GLU A 189 -15.90 9.91 -35.95
C GLU A 189 -15.03 8.90 -35.19
N GLN A 190 -14.22 9.37 -34.24
CA GLN A 190 -13.46 8.49 -33.33
C GLN A 190 -14.40 7.56 -32.53
N LEU A 191 -15.51 8.09 -32.01
CA LEU A 191 -16.52 7.32 -31.30
C LEU A 191 -17.22 6.30 -32.22
N ARG A 192 -17.54 6.65 -33.47
CA ARG A 192 -18.08 5.69 -34.45
C ARG A 192 -17.14 4.54 -34.70
N HIS A 193 -15.84 4.81 -34.84
CA HIS A 193 -14.83 3.77 -34.99
C HIS A 193 -14.86 2.79 -33.82
N LEU A 194 -14.91 3.29 -32.58
CA LEU A 194 -15.02 2.44 -31.38
C LEU A 194 -16.28 1.56 -31.39
N GLN A 195 -17.42 2.07 -31.86
CA GLN A 195 -18.63 1.25 -32.01
C GLN A 195 -18.42 0.11 -33.02
N THR A 196 -17.73 0.38 -34.14
CA THR A 196 -17.43 -0.66 -35.13
C THR A 196 -16.47 -1.74 -34.61
N GLU A 197 -15.61 -1.40 -33.65
CA GLU A 197 -14.73 -2.34 -32.94
C GLU A 197 -15.42 -3.08 -31.77
N GLY A 198 -16.70 -2.78 -31.53
CA GLY A 198 -17.55 -3.45 -30.54
C GLY A 198 -17.40 -2.92 -29.12
N PHE A 199 -16.87 -1.72 -28.92
CA PHE A 199 -16.84 -1.08 -27.61
C PHE A 199 -18.20 -0.46 -27.26
N ASN A 200 -18.67 -0.71 -26.03
CA ASN A 200 -19.90 -0.12 -25.49
C ASN A 200 -19.66 0.67 -24.20
N SER A 201 -18.52 0.45 -23.53
CA SER A 201 -18.14 1.13 -22.29
C SER A 201 -16.92 2.03 -22.52
N LEU A 202 -17.02 3.29 -22.09
CA LEU A 202 -15.97 4.29 -22.21
C LEU A 202 -15.59 4.86 -20.85
N ALA A 203 -14.28 5.05 -20.64
CA ALA A 203 -13.76 5.86 -19.56
C ALA A 203 -13.18 7.16 -20.13
N ILE A 204 -13.50 8.31 -19.55
CA ILE A 204 -13.01 9.62 -19.99
C ILE A 204 -12.23 10.25 -18.84
N CYS A 205 -10.95 10.60 -19.08
CA CYS A 205 -10.13 11.37 -18.13
C CYS A 205 -9.21 12.36 -18.86
N PHE A 206 -9.46 13.65 -18.68
CA PHE A 206 -8.67 14.76 -19.20
C PHE A 206 -7.87 15.44 -18.09
N ILE A 207 -6.72 16.00 -18.47
CA ILE A 207 -5.85 16.75 -17.55
C ILE A 207 -6.56 18.01 -17.04
N HIS A 208 -6.48 18.25 -15.73
CA HIS A 208 -7.16 19.30 -14.97
C HIS A 208 -8.70 19.28 -15.06
N SER A 209 -9.32 18.16 -15.42
CA SER A 209 -10.79 18.06 -15.46
C SER A 209 -11.46 18.22 -14.10
N TYR A 210 -10.74 17.96 -13.00
CA TYR A 210 -11.19 18.26 -11.63
C TYR A 210 -11.44 19.76 -11.40
N LEU A 211 -10.73 20.61 -12.15
CA LEU A 211 -10.82 22.07 -12.07
C LEU A 211 -11.74 22.63 -13.17
N TYR A 212 -11.67 22.06 -14.38
CA TYR A 212 -12.47 22.45 -15.54
C TYR A 212 -13.09 21.22 -16.24
N PRO A 213 -14.25 20.73 -15.78
CA PRO A 213 -14.85 19.50 -16.29
C PRO A 213 -15.54 19.67 -17.66
N ASN A 214 -15.69 20.90 -18.16
CA ASN A 214 -16.55 21.18 -19.31
C ASN A 214 -16.16 20.41 -20.57
N HIS A 215 -14.85 20.21 -20.82
CA HIS A 215 -14.39 19.39 -21.94
C HIS A 215 -14.79 17.92 -21.79
N GLU A 216 -14.65 17.33 -20.59
CA GLU A 216 -15.09 15.95 -20.34
C GLU A 216 -16.61 15.83 -20.53
N ASN A 217 -17.38 16.76 -19.95
CA ASN A 217 -18.84 16.76 -20.03
C ASN A 217 -19.33 16.83 -21.49
N GLN A 218 -18.71 17.70 -22.31
CA GLN A 218 -19.06 17.82 -23.73
C GLN A 218 -18.83 16.50 -24.50
N VAL A 219 -17.72 15.81 -24.22
CA VAL A 219 -17.42 14.52 -24.86
C VAL A 219 -18.33 13.41 -24.33
N ALA A 220 -18.62 13.42 -23.04
CA ALA A 220 -19.51 12.46 -22.39
C ALA A 220 -20.95 12.56 -22.91
N GLU A 221 -21.50 13.77 -23.06
CA GLU A 221 -22.82 14.00 -23.63
C GLU A 221 -22.92 13.47 -25.07
N LEU A 222 -21.91 13.73 -25.90
CA LEU A 222 -21.84 13.20 -27.25
C LEU A 222 -21.81 11.67 -27.25
N ALA A 223 -20.93 11.05 -26.45
CA ALA A 223 -20.83 9.60 -26.36
C ALA A 223 -22.12 8.94 -25.85
N ARG A 224 -22.76 9.51 -24.81
CA ARG A 224 -24.06 9.05 -24.29
C ARG A 224 -25.14 9.14 -25.36
N SER A 225 -25.17 10.21 -26.15
CA SER A 225 -26.14 10.36 -27.27
C SER A 225 -25.98 9.30 -28.36
N MET A 226 -24.78 8.71 -28.47
CA MET A 226 -24.48 7.62 -29.40
C MET A 226 -24.73 6.23 -28.81
N GLY A 227 -25.13 6.13 -27.53
CA GLY A 227 -25.50 4.87 -26.87
C GLY A 227 -24.39 4.20 -26.06
N PHE A 228 -23.25 4.87 -25.82
CA PHE A 228 -22.21 4.35 -24.93
C PHE A 228 -22.62 4.45 -23.46
N GLU A 229 -22.18 3.48 -22.66
CA GLU A 229 -22.04 3.66 -21.21
C GLU A 229 -20.73 4.42 -20.95
N VAL A 230 -20.78 5.51 -20.16
CA VAL A 230 -19.64 6.42 -20.00
C VAL A 230 -19.40 6.69 -18.52
N SER A 231 -18.19 6.38 -18.07
CA SER A 231 -17.66 6.77 -16.75
C SER A 231 -16.73 7.98 -16.94
N VAL A 232 -17.09 9.10 -16.33
CA VAL A 232 -16.42 10.40 -16.50
C VAL A 232 -15.65 10.72 -15.24
N SER A 233 -14.36 11.03 -15.37
CA SER A 233 -13.46 11.15 -14.23
C SER A 233 -13.86 12.30 -13.30
N SER A 234 -14.25 13.46 -13.83
CA SER A 234 -14.68 14.62 -13.03
C SER A 234 -16.07 14.46 -12.40
N GLU A 235 -16.95 13.62 -12.98
CA GLU A 235 -18.28 13.32 -12.41
C GLU A 235 -18.17 12.32 -11.26
N LEU A 236 -17.28 11.33 -11.40
CA LEU A 236 -17.03 10.35 -10.35
C LEU A 236 -16.33 11.02 -9.18
N GLN A 237 -15.22 11.71 -9.44
CA GLN A 237 -14.32 12.28 -8.44
C GLN A 237 -13.60 13.53 -8.95
N PRO A 238 -14.05 14.73 -8.57
CA PRO A 238 -13.40 15.98 -8.94
C PRO A 238 -12.18 16.26 -8.04
N THR A 239 -11.20 15.34 -8.05
CA THR A 239 -9.94 15.43 -7.27
C THR A 239 -8.72 15.54 -8.19
N ILE A 240 -7.67 16.20 -7.71
CA ILE A 240 -6.37 16.27 -8.41
C ILE A 240 -5.70 14.88 -8.44
N LYS A 241 -4.79 14.70 -9.41
CA LYS A 241 -4.01 13.50 -9.78
C LYS A 241 -4.66 12.70 -10.90
N MET A 242 -4.22 12.97 -12.13
CA MET A 242 -4.78 12.37 -13.33
C MET A 242 -4.58 10.85 -13.40
N VAL A 243 -3.46 10.31 -12.89
CA VAL A 243 -3.20 8.87 -12.90
C VAL A 243 -4.22 8.12 -12.04
N SER A 244 -4.39 8.51 -10.77
CA SER A 244 -5.33 7.86 -9.86
C SER A 244 -6.78 8.07 -10.31
N ARG A 245 -7.12 9.27 -10.79
CA ARG A 245 -8.47 9.58 -11.30
C ARG A 245 -8.80 8.79 -12.58
N GLY A 246 -7.83 8.63 -13.49
CA GLY A 246 -7.95 7.80 -14.69
C GLY A 246 -8.11 6.31 -14.38
N ASN A 247 -7.38 5.80 -13.38
CA ASN A 247 -7.56 4.43 -12.88
C ASN A 247 -8.96 4.22 -12.29
N SER A 248 -9.48 5.16 -11.49
CA SER A 248 -10.86 5.07 -10.98
C SER A 248 -11.91 5.11 -12.10
N ALA A 249 -11.75 5.98 -13.10
CA ALA A 249 -12.68 6.07 -14.23
C ALA A 249 -12.68 4.79 -15.08
N THR A 250 -11.51 4.21 -15.33
CA THR A 250 -11.38 2.94 -16.07
C THR A 250 -11.92 1.76 -15.26
N ALA A 251 -11.66 1.71 -13.95
CA ALA A 251 -12.23 0.68 -13.07
C ALA A 251 -13.76 0.74 -13.01
N ASP A 252 -14.35 1.95 -12.93
CA ASP A 252 -15.80 2.09 -12.95
C ASP A 252 -16.39 1.67 -14.31
N ALA A 253 -15.79 2.10 -15.44
CA ALA A 253 -16.23 1.69 -16.78
C ALA A 253 -16.13 0.17 -17.00
N TYR A 254 -15.14 -0.47 -16.39
CA TYR A 254 -14.90 -1.90 -16.45
C TYR A 254 -15.94 -2.71 -15.65
N LEU A 255 -16.36 -2.20 -14.49
CA LEU A 255 -17.17 -2.92 -13.52
C LEU A 255 -18.67 -2.56 -13.56
N SER A 256 -19.02 -1.30 -13.79
CA SER A 256 -20.40 -0.81 -13.78
C SER A 256 -21.34 -1.58 -14.72
N PRO A 257 -20.97 -1.93 -15.97
CA PRO A 257 -21.83 -2.72 -16.85
C PRO A 257 -22.13 -4.13 -16.29
N LEU A 258 -21.15 -4.77 -15.64
CA LEU A 258 -21.31 -6.06 -14.99
C LEU A 258 -22.31 -5.97 -13.82
N ILE A 259 -22.17 -4.94 -12.98
CA ILE A 259 -23.09 -4.69 -11.86
C ILE A 259 -24.52 -4.45 -12.36
N ARG A 260 -24.71 -3.64 -13.41
CA ARG A 260 -26.03 -3.41 -14.01
C ARG A 260 -26.67 -4.70 -14.54
N ARG A 261 -25.90 -5.55 -15.23
CA ARG A 261 -26.36 -6.88 -15.67
C ARG A 261 -26.76 -7.76 -14.50
N TYR A 262 -25.95 -7.78 -13.43
CA TYR A 262 -26.25 -8.53 -12.22
C TYR A 262 -27.56 -8.08 -11.58
N VAL A 263 -27.74 -6.77 -11.39
CA VAL A 263 -28.97 -6.19 -10.81
C VAL A 263 -30.19 -6.51 -11.69
N LYS A 264 -30.05 -6.44 -13.03
CA LYS A 264 -31.11 -6.80 -13.97
C LYS A 264 -31.49 -8.29 -13.89
N ASN A 265 -30.50 -9.17 -13.80
CA ASN A 265 -30.72 -10.61 -13.64
C ASN A 265 -31.38 -10.93 -12.30
N PHE A 266 -30.92 -10.32 -11.21
CA PHE A 266 -31.56 -10.44 -9.90
C PHE A 266 -33.03 -10.00 -9.94
N GLY A 267 -33.33 -8.91 -10.64
CA GLY A 267 -34.69 -8.44 -10.89
C GLY A 267 -35.62 -9.46 -11.54
N SER A 268 -35.10 -10.34 -12.40
CA SER A 268 -35.90 -11.39 -13.07
C SER A 268 -36.48 -12.43 -12.10
N GLY A 269 -35.91 -12.54 -10.89
CA GLY A 269 -36.38 -13.40 -9.83
C GLY A 269 -37.69 -12.95 -9.16
N PHE A 270 -38.24 -11.79 -9.51
CA PHE A 270 -39.41 -11.18 -8.84
C PHE A 270 -40.59 -10.94 -9.78
N LYS A 271 -41.82 -11.11 -9.27
CA LYS A 271 -43.04 -10.74 -9.99
C LYS A 271 -43.09 -9.22 -10.16
N GLY A 272 -43.09 -8.75 -11.41
CA GLY A 272 -42.99 -7.32 -11.74
C GLY A 272 -41.57 -6.82 -11.95
N GLY A 273 -40.56 -7.70 -11.94
CA GLY A 273 -39.18 -7.36 -12.30
C GLY A 273 -38.51 -6.40 -11.31
N LEU A 274 -37.59 -5.57 -11.83
CA LEU A 274 -36.87 -4.54 -11.07
C LEU A 274 -37.82 -3.48 -10.46
N ASP A 275 -38.91 -3.14 -11.15
CA ASP A 275 -39.86 -2.13 -10.68
C ASP A 275 -40.52 -2.55 -9.35
N ALA A 276 -40.75 -3.85 -9.15
CA ALA A 276 -41.33 -4.37 -7.91
C ALA A 276 -40.39 -4.19 -6.70
N VAL A 277 -39.07 -4.25 -6.92
CA VAL A 277 -38.03 -4.13 -5.88
C VAL A 277 -37.42 -2.72 -5.83
N ALA A 278 -37.80 -1.80 -6.72
CA ALA A 278 -37.03 -0.59 -6.99
C ALA A 278 -36.81 0.32 -5.78
N GLY A 279 -37.81 0.46 -4.90
CA GLY A 279 -37.70 1.21 -3.64
C GLY A 279 -37.33 0.37 -2.42
N LYS A 280 -37.09 -0.93 -2.59
CA LYS A 280 -36.82 -1.89 -1.51
C LYS A 280 -35.40 -2.45 -1.56
N LEU A 281 -34.76 -2.45 -2.74
CA LEU A 281 -33.44 -3.03 -2.98
C LEU A 281 -32.33 -2.01 -2.74
N LEU A 282 -31.56 -2.26 -1.69
CA LEU A 282 -30.46 -1.43 -1.23
C LEU A 282 -29.15 -2.22 -1.32
N PHE A 283 -28.10 -1.56 -1.80
CA PHE A 283 -26.75 -2.13 -1.88
C PHE A 283 -25.81 -1.43 -0.90
N MET A 284 -25.00 -2.24 -0.21
CA MET A 284 -23.89 -1.77 0.60
C MET A 284 -22.81 -1.18 -0.31
N GLN A 285 -22.29 -0.02 0.07
CA GLN A 285 -21.16 0.64 -0.59
C GLN A 285 -19.89 0.45 0.24
N SER A 286 -18.73 0.67 -0.39
CA SER A 286 -17.41 0.57 0.25
C SER A 286 -17.23 1.50 1.47
N ASP A 287 -17.99 2.60 1.55
CA ASP A 287 -17.94 3.58 2.64
C ASP A 287 -18.76 3.18 3.88
N GLY A 288 -19.40 1.99 3.84
CA GLY A 288 -20.27 1.46 4.89
C GLY A 288 -21.73 1.88 4.81
N GLY A 289 -22.10 2.69 3.81
CA GLY A 289 -23.46 3.18 3.64
C GLY A 289 -24.29 2.39 2.64
N LEU A 290 -25.61 2.43 2.78
CA LEU A 290 -26.53 1.85 1.79
C LEU A 290 -26.92 2.86 0.72
N CYS A 291 -27.06 2.40 -0.53
CA CYS A 291 -27.64 3.17 -1.64
C CYS A 291 -28.69 2.34 -2.39
N LEU A 292 -29.59 3.02 -3.12
CA LEU A 292 -30.47 2.35 -4.08
C LEU A 292 -29.69 1.79 -5.26
N TRP A 293 -30.17 0.69 -5.83
CA TRP A 293 -29.51 -0.02 -6.93
C TRP A 293 -29.23 0.84 -8.17
N GLN A 294 -30.00 1.91 -8.44
CA GLN A 294 -29.74 2.81 -9.57
C GLN A 294 -28.47 3.65 -9.40
N LYS A 295 -28.07 3.91 -8.15
CA LYS A 295 -26.87 4.68 -7.80
C LYS A 295 -25.67 3.78 -7.49
N PHE A 296 -25.84 2.46 -7.56
CA PHE A 296 -24.78 1.51 -7.28
C PHE A 296 -23.89 1.35 -8.51
N SER A 297 -22.64 1.81 -8.40
CA SER A 297 -21.63 1.75 -9.48
C SER A 297 -20.58 0.69 -9.19
N GLY A 298 -19.79 0.35 -10.20
CA GLY A 298 -18.70 -0.62 -10.09
C GLY A 298 -17.67 -0.22 -9.04
N LEU A 299 -17.25 1.06 -9.04
CA LEU A 299 -16.25 1.57 -8.10
C LEU A 299 -16.72 1.49 -6.64
N ARG A 300 -18.00 1.79 -6.38
CA ARG A 300 -18.61 1.78 -5.04
C ARG A 300 -18.96 0.37 -4.53
N ALA A 301 -18.91 -0.63 -5.40
CA ALA A 301 -19.23 -2.01 -5.07
C ALA A 301 -18.02 -2.79 -4.50
N ILE A 302 -16.80 -2.27 -4.72
CA ILE A 302 -15.54 -2.90 -4.29
C ILE A 302 -15.50 -2.98 -2.76
N LEU A 303 -15.24 -4.15 -2.18
CA LEU A 303 -15.21 -4.39 -0.73
C LEU A 303 -16.53 -4.10 0.01
N SER A 304 -17.68 -4.07 -0.69
CA SER A 304 -18.99 -3.83 -0.06
C SER A 304 -19.38 -4.92 0.97
N GLY A 305 -18.97 -6.17 0.77
CA GLY A 305 -19.20 -7.26 1.74
C GLY A 305 -18.50 -7.01 3.08
N PRO A 306 -17.15 -6.92 3.09
CA PRO A 306 -16.36 -6.60 4.29
C PRO A 306 -16.79 -5.31 5.00
N ALA A 307 -17.22 -4.27 4.26
CA ALA A 307 -17.78 -3.05 4.84
C ALA A 307 -18.98 -3.33 5.76
N GLY A 308 -19.85 -4.28 5.38
CA GLY A 308 -20.91 -4.77 6.25
C GLY A 308 -20.39 -5.35 7.57
N GLY A 309 -19.28 -6.10 7.53
CA GLY A 309 -18.62 -6.64 8.72
C GLY A 309 -18.16 -5.53 9.67
N VAL A 310 -17.61 -4.45 9.12
CA VAL A 310 -17.20 -3.25 9.88
C VAL A 310 -18.38 -2.61 10.60
N ILE A 311 -19.49 -2.38 9.89
CA ILE A 311 -20.72 -1.85 10.51
C ILE A 311 -21.21 -2.81 11.60
N GLY A 312 -21.15 -4.11 11.34
CA GLY A 312 -21.56 -5.16 12.26
C GLY A 312 -20.86 -5.06 13.61
N PHE A 313 -19.52 -5.18 13.64
CA PHE A 313 -18.79 -5.13 14.91
C PHE A 313 -18.80 -3.73 15.54
N ALA A 314 -18.78 -2.66 14.74
CA ALA A 314 -18.86 -1.29 15.26
C ALA A 314 -20.17 -1.04 16.01
N ARG A 315 -21.30 -1.58 15.52
CA ARG A 315 -22.61 -1.40 16.16
C ARG A 315 -22.92 -2.44 17.24
N SER A 316 -22.32 -3.63 17.19
CA SER A 316 -22.59 -4.69 18.18
C SER A 316 -21.59 -4.75 19.34
N CYS A 317 -20.32 -4.44 19.09
CA CYS A 317 -19.23 -4.67 20.04
C CYS A 317 -18.72 -3.38 20.72
N TYR A 318 -18.93 -2.20 20.14
CA TYR A 318 -18.55 -0.93 20.75
C TYR A 318 -19.62 -0.43 21.72
N ASP A 319 -19.19 0.10 22.87
CA ASP A 319 -20.07 0.72 23.85
C ASP A 319 -19.80 2.24 23.91
N PRO A 320 -20.78 3.09 23.55
CA PRO A 320 -20.64 4.55 23.64
C PRO A 320 -20.41 5.09 25.06
N HIS A 321 -20.75 4.33 26.10
CA HIS A 321 -20.53 4.71 27.49
C HIS A 321 -19.10 4.45 27.95
N ASP A 322 -18.56 3.26 27.63
CA ASP A 322 -17.21 2.85 28.04
C ASP A 322 -16.14 3.39 27.06
N LYS A 323 -16.54 3.73 25.82
CA LYS A 323 -15.69 4.30 24.75
C LYS A 323 -14.42 3.52 24.44
N MET A 324 -14.40 2.21 24.75
CA MET A 324 -13.24 1.36 24.48
C MET A 324 -13.18 1.04 22.98
N PRO A 325 -12.09 1.39 22.26
CA PRO A 325 -11.96 1.10 20.84
C PRO A 325 -12.00 -0.40 20.52
N VAL A 326 -12.43 -0.73 19.31
CA VAL A 326 -12.61 -2.12 18.84
C VAL A 326 -11.83 -2.35 17.55
N ILE A 327 -11.13 -3.47 17.46
CA ILE A 327 -10.48 -3.97 16.25
C ILE A 327 -11.33 -5.11 15.69
N GLY A 328 -11.78 -4.99 14.46
CA GLY A 328 -12.44 -6.07 13.72
C GLY A 328 -11.41 -7.04 13.16
N PHE A 329 -11.64 -8.34 13.36
CA PHE A 329 -10.84 -9.44 12.82
C PHE A 329 -11.76 -10.47 12.16
N ASP A 330 -11.91 -10.37 10.84
CA ASP A 330 -12.72 -11.28 10.01
C ASP A 330 -11.81 -12.30 9.35
N MET A 331 -11.82 -13.55 9.81
CA MET A 331 -11.02 -14.60 9.18
C MET A 331 -11.89 -15.60 8.43
N GLY A 332 -11.71 -15.62 7.11
CA GLY A 332 -12.36 -16.53 6.18
C GLY A 332 -11.49 -17.72 5.75
N GLY A 333 -11.91 -18.35 4.66
CA GLY A 333 -11.18 -19.46 4.04
C GLY A 333 -9.98 -19.01 3.21
N THR A 334 -10.01 -17.82 2.62
CA THR A 334 -8.96 -17.34 1.70
C THR A 334 -8.10 -16.23 2.29
N SER A 335 -8.72 -15.33 3.05
CA SER A 335 -8.11 -14.10 3.55
C SER A 335 -8.60 -13.77 4.96
N THR A 336 -7.95 -12.77 5.55
CA THR A 336 -8.38 -12.10 6.78
C THR A 336 -8.53 -10.61 6.52
N ASP A 337 -9.67 -10.03 6.87
CA ASP A 337 -9.95 -8.60 6.79
C ASP A 337 -9.90 -7.98 8.19
N VAL A 338 -9.13 -6.90 8.35
CA VAL A 338 -8.98 -6.19 9.62
C VAL A 338 -9.31 -4.71 9.50
N SER A 339 -9.92 -4.14 10.54
CA SER A 339 -10.33 -2.73 10.58
C SER A 339 -10.44 -2.25 12.03
N ARG A 340 -10.59 -0.94 12.23
CA ARG A 340 -10.66 -0.31 13.56
C ARG A 340 -11.89 0.58 13.68
N PHE A 341 -12.46 0.67 14.88
CA PHE A 341 -13.52 1.59 15.22
C PHE A 341 -13.33 2.17 16.62
N SER A 342 -13.37 3.50 16.75
CA SER A 342 -13.22 4.21 18.03
C SER A 342 -14.32 5.25 18.26
N GLY A 343 -15.55 4.92 17.85
CA GLY A 343 -16.72 5.81 17.93
C GLY A 343 -17.04 6.53 16.62
N THR A 344 -16.05 6.66 15.73
CA THR A 344 -16.18 7.13 14.35
C THR A 344 -15.60 6.09 13.39
N TYR A 345 -16.10 6.06 12.15
CA TYR A 345 -15.57 5.20 11.10
C TYR A 345 -14.29 5.83 10.52
N ASP A 346 -13.24 5.01 10.38
CA ASP A 346 -12.01 5.41 9.71
C ASP A 346 -12.21 5.20 8.20
N HIS A 347 -12.07 6.27 7.41
CA HIS A 347 -12.20 6.24 5.95
C HIS A 347 -10.85 6.48 5.27
N VAL A 348 -10.59 5.73 4.21
CA VAL A 348 -9.48 5.92 3.28
C VAL A 348 -10.01 6.38 1.92
N PHE A 349 -9.26 7.25 1.25
CA PHE A 349 -9.70 7.91 0.01
C PHE A 349 -8.90 7.48 -1.22
N GLU A 350 -7.72 6.91 -1.02
CA GLU A 350 -6.87 6.34 -2.05
C GLU A 350 -6.44 4.95 -1.55
N THR A 351 -6.86 3.90 -2.26
CA THR A 351 -6.54 2.51 -1.93
C THR A 351 -5.95 1.81 -3.14
N GLU A 352 -5.12 0.81 -2.90
CA GLU A 352 -4.61 -0.05 -3.95
C GLU A 352 -5.33 -1.40 -3.85
N THR A 353 -6.20 -1.68 -4.83
CA THR A 353 -6.92 -2.96 -4.92
C THR A 353 -6.51 -3.64 -6.22
N ALA A 354 -5.97 -4.86 -6.12
CA ALA A 354 -5.46 -5.61 -7.29
C ALA A 354 -4.43 -4.81 -8.12
N GLU A 355 -3.49 -4.14 -7.43
CA GLU A 355 -2.47 -3.20 -7.97
C GLU A 355 -3.04 -2.03 -8.79
N VAL A 356 -4.34 -1.77 -8.69
CA VAL A 356 -4.98 -0.58 -9.27
C VAL A 356 -5.19 0.43 -8.16
N THR A 357 -4.58 1.60 -8.30
CA THR A 357 -4.85 2.73 -7.39
C THR A 357 -6.22 3.29 -7.69
N LEU A 358 -7.13 3.14 -6.75
CA LEU A 358 -8.49 3.66 -6.79
C LEU A 358 -8.57 4.81 -5.82
N GLN A 359 -8.93 5.99 -6.33
CA GLN A 359 -9.50 7.01 -5.48
C GLN A 359 -10.98 6.64 -5.29
N THR A 360 -11.45 6.50 -4.07
CA THR A 360 -12.86 6.43 -3.67
C THR A 360 -12.94 6.34 -2.16
N PRO A 361 -13.90 7.00 -1.48
CA PRO A 361 -14.12 6.80 -0.06
C PRO A 361 -14.43 5.33 0.22
N GLN A 362 -13.66 4.71 1.10
CA GLN A 362 -13.86 3.35 1.58
C GLN A 362 -13.60 3.31 3.08
N LEU A 363 -14.20 2.37 3.79
CA LEU A 363 -13.77 2.06 5.16
C LEU A 363 -12.32 1.53 5.12
N ASP A 364 -11.52 1.90 6.12
CA ASP A 364 -10.11 1.48 6.26
C ASP A 364 -10.04 -0.02 6.63
N ILE A 365 -10.13 -0.86 5.60
CA ILE A 365 -10.08 -2.32 5.68
C ILE A 365 -8.75 -2.78 5.08
N ASN A 366 -7.93 -3.44 5.88
CA ASN A 366 -6.70 -4.07 5.41
C ASN A 366 -6.91 -5.59 5.30
N THR A 367 -6.73 -6.12 4.10
CA THR A 367 -6.83 -7.56 3.81
C THR A 367 -5.46 -8.19 3.80
N VAL A 368 -5.31 -9.35 4.44
CA VAL A 368 -4.11 -10.19 4.35
C VAL A 368 -4.48 -11.54 3.74
N ALA A 369 -3.60 -12.04 2.86
CA ALA A 369 -3.70 -13.35 2.21
C ALA A 369 -3.37 -14.53 3.16
N ALA A 370 -3.87 -14.44 4.39
CA ALA A 370 -3.79 -15.46 5.43
C ALA A 370 -5.21 -15.83 5.85
N GLY A 371 -5.67 -17.02 5.47
CA GLY A 371 -6.98 -17.59 5.84
C GLY A 371 -6.84 -19.09 6.07
N GLY A 372 -7.96 -19.80 6.26
CA GLY A 372 -7.93 -21.26 6.50
C GLY A 372 -7.27 -22.08 5.35
N GLY A 373 -7.41 -21.62 4.12
CA GLY A 373 -6.90 -22.24 2.91
C GLY A 373 -5.49 -21.78 2.52
N SER A 374 -4.85 -20.88 3.26
CA SER A 374 -3.48 -20.45 2.94
C SER A 374 -2.51 -21.63 3.04
N ILE A 375 -1.70 -21.80 1.99
CA ILE A 375 -0.82 -22.96 1.81
C ILE A 375 0.39 -22.85 2.75
N LEU A 376 0.79 -23.99 3.34
CA LEU A 376 1.95 -24.10 4.20
C LEU A 376 3.21 -24.44 3.39
N HIS A 377 4.25 -23.61 3.51
CA HIS A 377 5.51 -23.77 2.79
C HIS A 377 6.69 -23.90 3.75
N TRP A 378 7.51 -24.94 3.55
CA TRP A 378 8.85 -25.03 4.14
C TRP A 378 9.89 -24.75 3.07
N LYS A 379 10.65 -23.66 3.22
CA LYS A 379 11.66 -23.21 2.26
C LYS A 379 12.84 -22.58 3.01
N ASN A 380 14.07 -23.06 2.76
CA ASN A 380 15.34 -22.53 3.31
C ASN A 380 15.37 -22.34 4.83
N GLY A 381 14.96 -23.33 5.60
CA GLY A 381 15.01 -23.23 7.05
C GLY A 381 13.92 -22.33 7.66
N LEU A 382 12.97 -21.80 6.87
CA LEU A 382 11.89 -20.94 7.34
C LEU A 382 10.50 -21.54 7.08
N PHE A 383 9.60 -21.29 8.03
CA PHE A 383 8.18 -21.56 7.91
C PHE A 383 7.51 -20.36 7.22
N ALA A 384 6.79 -20.61 6.12
CA ALA A 384 6.07 -19.58 5.39
C ALA A 384 4.61 -19.99 5.13
N ILE A 385 3.71 -19.01 5.07
CA ILE A 385 2.28 -19.21 4.84
C ILE A 385 1.79 -18.28 3.71
N GLY A 386 1.05 -18.85 2.74
CA GLY A 386 0.56 -18.08 1.59
C GLY A 386 1.69 -17.49 0.73
N PRO A 387 1.41 -16.48 -0.12
CA PRO A 387 0.10 -15.83 -0.32
C PRO A 387 -0.92 -16.73 -1.04
N ASP A 388 -0.46 -17.82 -1.65
CA ASP A 388 -1.32 -18.76 -2.35
C ASP A 388 -2.34 -19.40 -1.41
N SER A 389 -3.57 -19.55 -1.90
CA SER A 389 -4.66 -20.22 -1.19
C SER A 389 -5.14 -21.42 -1.98
N ALA A 390 -5.41 -22.52 -1.28
CA ALA A 390 -6.04 -23.69 -1.88
C ALA A 390 -7.54 -23.47 -2.18
N GLY A 391 -8.14 -22.38 -1.66
CA GLY A 391 -9.57 -22.08 -1.80
C GLY A 391 -10.47 -23.22 -1.31
N ALA A 392 -11.61 -23.43 -1.97
CA ALA A 392 -12.50 -24.57 -1.74
C ALA A 392 -12.24 -25.74 -2.72
N HIS A 393 -11.51 -25.49 -3.81
CA HIS A 393 -11.12 -26.48 -4.81
C HIS A 393 -9.74 -26.12 -5.40
N PRO A 394 -8.74 -27.01 -5.32
CA PRO A 394 -8.81 -28.34 -4.71
C PRO A 394 -8.99 -28.27 -3.17
N GLY A 395 -8.80 -27.11 -2.54
CA GLY A 395 -8.97 -26.95 -1.09
C GLY A 395 -7.86 -27.61 -0.27
N PRO A 396 -7.93 -27.54 1.07
CA PRO A 396 -6.99 -28.23 1.97
C PRO A 396 -6.88 -29.74 1.72
N VAL A 397 -5.81 -30.38 2.20
CA VAL A 397 -5.62 -31.85 2.11
C VAL A 397 -6.86 -32.56 2.66
N CYS A 398 -7.38 -32.09 3.80
CA CYS A 398 -8.54 -32.68 4.45
C CYS A 398 -9.86 -32.59 3.66
N TYR A 399 -9.91 -31.86 2.53
CA TYR A 399 -11.12 -31.75 1.68
C TYR A 399 -11.28 -32.90 0.68
N ARG A 400 -10.35 -33.87 0.63
CA ARG A 400 -10.40 -35.08 -0.22
C ARG A 400 -10.36 -34.80 -1.74
N LYS A 401 -9.75 -33.69 -2.13
CA LYS A 401 -9.72 -33.20 -3.54
C LYS A 401 -8.29 -33.04 -4.09
N GLY A 402 -7.29 -33.58 -3.39
CA GLY A 402 -5.89 -33.59 -3.83
C GLY A 402 -5.16 -32.25 -3.69
N GLY A 403 -5.60 -31.37 -2.79
CA GLY A 403 -4.95 -30.10 -2.55
C GLY A 403 -3.81 -30.16 -1.51
N PRO A 404 -3.11 -29.04 -1.28
CA PRO A 404 -1.90 -28.96 -0.45
C PRO A 404 -2.22 -28.77 1.03
N LEU A 405 -1.21 -28.90 1.91
CA LEU A 405 -1.33 -28.59 3.35
C LEU A 405 -1.67 -27.11 3.55
N THR A 406 -2.68 -26.82 4.38
CA THR A 406 -3.09 -25.45 4.72
C THR A 406 -3.23 -25.19 6.21
N VAL A 407 -3.55 -23.95 6.60
CA VAL A 407 -3.89 -23.56 7.98
C VAL A 407 -5.04 -24.40 8.55
N THR A 408 -6.06 -24.73 7.75
CA THR A 408 -7.17 -25.62 8.15
C THR A 408 -6.68 -27.03 8.45
N ASP A 409 -5.73 -27.56 7.68
CA ASP A 409 -5.10 -28.85 7.97
C ASP A 409 -4.34 -28.80 9.30
N ALA A 410 -3.59 -27.74 9.58
CA ALA A 410 -2.91 -27.59 10.87
C ALA A 410 -3.90 -27.52 12.05
N ASN A 411 -4.99 -26.75 11.91
CA ASN A 411 -6.05 -26.68 12.92
C ASN A 411 -6.73 -28.04 13.14
N LEU A 412 -6.99 -28.78 12.07
CA LEU A 412 -7.52 -30.14 12.15
C LEU A 412 -6.54 -31.08 12.85
N PHE A 413 -5.28 -31.08 12.44
CA PHE A 413 -4.25 -31.97 12.95
C PHE A 413 -4.02 -31.81 14.46
N LEU A 414 -3.98 -30.57 14.94
CA LEU A 414 -3.78 -30.21 16.35
C LEU A 414 -5.05 -30.32 17.21
N GLY A 415 -6.15 -30.82 16.65
CA GLY A 415 -7.40 -31.06 17.37
C GLY A 415 -8.25 -29.81 17.61
N ARG A 416 -7.87 -28.65 17.03
CA ARG A 416 -8.64 -27.39 17.10
C ARG A 416 -9.94 -27.47 16.29
N LEU A 417 -9.99 -28.29 15.23
CA LEU A 417 -11.19 -28.59 14.44
C LEU A 417 -11.67 -30.03 14.63
N ARG A 418 -12.98 -30.24 14.56
CA ARG A 418 -13.65 -31.52 14.87
C ARG A 418 -14.39 -32.07 13.65
N PRO A 419 -13.86 -33.11 12.96
CA PRO A 419 -14.53 -33.69 11.78
C PRO A 419 -15.96 -34.13 12.04
N GLU A 420 -16.25 -34.66 13.23
CA GLU A 420 -17.58 -35.18 13.58
C GLU A 420 -18.68 -34.09 13.71
N TYR A 421 -18.29 -32.82 13.82
CA TYR A 421 -19.21 -31.68 13.89
C TYR A 421 -19.10 -30.73 12.69
N PHE A 422 -18.23 -31.06 11.74
CA PHE A 422 -18.12 -30.33 10.49
C PHE A 422 -19.12 -30.92 9.48
N PRO A 423 -19.77 -30.11 8.61
CA PRO A 423 -20.65 -30.64 7.57
C PRO A 423 -19.96 -31.70 6.71
N ALA A 424 -20.56 -32.88 6.59
CA ALA A 424 -20.06 -33.97 5.76
C ALA A 424 -20.42 -33.69 4.29
N ILE A 425 -19.66 -32.80 3.66
CA ILE A 425 -19.88 -32.31 2.28
C ILE A 425 -18.68 -32.57 1.36
N PHE A 426 -17.79 -33.48 1.75
CA PHE A 426 -16.56 -33.80 1.02
C PHE A 426 -16.64 -35.16 0.35
N GLY A 427 -15.59 -35.50 -0.41
CA GLY A 427 -15.52 -36.74 -1.20
C GLY A 427 -16.29 -36.66 -2.52
N PRO A 428 -16.22 -37.70 -3.37
CA PRO A 428 -16.84 -37.71 -4.70
C PRO A 428 -18.36 -37.54 -4.68
N GLU A 429 -19.01 -37.97 -3.60
CA GLU A 429 -20.47 -37.93 -3.40
C GLU A 429 -20.94 -36.82 -2.43
N GLU A 430 -20.03 -35.91 -2.02
CA GLU A 430 -20.32 -34.79 -1.10
C GLU A 430 -21.03 -35.20 0.21
N ASN A 431 -20.64 -36.32 0.79
CA ASN A 431 -21.25 -36.88 2.01
C ASN A 431 -20.23 -37.37 3.04
N GLU A 432 -18.94 -37.12 2.82
CA GLU A 432 -17.85 -37.53 3.71
C GLU A 432 -17.39 -36.38 4.62
N PRO A 433 -16.90 -36.69 5.84
CA PRO A 433 -16.27 -35.70 6.71
C PRO A 433 -14.85 -35.35 6.24
N LEU A 434 -14.26 -34.34 6.90
CA LEU A 434 -12.84 -33.99 6.72
C LEU A 434 -11.93 -35.21 6.90
N ASP A 435 -10.91 -35.33 6.05
CA ASP A 435 -9.94 -36.44 6.08
C ASP A 435 -8.77 -36.17 7.02
N TYR A 436 -8.91 -36.60 8.28
CA TYR A 436 -7.85 -36.46 9.28
C TYR A 436 -6.59 -37.28 8.92
N GLU A 437 -6.75 -38.49 8.40
CA GLU A 437 -5.64 -39.41 8.13
C GLU A 437 -4.76 -38.92 6.97
N ALA A 438 -5.37 -38.34 5.93
CA ALA A 438 -4.64 -37.69 4.85
C ALA A 438 -3.78 -36.53 5.38
N THR A 439 -4.33 -35.69 6.25
CA THR A 439 -3.59 -34.60 6.90
C THR A 439 -2.45 -35.12 7.78
N VAL A 440 -2.65 -36.19 8.55
CA VAL A 440 -1.59 -36.82 9.37
C VAL A 440 -0.43 -37.28 8.48
N HIS A 441 -0.71 -37.97 7.37
CA HIS A 441 0.32 -38.42 6.44
C HIS A 441 1.11 -37.26 5.85
N ALA A 442 0.41 -36.21 5.43
CA ALA A 442 1.04 -35.04 4.84
C ALA A 442 1.97 -34.31 5.83
N PHE A 443 1.53 -34.10 7.08
CA PHE A 443 2.40 -33.49 8.10
C PHE A 443 3.60 -34.35 8.46
N LYS A 444 3.43 -35.68 8.61
CA LYS A 444 4.56 -36.58 8.86
C LYS A 444 5.61 -36.49 7.76
N SER A 445 5.19 -36.51 6.49
CA SER A 445 6.09 -36.39 5.35
C SER A 445 6.81 -35.04 5.34
N LEU A 446 6.10 -33.93 5.64
CA LEU A 446 6.71 -32.61 5.74
C LEU A 446 7.73 -32.54 6.89
N THR A 447 7.39 -33.11 8.06
CA THR A 447 8.29 -33.14 9.22
C THR A 447 9.54 -33.96 8.98
N GLU A 448 9.44 -35.10 8.30
CA GLU A 448 10.60 -35.90 7.88
C GLU A 448 11.54 -35.08 7.01
N LYS A 449 11.00 -34.30 6.07
CA LYS A 449 11.78 -33.39 5.23
C LYS A 449 12.46 -32.29 6.04
N ILE A 450 11.73 -31.63 6.94
CA ILE A 450 12.27 -30.55 7.80
C ILE A 450 13.40 -31.07 8.68
N ASN A 451 13.20 -32.22 9.34
CA ASN A 451 14.19 -32.83 10.23
C ASN A 451 15.45 -33.26 9.48
N ALA A 452 15.30 -33.78 8.26
CA ALA A 452 16.42 -34.15 7.41
C ALA A 452 17.27 -32.93 6.98
N GLU A 453 16.63 -31.79 6.71
CA GLU A 453 17.31 -30.56 6.29
C GLU A 453 17.99 -29.83 7.45
N GLU A 454 17.35 -29.73 8.62
CA GLU A 454 17.86 -28.96 9.78
C GLU A 454 18.73 -29.79 10.75
N GLY A 455 18.75 -31.11 10.62
CA GLY A 455 19.40 -32.00 11.60
C GLY A 455 18.75 -31.94 12.98
N LYS A 456 17.46 -31.57 13.04
CA LYS A 456 16.64 -31.50 14.26
C LYS A 456 15.62 -32.64 14.31
N SER A 457 14.97 -32.81 15.45
CA SER A 457 13.99 -33.86 15.70
C SER A 457 12.65 -33.29 16.14
N PHE A 458 12.06 -32.43 15.30
CA PHE A 458 10.70 -31.94 15.52
C PHE A 458 9.67 -33.05 15.37
N THR A 459 8.62 -32.98 16.17
CA THR A 459 7.39 -33.75 15.99
C THR A 459 6.49 -33.13 14.91
N ALA A 460 5.55 -33.90 14.38
CA ALA A 460 4.58 -33.38 13.42
C ALA A 460 3.72 -32.27 14.02
N GLU A 461 3.40 -32.40 15.31
CA GLU A 461 2.63 -31.43 16.08
C GLU A 461 3.37 -30.10 16.26
N GLU A 462 4.68 -30.15 16.53
CA GLU A 462 5.51 -28.94 16.61
C GLU A 462 5.61 -28.23 15.26
N VAL A 463 5.74 -28.97 14.16
CA VAL A 463 5.75 -28.40 12.80
C VAL A 463 4.41 -27.72 12.49
N ALA A 464 3.28 -28.40 12.72
CA ALA A 464 1.96 -27.82 12.49
C ALA A 464 1.69 -26.61 13.39
N SER A 465 2.09 -26.67 14.67
CA SER A 465 1.99 -25.56 15.62
C SER A 465 2.86 -24.36 15.19
N GLY A 466 4.07 -24.62 14.66
CA GLY A 466 4.95 -23.61 14.10
C GLY A 466 4.32 -22.84 12.95
N PHE A 467 3.67 -23.54 12.01
CA PHE A 467 2.91 -22.89 10.93
C PHE A 467 1.77 -22.01 11.44
N LEU A 468 1.03 -22.44 12.47
CA LEU A 468 -0.03 -21.62 13.07
C LEU A 468 0.54 -20.36 13.74
N ARG A 469 1.69 -20.46 14.41
CA ARG A 469 2.37 -19.29 15.01
C ARG A 469 2.78 -18.27 13.95
N VAL A 470 3.34 -18.72 12.83
CA VAL A 470 3.68 -17.85 11.69
C VAL A 470 2.43 -17.25 11.04
N ALA A 471 1.34 -18.02 10.92
CA ALA A 471 0.07 -17.52 10.42
C ALA A 471 -0.50 -16.41 11.31
N ASN A 472 -0.51 -16.62 12.64
CA ASN A 472 -1.00 -15.64 13.61
C ASN A 472 -0.16 -14.35 13.59
N GLU A 473 1.17 -14.45 13.59
CA GLU A 473 2.04 -13.27 13.49
C GLU A 473 1.83 -12.51 12.17
N SER A 474 1.62 -13.24 11.06
CA SER A 474 1.31 -12.63 9.76
C SER A 474 -0.03 -11.90 9.76
N MET A 475 -1.06 -12.45 10.43
CA MET A 475 -2.37 -11.80 10.62
C MET A 475 -2.32 -10.61 11.60
N SER A 476 -1.36 -10.57 12.53
CA SER A 476 -1.15 -9.44 13.44
C SER A 476 -0.50 -8.21 12.78
N ARG A 477 0.31 -8.40 11.73
CA ARG A 477 0.97 -7.30 10.98
C ARG A 477 0.02 -6.18 10.50
N PRO A 478 -1.09 -6.47 9.78
CA PRO A 478 -2.00 -5.43 9.32
C PRO A 478 -2.70 -4.71 10.48
N ILE A 479 -2.96 -5.42 11.59
CA ILE A 479 -3.54 -4.81 12.80
C ILE A 479 -2.57 -3.81 13.41
N ARG A 480 -1.29 -4.16 13.55
CA ARG A 480 -0.24 -3.22 14.00
C ARG A 480 -0.08 -2.03 13.05
N SER A 481 -0.24 -2.25 11.74
CA SER A 481 -0.24 -1.15 10.76
C SER A 481 -1.41 -0.18 10.97
N LEU A 482 -2.61 -0.69 11.28
CA LEU A 482 -3.80 0.11 11.58
C LEU A 482 -3.75 0.85 12.92
N THR A 483 -2.96 0.35 13.88
CA THR A 483 -2.91 0.87 15.26
C THR A 483 -1.55 1.48 15.58
N GLU A 484 -0.55 0.66 15.88
CA GLU A 484 0.80 1.07 16.29
C GLU A 484 1.43 1.99 15.25
N GLY A 485 1.20 1.72 13.96
CA GLY A 485 1.64 2.57 12.85
C GLY A 485 1.15 4.03 12.93
N ARG A 486 0.01 4.27 13.60
CA ARG A 486 -0.57 5.60 13.91
C ARG A 486 -0.29 6.06 15.34
N GLY A 487 0.60 5.39 16.07
CA GLY A 487 0.90 5.70 17.48
C GLY A 487 -0.14 5.21 18.47
N ILE A 488 -1.09 4.36 18.04
CA ILE A 488 -2.20 3.86 18.86
C ILE A 488 -1.82 2.49 19.45
N ARG A 489 -2.00 2.29 20.75
CA ARG A 489 -1.67 1.02 21.43
C ARG A 489 -2.76 -0.02 21.20
N THR A 490 -2.38 -1.19 20.65
CA THR A 490 -3.29 -2.34 20.48
C THR A 490 -3.88 -2.84 21.79
N SER A 491 -3.09 -2.84 22.88
CA SER A 491 -3.50 -3.33 24.20
C SER A 491 -4.69 -2.58 24.80
N GLU A 492 -5.00 -1.38 24.30
CA GLU A 492 -6.15 -0.56 24.73
C GLU A 492 -7.44 -0.87 23.95
N HIS A 493 -7.42 -1.87 23.07
CA HIS A 493 -8.55 -2.26 22.23
C HIS A 493 -9.20 -3.56 22.72
N VAL A 494 -10.44 -3.75 22.29
CA VAL A 494 -11.10 -5.06 22.24
C VAL A 494 -10.90 -5.68 20.86
N LEU A 495 -10.62 -6.97 20.78
CA LEU A 495 -10.61 -7.70 19.52
C LEU A 495 -12.02 -8.27 19.23
N ALA A 496 -12.76 -7.70 18.29
CA ALA A 496 -14.00 -8.26 17.78
C ALA A 496 -13.69 -9.31 16.69
N THR A 497 -13.81 -10.58 17.04
CA THR A 497 -13.48 -11.69 16.13
C THR A 497 -14.73 -12.25 15.46
N PHE A 498 -14.66 -12.40 14.14
CA PHE A 498 -15.73 -12.93 13.31
C PHE A 498 -15.17 -13.67 12.08
N GLY A 499 -16.06 -14.14 11.20
CA GLY A 499 -15.69 -15.06 10.12
C GLY A 499 -15.62 -16.52 10.58
N GLY A 500 -15.70 -17.46 9.64
CA GLY A 500 -15.82 -18.90 9.95
C GLY A 500 -14.58 -19.53 10.59
N ALA A 501 -13.41 -18.91 10.42
CA ALA A 501 -12.14 -19.38 10.97
C ALA A 501 -11.61 -18.54 12.14
N GLY A 502 -12.17 -17.36 12.40
CA GLY A 502 -11.62 -16.41 13.37
C GLY A 502 -11.55 -16.96 14.79
N GLY A 503 -12.61 -17.65 15.25
CA GLY A 503 -12.67 -18.24 16.59
C GLY A 503 -11.57 -19.27 16.90
N GLN A 504 -10.89 -19.80 15.87
CA GLN A 504 -9.81 -20.79 16.03
C GLN A 504 -8.46 -20.15 16.39
N HIS A 505 -8.31 -18.84 16.15
CA HIS A 505 -7.07 -18.08 16.28
C HIS A 505 -7.18 -16.85 17.20
N ALA A 506 -8.40 -16.50 17.62
CA ALA A 506 -8.71 -15.26 18.32
C ALA A 506 -7.82 -15.00 19.56
N CYS A 507 -7.65 -16.00 20.44
CA CYS A 507 -6.79 -15.87 21.62
C CYS A 507 -5.31 -15.68 21.26
N ASP A 508 -4.80 -16.42 20.26
CA ASP A 508 -3.39 -16.36 19.86
C ASP A 508 -3.05 -15.00 19.22
N VAL A 509 -3.95 -14.48 18.36
CA VAL A 509 -3.81 -13.14 17.74
C VAL A 509 -3.94 -12.05 18.79
N ALA A 510 -4.89 -12.15 19.73
CA ALA A 510 -5.03 -11.20 20.82
C ALA A 510 -3.78 -11.16 21.72
N GLU A 511 -3.21 -12.33 22.03
CA GLU A 511 -1.98 -12.44 22.81
C GLU A 511 -0.78 -11.80 22.09
N ALA A 512 -0.60 -12.07 20.78
CA ALA A 512 0.46 -11.45 19.96
C ALA A 512 0.34 -9.92 19.84
N LEU A 513 -0.84 -9.36 20.11
CA LEU A 513 -1.14 -7.93 20.09
C LEU A 513 -1.24 -7.32 21.50
N GLY A 514 -1.08 -8.10 22.57
CA GLY A 514 -1.24 -7.63 23.96
C GLY A 514 -2.68 -7.25 24.34
N ILE A 515 -3.68 -7.71 23.59
CA ILE A 515 -5.10 -7.45 23.83
C ILE A 515 -5.62 -8.40 24.93
N GLN A 516 -6.31 -7.85 25.92
CA GLN A 516 -6.80 -8.61 27.09
C GLN A 516 -8.18 -9.24 26.90
N ARG A 517 -8.94 -8.76 25.91
CA ARG A 517 -10.37 -9.07 25.74
C ARG A 517 -10.72 -9.29 24.27
N VAL A 518 -11.34 -10.43 23.99
CA VAL A 518 -11.94 -10.76 22.70
C VAL A 518 -13.46 -10.80 22.83
N VAL A 519 -14.17 -10.23 21.87
CA VAL A 519 -15.63 -10.29 21.77
C VAL A 519 -16.03 -11.02 20.50
N ILE A 520 -16.87 -12.05 20.65
CA ILE A 520 -17.42 -12.81 19.53
C ILE A 520 -18.94 -12.66 19.55
N HIS A 521 -19.52 -12.01 18.55
CA HIS A 521 -20.96 -11.89 18.44
C HIS A 521 -21.59 -13.24 18.07
N ARG A 522 -22.84 -13.51 18.49
CA ARG A 522 -23.56 -14.77 18.20
C ARG A 522 -23.75 -15.07 16.70
N TYR A 523 -23.62 -14.04 15.87
CA TYR A 523 -23.69 -14.13 14.41
C TYR A 523 -22.35 -13.84 13.75
N SER A 524 -21.24 -14.09 14.44
CA SER A 524 -19.88 -13.83 13.93
C SER A 524 -19.63 -14.48 12.57
N SER A 525 -20.19 -15.65 12.28
CA SER A 525 -20.04 -16.32 10.98
C SER A 525 -20.83 -15.69 9.81
N ILE A 526 -21.74 -14.74 10.09
CA ILE A 526 -22.58 -14.01 9.13
C ILE A 526 -22.59 -12.50 9.42
N LEU A 527 -21.60 -12.01 10.17
CA LEU A 527 -21.65 -10.68 10.80
C LEU A 527 -21.79 -9.56 9.76
N SER A 528 -21.25 -9.77 8.57
CA SER A 528 -21.37 -8.86 7.43
C SER A 528 -22.82 -8.65 6.99
N ALA A 529 -23.61 -9.72 6.83
CA ALA A 529 -25.04 -9.62 6.55
C ALA A 529 -25.80 -8.93 7.70
N TYR A 530 -25.42 -9.22 8.95
CA TYR A 530 -26.01 -8.55 10.11
C TYR A 530 -25.68 -7.05 10.15
N GLY A 531 -24.45 -6.66 9.83
CA GLY A 531 -24.07 -5.25 9.77
C GLY A 531 -24.79 -4.48 8.66
N MET A 532 -25.05 -5.11 7.51
CA MET A 532 -25.93 -4.53 6.48
C MET A 532 -27.35 -4.28 7.00
N ALA A 533 -27.87 -5.17 7.86
CA ALA A 533 -29.16 -4.98 8.52
C ALA A 533 -29.19 -3.78 9.49
N LEU A 534 -28.03 -3.38 10.01
CA LEU A 534 -27.84 -2.24 10.93
C LEU A 534 -27.43 -0.93 10.23
N ALA A 535 -27.00 -1.00 8.98
CA ALA A 535 -26.49 0.16 8.25
C ALA A 535 -27.57 1.21 7.98
N ASP A 536 -27.16 2.47 8.02
CA ASP A 536 -27.98 3.63 7.66
C ASP A 536 -27.92 3.86 6.14
N LEU A 537 -28.94 4.52 5.59
CA LEU A 537 -28.90 4.98 4.21
C LEU A 537 -28.03 6.23 4.15
N THR A 538 -27.08 6.30 3.22
CA THR A 538 -26.16 7.44 3.13
C THR A 538 -26.29 8.16 1.80
N HIS A 539 -26.21 9.49 1.85
CA HIS A 539 -25.98 10.30 0.68
C HIS A 539 -24.93 11.36 0.97
N GLU A 540 -23.92 11.42 0.12
CA GLU A 540 -22.78 12.32 0.30
C GLU A 540 -22.67 13.25 -0.90
N ILE A 541 -22.34 14.51 -0.62
CA ILE A 541 -22.04 15.54 -1.60
C ILE A 541 -20.71 16.18 -1.21
N GLN A 542 -19.82 16.33 -2.18
CA GLN A 542 -18.50 16.95 -2.04
C GLN A 542 -18.31 17.99 -3.14
N ARG A 543 -17.72 19.14 -2.79
CA ARG A 543 -17.37 20.21 -3.76
C ARG A 543 -15.96 20.73 -3.51
N PRO A 544 -15.08 20.75 -4.54
CA PRO A 544 -13.77 21.38 -4.44
C PRO A 544 -13.88 22.85 -4.03
N ARG A 545 -12.97 23.30 -3.17
CA ARG A 545 -12.93 24.67 -2.66
C ARG A 545 -11.50 25.06 -2.30
N ALA A 546 -10.91 26.04 -3.00
CA ALA A 546 -9.60 26.57 -2.66
C ALA A 546 -9.75 27.85 -1.82
N ALA A 547 -9.56 27.77 -0.51
CA ALA A 547 -9.65 28.94 0.38
C ALA A 547 -8.70 28.83 1.58
N ARG A 548 -8.32 29.96 2.19
CA ARG A 548 -7.67 29.93 3.50
C ARG A 548 -8.73 29.79 4.58
N LEU A 549 -8.50 28.89 5.54
CA LEU A 549 -9.42 28.71 6.66
C LEU A 549 -9.53 30.00 7.50
N SER A 550 -8.44 30.76 7.62
CA SER A 550 -8.39 32.05 8.30
C SER A 550 -9.29 33.13 7.68
N GLU A 551 -9.68 32.99 6.40
CA GLU A 551 -10.56 33.91 5.68
C GLU A 551 -12.05 33.51 5.78
N MET A 552 -12.34 32.30 6.28
CA MET A 552 -13.70 31.74 6.37
C MET A 552 -14.26 31.87 7.79
N ASN A 553 -15.14 32.86 8.00
CA ASN A 553 -15.88 32.98 9.25
C ASN A 553 -17.05 31.99 9.34
N GLU A 554 -17.64 31.87 10.53
CA GLU A 554 -18.78 30.98 10.79
C GLU A 554 -19.96 31.19 9.83
N ALA A 555 -20.28 32.44 9.49
CA ALA A 555 -21.40 32.75 8.59
C ALA A 555 -21.15 32.24 7.16
N HIS A 556 -19.92 32.37 6.65
CA HIS A 556 -19.54 31.84 5.33
C HIS A 556 -19.61 30.32 5.31
N LEU A 557 -19.02 29.64 6.30
CA LEU A 557 -19.06 28.19 6.41
C LEU A 557 -20.50 27.68 6.53
N ALA A 558 -21.32 28.28 7.40
CA ALA A 558 -22.72 27.92 7.56
C ALA A 558 -23.53 28.07 6.26
N SER A 559 -23.23 29.11 5.46
CA SER A 559 -23.86 29.30 4.15
C SER A 559 -23.45 28.21 3.15
N GLU A 560 -22.15 27.92 3.02
CA GLU A 560 -21.68 26.89 2.08
C GLU A 560 -22.19 25.49 2.46
N PHE A 561 -22.13 25.12 3.75
CA PHE A 561 -22.72 23.87 4.23
C PHE A 561 -24.24 23.83 4.07
N GLY A 562 -24.94 24.95 4.31
CA GLY A 562 -26.40 25.03 4.19
C GLY A 562 -26.94 24.71 2.79
N SER A 563 -26.22 25.14 1.75
CA SER A 563 -26.56 24.77 0.37
C SER A 563 -26.41 23.26 0.14
N LEU A 564 -25.34 22.66 0.64
CA LEU A 564 -25.05 21.23 0.47
C LEU A 564 -25.99 20.34 1.31
N THR A 565 -26.34 20.75 2.53
CA THR A 565 -27.29 20.00 3.37
C THR A 565 -28.69 19.99 2.77
N THR A 566 -29.13 21.09 2.16
CA THR A 566 -30.44 21.16 1.48
C THR A 566 -30.49 20.14 0.34
N GLU A 567 -29.48 20.15 -0.54
CA GLU A 567 -29.39 19.22 -1.68
C GLU A 567 -29.30 17.75 -1.22
N ALA A 568 -28.52 17.49 -0.17
CA ALA A 568 -28.39 16.15 0.38
C ALA A 568 -29.68 15.65 1.02
N GLY A 569 -30.39 16.54 1.74
CA GLY A 569 -31.67 16.27 2.38
C GLY A 569 -32.78 15.96 1.39
N GLU A 570 -32.91 16.76 0.32
CA GLU A 570 -33.89 16.53 -0.76
C GLU A 570 -33.77 15.12 -1.36
N THR A 571 -32.54 14.61 -1.50
CA THR A 571 -32.28 13.27 -2.00
C THR A 571 -32.75 12.16 -1.05
N LEU A 572 -32.60 12.32 0.27
CA LEU A 572 -33.07 11.34 1.25
C LEU A 572 -34.58 11.43 1.48
N THR A 573 -35.15 12.64 1.43
CA THR A 573 -36.59 12.86 1.50
C THR A 573 -37.31 12.24 0.30
N ALA A 574 -36.73 12.33 -0.90
CA ALA A 574 -37.22 11.62 -2.09
C ALA A 574 -37.20 10.08 -1.94
N GLN A 575 -36.42 9.56 -0.99
CA GLN A 575 -36.34 8.13 -0.65
C GLN A 575 -37.23 7.74 0.54
N GLY A 576 -38.06 8.66 1.03
CA GLY A 576 -39.09 8.39 2.04
C GLY A 576 -38.67 8.64 3.49
N PHE A 577 -37.53 9.29 3.73
CA PHE A 577 -37.15 9.76 5.07
C PHE A 577 -37.82 11.09 5.39
N THR A 578 -38.18 11.30 6.65
CA THR A 578 -38.60 12.62 7.15
C THR A 578 -37.39 13.38 7.67
N ASP A 579 -37.45 14.71 7.76
CA ASP A 579 -36.34 15.54 8.26
C ASP A 579 -35.85 15.12 9.67
N GLN A 580 -36.75 14.59 10.50
CA GLN A 580 -36.42 14.08 11.85
C GLN A 580 -35.61 12.79 11.84
N GLN A 581 -35.58 12.09 10.70
CA GLN A 581 -34.84 10.85 10.49
C GLN A 581 -33.53 11.07 9.74
N ILE A 582 -33.21 12.32 9.38
CA ILE A 582 -31.99 12.67 8.65
C ILE A 582 -31.02 13.37 9.61
N GLU A 583 -29.84 12.80 9.77
CA GLU A 583 -28.71 13.44 10.44
C GLU A 583 -27.71 13.94 9.40
N TYR A 584 -27.08 15.08 9.65
CA TYR A 584 -26.06 15.65 8.78
C TYR A 584 -24.71 15.69 9.48
N GLU A 585 -23.69 15.17 8.82
CA GLU A 585 -22.29 15.28 9.20
C GLU A 585 -21.59 16.24 8.24
N LEU A 586 -20.94 17.26 8.80
CA LEU A 586 -20.31 18.35 8.05
C LEU A 586 -18.79 18.21 8.15
N TYR A 587 -18.09 18.23 7.01
CA TYR A 587 -16.65 18.03 6.93
C TYR A 587 -15.95 19.08 6.08
N LEU A 588 -14.75 19.47 6.50
CA LEU A 588 -13.78 20.18 5.66
C LEU A 588 -12.55 19.30 5.47
N ASN A 589 -12.07 19.18 4.22
CA ASN A 589 -10.75 18.65 3.95
C ASN A 589 -9.73 19.77 4.09
N LEU A 590 -8.88 19.68 5.12
CA LEU A 590 -7.95 20.72 5.53
C LEU A 590 -6.50 20.27 5.41
N ARG A 591 -5.61 21.17 5.04
CA ARG A 591 -4.16 20.93 5.05
C ARG A 591 -3.36 22.16 5.38
N TYR A 592 -2.12 21.97 5.82
CA TYR A 592 -1.16 23.06 5.92
C TYR A 592 -0.68 23.53 4.54
N GLN A 593 -0.43 24.84 4.41
CA GLN A 593 0.13 25.41 3.18
C GLN A 593 1.49 24.75 2.84
N GLY A 594 1.63 24.33 1.58
CA GLY A 594 2.83 23.65 1.09
C GLY A 594 2.90 22.15 1.41
N THR A 595 1.92 21.59 2.13
CA THR A 595 1.78 20.14 2.29
C THR A 595 0.76 19.60 1.28
N ASN A 596 0.84 18.29 0.97
CA ASN A 596 -0.07 17.60 0.04
C ASN A 596 -1.02 16.61 0.75
N SER A 597 -0.94 16.48 2.09
CA SER A 597 -1.87 15.64 2.85
C SER A 597 -2.98 16.49 3.42
N SER A 598 -4.21 16.14 3.06
CA SER A 598 -5.42 16.72 3.62
C SER A 598 -6.00 15.78 4.67
N LEU A 599 -6.44 16.35 5.79
CA LEU A 599 -7.18 15.68 6.85
C LEU A 599 -8.64 16.06 6.74
N MET A 600 -9.52 15.07 6.75
CA MET A 600 -10.96 15.28 6.79
C MET A 600 -11.39 15.60 8.22
N ILE A 601 -11.74 16.86 8.47
CA ILE A 601 -12.09 17.35 9.80
C ILE A 601 -13.60 17.51 9.90
N GLN A 602 -14.22 16.70 10.76
CA GLN A 602 -15.63 16.83 11.10
C GLN A 602 -15.86 18.09 11.93
N LYS A 603 -16.97 18.79 11.66
CA LYS A 603 -17.41 19.94 12.45
C LYS A 603 -17.57 19.52 13.93
N PRO A 604 -16.95 20.23 14.89
CA PRO A 604 -17.19 20.00 16.30
C PRO A 604 -18.69 20.21 16.66
N ILE A 605 -19.21 19.42 17.59
CA ILE A 605 -20.62 19.49 18.02
C ILE A 605 -20.96 20.90 18.52
N ASP A 606 -20.10 21.46 19.38
CA ASP A 606 -20.37 22.71 20.11
C ASP A 606 -19.73 23.97 19.48
N SER A 607 -19.08 23.88 18.31
CA SER A 607 -18.40 25.04 17.69
C SER A 607 -18.22 24.92 16.17
N TRP A 608 -17.73 25.99 15.54
CA TRP A 608 -17.29 26.05 14.13
C TRP A 608 -15.76 26.09 13.98
N ASP A 609 -15.04 25.79 15.06
CA ASP A 609 -13.57 25.87 15.09
C ASP A 609 -12.94 24.61 14.49
N PHE A 610 -12.97 24.53 13.16
CA PHE A 610 -12.27 23.50 12.41
C PHE A 610 -10.74 23.59 12.57
N SER A 611 -10.20 24.78 12.83
CA SER A 611 -8.76 25.01 12.98
C SER A 611 -8.21 24.26 14.19
N ARG A 612 -8.83 24.42 15.36
CA ARG A 612 -8.45 23.68 16.57
C ARG A 612 -8.54 22.18 16.34
N LYS A 613 -9.64 21.71 15.73
CA LYS A 613 -9.84 20.27 15.52
C LYS A 613 -8.85 19.69 14.52
N PHE A 614 -8.48 20.45 13.49
CA PHE A 614 -7.41 20.09 12.55
C PHE A 614 -6.06 19.96 13.25
N ILE A 615 -5.68 20.93 14.09
CA ILE A 615 -4.40 20.92 14.81
C ILE A 615 -4.33 19.72 15.76
N GLU A 616 -5.39 19.47 16.53
CA GLU A 616 -5.50 18.30 17.41
C GLU A 616 -5.33 16.99 16.60
N HIS A 617 -6.05 16.85 15.49
CA HIS A 617 -6.00 15.64 14.66
C HIS A 617 -4.65 15.47 13.96
N HIS A 618 -4.01 16.57 13.55
CA HIS A 618 -2.68 16.57 12.94
C HIS A 618 -1.61 16.15 13.96
N GLU A 619 -1.70 16.62 15.21
CA GLU A 619 -0.80 16.20 16.29
C GLU A 619 -1.02 14.73 16.66
N GLU A 620 -2.26 14.25 16.70
CA GLU A 620 -2.59 12.84 16.94
C GLU A 620 -2.05 11.90 15.83
N GLU A 621 -2.30 12.22 14.55
CA GLU A 621 -1.91 11.36 13.42
C GLU A 621 -0.41 11.44 13.11
N PHE A 622 0.19 12.62 13.25
CA PHE A 622 1.57 12.86 12.80
C PHE A 622 2.58 13.14 13.93
N GLY A 623 2.13 13.42 15.15
CA GLY A 623 2.98 13.65 16.32
C GLY A 623 3.62 15.03 16.40
N PHE A 624 3.19 15.99 15.56
CA PHE A 624 3.67 17.37 15.57
C PHE A 624 2.64 18.32 14.95
N VAL A 625 2.86 19.63 15.13
CA VAL A 625 2.09 20.71 14.51
C VAL A 625 3.01 21.58 13.65
N LEU A 626 2.47 22.19 12.58
CA LEU A 626 3.20 23.14 11.75
C LEU A 626 2.72 24.56 12.01
N ASP A 627 3.65 25.50 12.04
CA ASP A 627 3.35 26.93 12.06
C ASP A 627 3.18 27.44 10.62
N ARG A 628 2.06 27.06 9.99
CA ARG A 628 1.70 27.42 8.61
C ARG A 628 0.19 27.69 8.50
N GLU A 629 -0.23 28.44 7.49
CA GLU A 629 -1.64 28.66 7.17
C GLU A 629 -2.37 27.33 6.86
N ILE A 630 -3.64 27.22 7.27
CA ILE A 630 -4.50 26.08 6.97
C ILE A 630 -5.36 26.41 5.75
N LEU A 631 -5.32 25.54 4.75
CA LEU A 631 -6.07 25.64 3.50
C LEU A 631 -7.24 24.66 3.51
N ILE A 632 -8.37 25.10 2.99
CA ILE A 632 -9.51 24.25 2.62
C ILE A 632 -9.24 23.73 1.20
N GLU A 633 -9.43 22.44 0.98
CA GLU A 633 -9.40 21.82 -0.35
C GLU A 633 -10.78 21.49 -0.91
N ASP A 634 -11.71 21.08 -0.05
CA ASP A 634 -13.10 20.84 -0.40
C ASP A 634 -14.01 20.88 0.83
N ILE A 635 -15.31 20.99 0.55
CA ILE A 635 -16.39 20.95 1.53
C ILE A 635 -17.26 19.73 1.25
N ARG A 636 -17.59 19.00 2.31
CA ARG A 636 -18.31 17.74 2.23
C ARG A 636 -19.47 17.68 3.24
N VAL A 637 -20.62 17.22 2.77
CA VAL A 637 -21.79 16.93 3.60
C VAL A 637 -22.19 15.48 3.40
N ARG A 638 -22.31 14.75 4.52
CA ARG A 638 -22.84 13.40 4.55
C ARG A 638 -24.19 13.41 5.28
N ALA A 639 -25.25 13.06 4.57
CA ALA A 639 -26.58 12.92 5.13
C ALA A 639 -26.87 11.43 5.41
N LEU A 640 -27.34 11.14 6.62
CA LEU A 640 -27.62 9.81 7.14
C LEU A 640 -29.12 9.65 7.39
N GLY A 641 -29.79 8.82 6.60
CA GLY A 641 -31.17 8.40 6.83
C GLY A 641 -31.21 7.28 7.87
N LYS A 642 -31.58 7.61 9.11
CA LYS A 642 -31.68 6.65 10.21
C LYS A 642 -32.81 5.67 9.97
N THR A 643 -32.47 4.38 9.93
CA THR A 643 -33.49 3.32 9.93
C THR A 643 -33.74 2.83 11.35
N ALA A 644 -35.00 2.84 11.80
CA ALA A 644 -35.39 2.29 13.10
C ALA A 644 -34.97 0.80 13.15
N GLY A 645 -33.95 0.49 13.95
CA GLY A 645 -33.33 -0.83 14.06
C GLY A 645 -33.63 -1.54 15.38
N THR A 646 -33.13 -2.77 15.54
CA THR A 646 -33.15 -3.51 16.81
C THR A 646 -32.30 -2.78 17.86
N GLU A 647 -32.93 -2.25 18.91
CA GLU A 647 -32.19 -1.77 20.09
C GLU A 647 -31.45 -2.96 20.72
N ASN A 648 -30.12 -2.94 20.62
CA ASN A 648 -29.27 -3.95 21.22
C ASN A 648 -28.66 -3.42 22.52
N MET A 649 -28.72 -4.24 23.56
CA MET A 649 -27.97 -4.00 24.79
C MET A 649 -26.47 -4.12 24.50
N SER A 650 -25.67 -3.16 24.99
CA SER A 650 -24.20 -3.20 24.84
C SER A 650 -23.58 -4.40 25.54
N VAL A 651 -22.36 -4.77 25.16
CA VAL A 651 -21.60 -5.87 25.79
C VAL A 651 -21.39 -5.61 27.29
N SER A 652 -21.04 -4.37 27.66
CA SER A 652 -20.84 -3.96 29.07
C SER A 652 -22.12 -4.08 29.89
N SER A 653 -23.24 -3.58 29.36
CA SER A 653 -24.54 -3.69 30.01
C SER A 653 -25.00 -5.15 30.13
N ALA A 654 -24.79 -5.96 29.09
CA ALA A 654 -25.12 -7.38 29.11
C ALA A 654 -24.28 -8.16 30.14
N LEU A 655 -22.99 -7.82 30.29
CA LEU A 655 -22.12 -8.40 31.32
C LEU A 655 -22.57 -8.01 32.74
N LYS A 656 -22.96 -6.74 32.95
CA LYS A 656 -23.48 -6.26 34.24
C LYS A 656 -24.84 -6.86 34.60
N ALA A 657 -25.62 -7.30 33.59
CA ALA A 657 -26.96 -7.85 33.77
C ALA A 657 -26.99 -9.35 34.10
N VAL A 658 -25.85 -10.05 34.08
CA VAL A 658 -25.78 -11.49 34.34
C VAL A 658 -24.89 -11.81 35.54
N ASP A 659 -25.31 -12.80 36.32
CA ASP A 659 -24.46 -13.37 37.38
C ASP A 659 -23.51 -14.41 36.78
N ILE A 660 -22.21 -14.14 36.87
CA ILE A 660 -21.18 -15.01 36.31
C ILE A 660 -21.05 -16.28 37.16
N ARG A 661 -21.19 -17.45 36.54
CA ARG A 661 -21.10 -18.76 37.20
C ARG A 661 -20.24 -19.73 36.43
N LEU A 662 -19.36 -20.45 37.13
CA LEU A 662 -18.50 -21.45 36.49
C LEU A 662 -19.33 -22.60 35.92
N THR A 663 -19.08 -22.95 34.66
CA THR A 663 -19.79 -24.00 33.95
C THR A 663 -19.33 -25.37 34.44
N PRO A 664 -20.21 -26.25 34.94
CA PRO A 664 -19.83 -27.59 35.34
C PRO A 664 -19.37 -28.43 34.15
N SER A 665 -18.30 -29.24 34.31
CA SER A 665 -17.80 -30.14 33.25
C SER A 665 -18.86 -31.13 32.73
N LYS A 666 -19.89 -31.43 33.53
CA LYS A 666 -21.03 -32.27 33.11
C LYS A 666 -21.88 -31.68 31.99
N LYS A 667 -21.80 -30.36 31.76
CA LYS A 667 -22.43 -29.69 30.60
C LYS A 667 -21.62 -29.86 29.31
N SER A 668 -20.41 -30.41 29.38
CA SER A 668 -19.63 -30.72 28.18
C SER A 668 -20.34 -31.79 27.36
N ALA A 669 -20.38 -31.59 26.04
CA ALA A 669 -20.89 -32.59 25.11
C ALA A 669 -19.92 -33.77 24.96
N LYS A 670 -18.61 -33.51 25.11
CA LYS A 670 -17.54 -34.50 24.97
C LYS A 670 -16.25 -34.01 25.63
N THR A 671 -15.38 -34.93 26.06
CA THR A 671 -13.98 -34.64 26.40
C THR A 671 -13.09 -35.03 25.23
N THR A 672 -12.08 -34.23 24.92
CA THR A 672 -11.16 -34.51 23.83
C THR A 672 -9.77 -33.92 24.05
N ARG A 673 -8.91 -33.88 23.03
CA ARG A 673 -7.55 -33.37 23.10
C ARG A 673 -7.29 -32.25 22.11
N VAL A 674 -6.51 -31.26 22.53
CA VAL A 674 -5.99 -30.17 21.70
C VAL A 674 -4.50 -30.02 21.99
N TYR A 675 -3.70 -29.81 20.95
CA TYR A 675 -2.29 -29.51 21.11
C TYR A 675 -2.09 -27.99 21.24
N SER A 676 -1.53 -27.56 22.37
CA SER A 676 -1.25 -26.15 22.67
C SER A 676 -0.08 -26.07 23.65
N GLN A 677 0.72 -25.01 23.61
CA GLN A 677 1.92 -24.85 24.44
C GLN A 677 2.85 -26.08 24.40
N ASN A 678 3.09 -26.61 23.19
CA ASN A 678 3.94 -27.78 22.90
C ASN A 678 3.54 -29.09 23.60
N GLN A 679 2.27 -29.25 23.99
CA GLN A 679 1.76 -30.48 24.58
C GLN A 679 0.28 -30.72 24.26
N TRP A 680 -0.15 -31.98 24.35
CA TRP A 680 -1.56 -32.36 24.24
C TRP A 680 -2.28 -32.15 25.57
N HIS A 681 -3.36 -31.36 25.57
CA HIS A 681 -4.23 -31.13 26.73
C HIS A 681 -5.54 -31.88 26.55
N GLU A 682 -6.04 -32.55 27.60
CA GLU A 682 -7.44 -32.98 27.62
C GLU A 682 -8.35 -31.79 27.92
N VAL A 683 -9.31 -31.54 27.04
CA VAL A 683 -10.18 -30.37 27.05
C VAL A 683 -11.65 -30.75 26.96
N ASN A 684 -12.50 -29.94 27.58
CA ASN A 684 -13.95 -30.07 27.47
C ASN A 684 -14.46 -29.36 26.23
N LEU A 685 -15.35 -30.02 25.50
CA LEU A 685 -16.05 -29.49 24.34
C LEU A 685 -17.50 -29.18 24.72
N PHE A 686 -17.91 -27.92 24.56
CA PHE A 686 -19.25 -27.43 24.84
C PHE A 686 -19.96 -27.06 23.54
N LYS A 687 -21.29 -27.20 23.50
CA LYS A 687 -22.12 -26.62 22.44
C LYS A 687 -22.69 -25.30 22.95
N LEU A 688 -22.61 -24.23 22.17
CA LEU A 688 -23.05 -22.90 22.58
C LEU A 688 -24.53 -22.87 22.99
N GLU A 689 -25.39 -23.60 22.26
CA GLU A 689 -26.83 -23.77 22.57
C GLU A 689 -27.11 -24.38 23.95
N GLY A 690 -26.16 -25.14 24.50
CA GLY A 690 -26.27 -25.78 25.81
C GLY A 690 -25.79 -24.89 26.97
N LEU A 691 -25.26 -23.70 26.67
CA LEU A 691 -24.79 -22.73 27.65
C LEU A 691 -25.81 -21.61 27.83
N ALA A 692 -26.00 -21.17 29.06
CA ALA A 692 -26.92 -20.07 29.38
C ALA A 692 -26.13 -18.79 29.68
N ALA A 693 -26.76 -17.63 29.50
CA ALA A 693 -26.14 -16.35 29.84
C ALA A 693 -25.66 -16.34 31.30
N GLY A 694 -24.43 -15.85 31.53
CA GLY A 694 -23.69 -15.91 32.78
C GLY A 694 -22.78 -17.14 32.93
N ASP A 695 -22.91 -18.18 32.11
CA ASP A 695 -22.02 -19.35 32.14
C ASP A 695 -20.57 -18.94 31.76
N LYS A 696 -19.61 -19.21 32.64
CA LYS A 696 -18.17 -19.01 32.45
C LYS A 696 -17.47 -20.34 32.16
N VAL A 697 -16.75 -20.43 31.05
CA VAL A 697 -16.04 -21.63 30.58
C VAL A 697 -14.53 -21.36 30.63
N PRO A 698 -13.77 -21.99 31.52
CA PRO A 698 -12.33 -21.81 31.59
C PRO A 698 -11.61 -22.51 30.43
N GLY A 699 -10.50 -21.94 29.99
CA GLY A 699 -9.56 -22.56 29.06
C GLY A 699 -8.59 -23.52 29.78
N PRO A 700 -8.00 -24.51 29.08
CA PRO A 700 -8.23 -24.82 27.66
C PRO A 700 -9.57 -25.54 27.42
N SER A 701 -10.37 -25.05 26.48
CA SER A 701 -11.67 -25.64 26.11
C SER A 701 -12.08 -25.30 24.68
N ILE A 702 -13.05 -26.04 24.13
CA ILE A 702 -13.64 -25.77 22.81
C ILE A 702 -15.12 -25.44 23.00
N ILE A 703 -15.59 -24.37 22.36
CA ILE A 703 -17.01 -24.05 22.23
C ILE A 703 -17.38 -24.18 20.75
N LEU A 704 -18.30 -25.10 20.45
CA LEU A 704 -18.88 -25.28 19.13
C LEU A 704 -20.15 -24.44 19.00
N ASP A 705 -20.15 -23.58 18.00
CA ASP A 705 -21.33 -22.93 17.46
C ASP A 705 -21.81 -23.72 16.22
N GLN A 706 -23.03 -23.50 15.75
CA GLN A 706 -23.57 -24.16 14.56
C GLN A 706 -22.71 -23.90 13.30
N THR A 707 -21.92 -22.83 13.30
CA THR A 707 -21.27 -22.31 12.10
C THR A 707 -19.76 -22.08 12.24
N GLN A 708 -19.18 -22.33 13.42
CA GLN A 708 -17.76 -22.10 13.69
C GLN A 708 -17.27 -22.89 14.92
N THR A 709 -15.95 -22.95 15.08
CA THR A 709 -15.30 -23.50 16.27
C THR A 709 -14.53 -22.41 17.00
N ILE A 710 -14.78 -22.24 18.29
CA ILE A 710 -14.13 -21.25 19.15
C ILE A 710 -13.20 -21.97 20.11
N LEU A 711 -11.90 -21.67 20.02
CA LEU A 711 -10.88 -22.23 20.89
C LEU A 711 -10.59 -21.25 22.04
N ILE A 712 -10.75 -21.73 23.28
CA ILE A 712 -10.35 -20.99 24.47
C ILE A 712 -8.98 -21.52 24.89
N GLN A 713 -7.94 -20.71 24.74
CA GLN A 713 -6.57 -21.12 25.07
C GLN A 713 -6.33 -21.21 26.58
N PRO A 714 -5.29 -21.93 27.05
CA PRO A 714 -4.87 -21.87 28.44
C PRO A 714 -4.65 -20.42 28.89
N GLY A 715 -5.11 -20.07 30.09
CA GLY A 715 -5.03 -18.69 30.62
C GLY A 715 -6.12 -17.74 30.11
N TRP A 716 -7.11 -18.25 29.37
CA TRP A 716 -8.30 -17.50 28.97
C TRP A 716 -9.56 -18.13 29.55
N ALA A 717 -10.63 -17.34 29.67
CA ALA A 717 -11.96 -17.85 30.01
C ALA A 717 -13.04 -17.15 29.19
N ALA A 718 -14.04 -17.91 28.75
CA ALA A 718 -15.18 -17.41 28.00
C ALA A 718 -16.39 -17.17 28.90
N THR A 719 -17.06 -16.04 28.80
CA THR A 719 -18.31 -15.71 29.49
C THR A 719 -19.43 -15.55 28.47
N VAL A 720 -20.49 -16.35 28.60
CA VAL A 720 -21.64 -16.33 27.70
C VAL A 720 -22.58 -15.18 28.09
N LEU A 721 -22.89 -14.30 27.13
CA LEU A 721 -23.85 -13.20 27.28
C LEU A 721 -25.08 -13.45 26.40
N SER A 722 -26.03 -12.51 26.38
CA SER A 722 -27.28 -12.62 25.61
C SER A 722 -27.07 -12.72 24.09
N ARG A 723 -26.11 -11.96 23.54
CA ARG A 723 -25.76 -11.95 22.11
C ARG A 723 -24.26 -12.09 21.82
N HIS A 724 -23.43 -12.24 22.83
CA HIS A 724 -21.97 -12.25 22.69
C HIS A 724 -21.34 -13.35 23.54
N LEU A 725 -20.15 -13.78 23.13
CA LEU A 725 -19.21 -14.55 23.94
C LEU A 725 -18.01 -13.64 24.21
N LEU A 726 -17.71 -13.43 25.49
CA LEU A 726 -16.60 -12.59 25.94
C LEU A 726 -15.45 -13.47 26.39
N LEU A 727 -14.27 -13.36 25.77
CA LEU A 727 -13.09 -14.11 26.19
C LEU A 727 -12.15 -13.13 26.87
N ASP A 728 -11.90 -13.34 28.15
CA ASP A 728 -10.99 -12.54 28.96
C ASP A 728 -9.74 -13.36 29.28
N ARG A 729 -8.58 -12.71 29.23
CA ARG A 729 -7.34 -13.27 29.76
C ARG A 729 -7.41 -13.30 31.28
N GLU A 730 -7.15 -14.45 31.89
CA GLU A 730 -7.05 -14.58 33.34
C GLU A 730 -5.63 -14.19 33.78
N GLU A 731 -5.52 -13.45 34.90
CA GLU A 731 -4.23 -13.07 35.48
C GLU A 731 -3.39 -14.31 35.78
N THR A 732 -2.46 -14.59 34.89
CA THR A 732 -1.44 -15.62 35.08
C THR A 732 -0.11 -14.88 35.16
N PRO A 733 0.73 -15.12 36.18
CA PRO A 733 2.08 -14.56 36.17
C PRO A 733 2.77 -15.01 34.88
N LEU A 734 3.37 -14.06 34.17
CA LEU A 734 4.21 -14.32 32.99
C LEU A 734 5.16 -15.45 33.38
N LYS A 735 4.95 -16.65 32.84
CA LYS A 735 5.94 -17.70 32.97
C LYS A 735 7.18 -17.21 32.26
N ASP A 736 8.30 -17.15 32.98
CA ASP A 736 9.62 -17.07 32.39
C ASP A 736 9.69 -18.10 31.26
N THR A 737 9.66 -17.64 30.01
CA THR A 737 10.05 -18.44 28.85
C THR A 737 11.57 -18.56 28.86
N ALA A 738 12.11 -19.12 29.95
CA ALA A 738 13.50 -19.44 30.14
C ALA A 738 13.64 -20.96 30.06
N SER A 739 13.41 -21.52 28.87
CA SER A 739 13.78 -22.91 28.60
C SER A 739 14.08 -23.19 27.12
N GLU A 740 14.62 -22.20 26.40
CA GLU A 740 15.31 -22.48 25.14
C GLU A 740 16.81 -22.58 25.43
N ASP A 741 17.46 -23.60 24.85
CA ASP A 741 18.91 -23.71 24.85
C ASP A 741 19.49 -22.39 24.27
N PRO A 742 20.32 -21.64 25.02
CA PRO A 742 20.86 -20.37 24.57
C PRO A 742 21.59 -20.50 23.22
N ASP A 743 22.14 -21.68 22.90
CA ASP A 743 22.97 -21.90 21.72
C ASP A 743 22.20 -22.32 20.46
N VAL A 744 20.90 -22.66 20.55
CA VAL A 744 20.13 -23.18 19.40
C VAL A 744 19.09 -22.17 18.92
N VAL A 745 19.22 -21.70 17.67
CA VAL A 745 18.20 -20.85 17.01
C VAL A 745 16.98 -21.71 16.64
N ASP A 746 15.79 -21.37 17.13
CA ASP A 746 14.52 -21.99 16.71
C ASP A 746 14.04 -21.36 15.38
N PRO A 747 13.91 -22.13 14.27
CA PRO A 747 13.38 -21.67 12.99
C PRO A 747 12.01 -20.98 13.08
N ILE A 748 11.16 -21.38 14.03
CA ILE A 748 9.83 -20.77 14.21
C ILE A 748 10.00 -19.35 14.75
N GLN A 749 10.74 -19.21 15.85
CA GLN A 749 11.05 -17.90 16.44
C GLN A 749 11.84 -17.02 15.47
N LEU A 750 12.76 -17.61 14.70
CA LEU A 750 13.52 -16.90 13.67
C LEU A 750 12.61 -16.22 12.65
N SER A 751 11.57 -16.93 12.20
CA SER A 751 10.56 -16.39 11.28
C SER A 751 9.74 -15.27 11.94
N VAL A 752 9.34 -15.44 13.20
CA VAL A 752 8.59 -14.43 13.98
C VAL A 752 9.40 -13.14 14.15
N PHE A 753 10.66 -13.23 14.59
CA PHE A 753 11.54 -12.08 14.74
C PHE A 753 11.85 -11.41 13.40
N GLY A 754 11.97 -12.19 12.31
CA GLY A 754 12.12 -11.66 10.96
C GLY A 754 10.97 -10.73 10.55
N HIS A 755 9.73 -11.20 10.73
CA HIS A 755 8.53 -10.39 10.47
C HIS A 755 8.45 -9.16 11.39
N ARG A 756 8.86 -9.31 12.66
CA ARG A 756 8.82 -8.23 13.64
C ARG A 756 9.81 -7.10 13.31
N PHE A 757 11.09 -7.41 13.02
CA PHE A 757 12.06 -6.38 12.65
C PHE A 757 11.69 -5.66 11.35
N MET A 758 11.14 -6.40 10.37
CA MET A 758 10.63 -5.82 9.13
C MET A 758 9.49 -4.82 9.42
N SER A 759 8.52 -5.21 10.25
CA SER A 759 7.40 -4.35 10.65
C SER A 759 7.88 -3.05 11.32
N ILE A 760 8.92 -3.10 12.15
CA ILE A 760 9.50 -1.89 12.77
C ILE A 760 10.04 -0.94 11.69
N ALA A 761 10.81 -1.45 10.71
CA ALA A 761 11.35 -0.63 9.63
C ALA A 761 10.25 -0.05 8.72
N GLU A 762 9.20 -0.82 8.41
CA GLU A 762 8.01 -0.38 7.67
C GLU A 762 7.27 0.75 8.41
N GLN A 763 7.08 0.62 9.73
CA GLN A 763 6.46 1.65 10.57
C GLN A 763 7.29 2.94 10.61
N MET A 764 8.62 2.84 10.68
CA MET A 764 9.51 4.01 10.56
C MET A 764 9.32 4.69 9.20
N GLY A 765 9.26 3.92 8.11
CA GLY A 765 9.06 4.45 6.76
C GLY A 765 7.72 5.17 6.59
N ARG A 766 6.63 4.57 7.07
CA ARG A 766 5.30 5.21 7.04
C ARG A 766 5.27 6.50 7.84
N SER A 767 5.90 6.53 9.02
CA SER A 767 6.02 7.76 9.82
C SER A 767 6.75 8.86 9.04
N LEU A 768 7.89 8.55 8.40
CA LEU A 768 8.63 9.52 7.58
C LEU A 768 7.80 10.05 6.40
N GLN A 769 7.10 9.15 5.69
CA GLN A 769 6.26 9.52 4.55
C GLN A 769 5.15 10.51 4.93
N LEU A 770 4.48 10.25 6.06
CA LEU A 770 3.35 11.06 6.52
C LEU A 770 3.80 12.43 7.06
N THR A 771 4.93 12.45 7.77
CA THR A 771 5.45 13.64 8.46
C THR A 771 6.27 14.58 7.57
N SER A 772 6.84 14.10 6.46
CA SER A 772 7.63 14.92 5.53
C SER A 772 6.76 15.90 4.72
N VAL A 773 7.37 17.03 4.34
CA VAL A 773 6.74 18.08 3.50
C VAL A 773 7.21 18.04 2.05
N SER A 774 8.39 17.47 1.78
CA SER A 774 8.97 17.39 0.43
C SER A 774 8.25 16.37 -0.46
N ILE A 775 8.01 16.76 -1.72
CA ILE A 775 7.46 15.86 -2.76
C ILE A 775 8.34 14.62 -2.91
N ASN A 776 9.66 14.77 -2.80
CA ASN A 776 10.60 13.68 -3.05
C ASN A 776 10.43 12.55 -2.02
N ILE A 777 10.18 12.89 -0.77
CA ILE A 777 9.98 11.89 0.29
C ILE A 777 8.54 11.40 0.29
N LYS A 778 7.57 12.33 0.30
CA LYS A 778 6.16 12.04 0.53
C LYS A 778 5.46 11.34 -0.63
N GLU A 779 5.69 11.83 -1.86
CA GLU A 779 5.01 11.32 -3.06
C GLU A 779 5.91 10.41 -3.88
N ARG A 780 7.18 10.80 -4.04
CA ARG A 780 8.14 10.03 -4.85
C ARG A 780 8.77 8.86 -4.09
N LEU A 781 8.61 8.80 -2.76
CA LEU A 781 9.14 7.76 -1.88
C LEU A 781 10.66 7.59 -1.98
N ASP A 782 11.38 8.69 -2.19
CA ASP A 782 12.84 8.72 -2.27
C ASP A 782 13.48 8.75 -0.87
N TYR A 783 13.20 7.71 -0.09
CA TYR A 783 13.73 7.52 1.26
C TYR A 783 13.88 6.04 1.59
N SER A 784 14.59 5.71 2.67
CA SER A 784 14.63 4.36 3.25
C SER A 784 14.84 4.44 4.76
N CYS A 785 14.19 3.53 5.48
CA CYS A 785 14.30 3.38 6.92
C CYS A 785 14.79 1.98 7.26
N ALA A 786 15.69 1.84 8.22
CA ALA A 786 16.30 0.57 8.55
C ALA A 786 16.78 0.48 10.02
N ILE A 787 16.93 -0.76 10.46
CA ILE A 787 17.45 -1.16 11.77
C ILE A 787 18.80 -1.82 11.57
N PHE A 788 19.75 -1.53 12.46
CA PHE A 788 21.11 -2.04 12.38
C PHE A 788 21.54 -2.63 13.72
N SER A 789 22.44 -3.62 13.65
CA SER A 789 23.09 -4.23 14.81
C SER A 789 23.98 -3.22 15.54
N PRO A 790 24.45 -3.49 16.78
CA PRO A 790 25.36 -2.59 17.50
C PRO A 790 26.57 -2.08 16.69
N HIS A 791 27.06 -2.91 15.77
CA HIS A 791 28.22 -2.63 14.93
C HIS A 791 27.87 -1.95 13.60
N GLY A 792 26.60 -1.65 13.35
CA GLY A 792 26.10 -1.00 12.14
C GLY A 792 25.76 -1.92 10.97
N GLY A 793 25.72 -3.24 11.17
CA GLY A 793 25.29 -4.20 10.15
C GLY A 793 23.77 -4.17 9.93
N LEU A 794 23.31 -4.16 8.67
CA LEU A 794 21.87 -4.12 8.35
C LEU A 794 21.13 -5.34 8.89
N VAL A 795 20.05 -5.12 9.63
CA VAL A 795 19.16 -6.15 10.19
C VAL A 795 17.88 -6.28 9.36
N ALA A 796 17.15 -5.17 9.19
CA ALA A 796 15.91 -5.10 8.44
C ALA A 796 15.70 -3.69 7.86
N ASN A 797 14.94 -3.58 6.78
CA ASN A 797 14.72 -2.33 6.05
C ASN A 797 13.33 -2.24 5.43
N ALA A 798 12.78 -1.04 5.32
CA ALA A 798 11.65 -0.78 4.44
C ALA A 798 12.13 -0.73 2.97
N PRO A 799 11.60 -1.59 2.07
CA PRO A 799 12.14 -1.74 0.72
C PRO A 799 11.59 -0.67 -0.24
N HIS A 800 12.18 0.53 -0.23
CA HIS A 800 11.82 1.60 -1.17
C HIS A 800 12.89 1.81 -2.25
N ILE A 801 14.13 2.13 -1.86
CA ILE A 801 15.21 2.50 -2.80
C ILE A 801 16.42 1.55 -2.62
N PRO A 802 16.73 0.67 -3.60
CA PRO A 802 17.80 -0.30 -3.45
C PRO A 802 19.19 0.30 -3.19
N CYS A 803 19.51 1.46 -3.77
CA CYS A 803 20.81 2.09 -3.59
C CYS A 803 21.11 2.43 -2.12
N HIS A 804 20.08 2.79 -1.34
CA HIS A 804 20.24 3.14 0.08
C HIS A 804 20.71 1.97 0.93
N LEU A 805 20.30 0.75 0.60
CA LEU A 805 20.32 -0.38 1.53
C LEU A 805 21.73 -0.81 1.90
N GLY A 806 22.62 -0.97 0.92
CA GLY A 806 24.03 -1.24 1.18
C GLY A 806 24.76 -0.01 1.74
N ALA A 807 24.42 1.18 1.26
CA ALA A 807 25.15 2.40 1.62
C ALA A 807 24.87 2.90 3.04
N MET A 808 23.66 2.70 3.56
CA MET A 808 23.31 3.06 4.94
C MET A 808 24.08 2.22 5.97
N SER A 809 24.36 0.94 5.69
CA SER A 809 25.18 0.10 6.59
C SER A 809 26.58 0.69 6.79
N TYR A 810 27.21 1.17 5.71
CA TYR A 810 28.50 1.86 5.80
C TYR A 810 28.40 3.15 6.63
N ALA A 811 27.31 3.90 6.47
CA ALA A 811 27.13 5.15 7.21
C ALA A 811 26.99 4.89 8.72
N VAL A 812 26.15 3.92 9.10
CA VAL A 812 25.93 3.57 10.51
C VAL A 812 27.17 2.93 11.11
N ALA A 813 27.83 2.00 10.41
CA ALA A 813 29.07 1.38 10.88
C ALA A 813 30.18 2.42 11.11
N TYR A 814 30.32 3.41 10.23
CA TYR A 814 31.26 4.52 10.41
C TYR A 814 30.95 5.33 11.68
N GLN A 815 29.67 5.64 11.94
CA GLN A 815 29.31 6.36 13.16
C GLN A 815 29.51 5.49 14.41
N ALA A 816 29.20 4.19 14.33
CA ALA A 816 29.39 3.25 15.43
C ALA A 816 30.87 3.13 15.82
N GLU A 817 31.78 3.01 14.85
CA GLU A 817 33.23 2.99 15.08
C GLU A 817 33.74 4.32 15.66
N ARG A 818 33.25 5.45 15.12
CA ARG A 818 33.69 6.79 15.54
C ARG A 818 33.26 7.15 16.96
N TRP A 819 32.01 6.85 17.32
CA TRP A 819 31.41 7.32 18.57
C TRP A 819 31.37 6.26 19.66
N GLY A 820 31.20 4.98 19.32
CA GLY A 820 31.00 3.91 20.30
C GLY A 820 29.99 4.28 21.38
N ASN A 821 30.33 4.00 22.64
CA ASN A 821 29.47 4.27 23.81
C ASN A 821 29.60 5.71 24.35
N THR A 822 30.12 6.67 23.56
CA THR A 822 30.22 8.09 23.99
C THR A 822 28.94 8.89 23.80
N LEU A 823 27.98 8.36 23.04
CA LEU A 823 26.65 8.95 22.84
C LEU A 823 25.78 8.77 24.09
N ARG A 824 24.78 9.63 24.24
CA ARG A 824 23.78 9.56 25.31
C ARG A 824 22.38 9.33 24.74
N PRO A 825 21.44 8.77 25.51
CA PRO A 825 20.04 8.70 25.11
C PRO A 825 19.53 10.07 24.63
N GLY A 826 18.89 10.11 23.47
CA GLY A 826 18.39 11.34 22.85
C GLY A 826 19.37 12.04 21.89
N ASP A 827 20.63 11.61 21.80
CA ASP A 827 21.55 12.09 20.76
C ASP A 827 21.11 11.61 19.37
N VAL A 828 21.21 12.47 18.35
CA VAL A 828 20.93 12.15 16.96
C VAL A 828 22.05 12.68 16.08
N LEU A 829 22.55 11.83 15.19
CA LEU A 829 23.60 12.15 14.22
C LEU A 829 23.01 12.36 12.83
N VAL A 830 23.71 13.16 12.01
CA VAL A 830 23.44 13.30 10.58
C VAL A 830 24.72 13.17 9.75
N SER A 831 24.61 12.51 8.60
CA SER A 831 25.72 12.27 7.66
C SER A 831 25.23 12.11 6.22
N ASN A 832 25.99 12.61 5.25
CA ASN A 832 25.77 12.42 3.81
C ASN A 832 27.08 12.35 3.00
N HIS A 833 28.24 12.53 3.64
CA HIS A 833 29.50 12.55 2.93
C HIS A 833 29.89 11.13 2.50
N PRO A 834 30.34 10.90 1.25
CA PRO A 834 30.88 9.63 0.76
C PRO A 834 31.88 8.92 1.69
N ALA A 835 32.70 9.67 2.42
CA ALA A 835 33.69 9.17 3.37
C ALA A 835 33.05 8.43 4.57
N ALA A 836 31.82 8.78 4.88
CA ALA A 836 31.03 8.28 6.00
C ALA A 836 29.76 7.58 5.50
N GLY A 837 29.86 6.86 4.37
CA GLY A 837 28.78 6.03 3.83
C GLY A 837 27.67 6.77 3.08
N GLY A 838 27.83 8.06 2.78
CA GLY A 838 26.93 8.79 1.88
C GLY A 838 26.94 8.24 0.45
N SER A 839 25.77 8.15 -0.19
CA SER A 839 25.63 7.81 -1.61
C SER A 839 25.98 9.01 -2.50
N HIS A 840 25.41 10.16 -2.19
CA HIS A 840 25.76 11.49 -2.69
C HIS A 840 25.26 12.52 -1.68
N LEU A 841 25.57 13.81 -1.87
CA LEU A 841 25.21 14.81 -0.86
C LEU A 841 23.69 15.00 -0.66
N PRO A 842 22.83 14.99 -1.68
CA PRO A 842 21.38 15.17 -1.48
C PRO A 842 20.71 14.09 -0.62
N ASP A 843 21.30 12.89 -0.52
CA ASP A 843 20.79 11.81 0.32
C ASP A 843 21.32 11.98 1.76
N VAL A 844 20.52 12.60 2.61
CA VAL A 844 20.90 12.87 4.00
C VAL A 844 20.45 11.72 4.91
N THR A 845 21.40 11.15 5.66
CA THR A 845 21.16 10.05 6.60
C THR A 845 21.11 10.56 8.02
N VAL A 846 19.96 10.42 8.68
CA VAL A 846 19.78 10.67 10.11
C VAL A 846 19.90 9.35 10.86
N ILE A 847 20.77 9.30 11.87
CA ILE A 847 21.18 8.08 12.56
C ILE A 847 20.99 8.28 14.07
N SER A 848 20.28 7.37 14.72
CA SER A 848 19.96 7.45 16.15
C SER A 848 20.32 6.13 16.86
N PRO A 849 21.15 6.17 17.91
CA PRO A 849 21.50 4.99 18.68
C PRO A 849 20.33 4.56 19.58
N VAL A 850 20.13 3.25 19.71
CA VAL A 850 19.29 2.65 20.74
C VAL A 850 20.21 2.32 21.91
N ILE A 851 20.12 3.07 23.01
CA ILE A 851 21.07 2.98 24.13
C ILE A 851 20.38 2.37 25.35
N ASP A 852 21.07 1.49 26.05
CA ASP A 852 20.66 1.04 27.38
C ASP A 852 20.88 2.16 28.40
N GLU A 853 19.82 2.62 29.06
CA GLU A 853 19.88 3.73 30.00
C GLU A 853 20.72 3.44 31.26
N HIS A 854 20.98 2.16 31.58
CA HIS A 854 21.73 1.75 32.75
C HIS A 854 23.22 1.54 32.46
N THR A 855 23.55 0.92 31.33
CA THR A 855 24.93 0.58 30.97
C THR A 855 25.58 1.59 30.02
N ASN A 856 24.77 2.44 29.37
CA ASN A 856 25.18 3.33 28.29
C ASN A 856 25.79 2.61 27.07
N GLU A 857 25.47 1.31 26.91
CA GLU A 857 25.86 0.53 25.75
C GLU A 857 24.87 0.71 24.59
N VAL A 858 25.40 0.76 23.36
CA VAL A 858 24.55 0.79 22.17
C VAL A 858 24.04 -0.62 21.86
N LEU A 859 22.72 -0.79 21.92
CA LEU A 859 22.02 -2.07 21.72
C LEU A 859 21.71 -2.33 20.24
N PHE A 860 21.32 -1.28 19.52
CA PHE A 860 20.92 -1.25 18.12
C PHE A 860 21.13 0.17 17.57
N TRP A 861 20.99 0.34 16.25
CA TRP A 861 20.82 1.66 15.64
C TRP A 861 19.56 1.70 14.79
N THR A 862 18.97 2.88 14.72
CA THR A 862 17.92 3.20 13.75
C THR A 862 18.46 4.27 12.81
N ALA A 863 18.17 4.15 11.52
CA ALA A 863 18.53 5.21 10.58
C ALA A 863 17.48 5.38 9.49
N SER A 864 17.37 6.61 9.02
CA SER A 864 16.56 7.00 7.87
C SER A 864 17.44 7.81 6.91
N ARG A 865 17.37 7.48 5.63
CA ARG A 865 18.01 8.24 4.55
C ARG A 865 16.93 8.79 3.64
N ALA A 866 17.01 10.07 3.30
CA ALA A 866 16.02 10.71 2.46
C ALA A 866 16.69 11.69 1.48
N HIS A 867 16.14 11.78 0.27
CA HIS A 867 16.62 12.71 -0.74
C HIS A 867 15.99 14.09 -0.56
N HIS A 868 16.82 15.09 -0.25
CA HIS A 868 16.39 16.47 -0.18
C HIS A 868 16.47 17.12 -1.56
N ALA A 869 15.39 17.80 -1.99
CA ALA A 869 15.28 18.36 -3.33
C ALA A 869 16.36 19.43 -3.62
N ASP A 870 16.75 20.22 -2.62
CA ASP A 870 17.87 21.16 -2.72
C ASP A 870 18.59 21.23 -1.36
N ILE A 871 19.92 21.18 -1.39
CA ILE A 871 20.82 21.33 -0.25
C ILE A 871 21.93 22.36 -0.56
N GLY A 872 21.67 23.24 -1.54
CA GLY A 872 22.62 24.21 -2.07
C GLY A 872 23.55 23.64 -3.16
N GLY A 873 24.62 24.38 -3.44
CA GLY A 873 25.57 24.07 -4.51
C GLY A 873 25.43 24.99 -5.72
N ILE A 874 26.09 24.63 -6.83
CA ILE A 874 26.21 25.48 -8.03
C ILE A 874 24.98 25.45 -8.96
N ALA A 875 24.05 24.52 -8.76
CA ALA A 875 22.85 24.36 -9.56
C ALA A 875 21.62 24.14 -8.67
N ALA A 876 20.45 24.51 -9.17
CA ALA A 876 19.19 24.22 -8.50
C ALA A 876 18.83 22.73 -8.57
N GLY A 877 18.18 22.22 -7.52
CA GLY A 877 17.76 20.81 -7.45
C GLY A 877 18.88 19.86 -7.04
N SER A 878 20.06 20.38 -6.65
CA SER A 878 21.24 19.65 -6.15
C SER A 878 21.74 18.45 -6.97
N MET A 879 21.44 18.42 -8.28
CA MET A 879 21.99 17.47 -9.25
C MET A 879 22.83 18.17 -10.33
N PRO A 880 23.93 18.87 -9.99
CA PRO A 880 24.73 19.60 -10.96
C PRO A 880 25.43 18.65 -11.95
N PRO A 881 25.13 18.70 -13.25
CA PRO A 881 25.68 17.75 -14.23
C PRO A 881 27.18 17.98 -14.52
N HIS A 882 27.71 19.14 -14.11
CA HIS A 882 29.09 19.56 -14.35
C HIS A 882 29.92 19.69 -13.07
N SER A 883 29.43 19.17 -11.92
CA SER A 883 30.24 19.14 -10.70
C SER A 883 31.49 18.27 -10.91
N LYS A 884 32.57 18.71 -10.27
CA LYS A 884 33.91 18.12 -10.31
C LYS A 884 34.46 17.92 -8.91
N GLU A 885 34.15 18.85 -8.02
CA GLU A 885 34.52 18.79 -6.61
C GLU A 885 33.27 18.75 -5.73
N ILE A 886 33.36 18.03 -4.61
CA ILE A 886 32.20 17.71 -3.78
C ILE A 886 31.47 18.94 -3.21
N TRP A 887 32.18 20.03 -2.93
CA TRP A 887 31.56 21.27 -2.43
C TRP A 887 30.64 21.96 -3.46
N GLN A 888 30.76 21.60 -4.74
CA GLN A 888 29.87 22.09 -5.80
C GLN A 888 28.47 21.46 -5.71
N GLU A 889 28.34 20.34 -5.01
CA GLU A 889 27.10 19.56 -4.91
C GLU A 889 26.21 20.00 -3.73
N GLY A 890 26.73 20.82 -2.81
CA GLY A 890 25.97 21.41 -1.71
C GLY A 890 26.51 21.09 -0.31
N ALA A 891 25.61 21.05 0.67
CA ALA A 891 25.93 20.82 2.07
C ALA A 891 26.51 19.41 2.32
N SER A 892 27.58 19.33 3.12
CA SER A 892 28.27 18.07 3.42
C SER A 892 28.45 17.84 4.93
N PHE A 893 28.07 16.64 5.37
CA PHE A 893 28.10 16.15 6.74
C PHE A 893 28.90 14.84 6.78
N THR A 894 30.08 14.86 7.38
CA THR A 894 30.79 13.60 7.71
C THR A 894 30.21 12.98 8.98
N SER A 895 30.06 13.78 10.03
CA SER A 895 29.42 13.42 11.29
C SER A 895 29.06 14.70 12.04
N PHE A 896 27.78 14.95 12.26
CA PHE A 896 27.28 16.11 13.00
C PHE A 896 26.23 15.67 14.02
N LYS A 897 26.30 16.16 15.26
CA LYS A 897 25.26 15.95 16.27
C LYS A 897 24.12 16.93 16.00
N LEU A 898 23.12 16.46 15.27
CA LEU A 898 21.92 17.23 14.94
C LEU A 898 21.05 17.48 16.19
N VAL A 899 21.02 16.48 17.09
CA VAL A 899 20.42 16.61 18.42
C VAL A 899 21.46 16.19 19.44
N ASN A 900 21.65 17.02 20.47
CA ASN A 900 22.55 16.77 21.57
C ASN A 900 21.75 16.84 22.87
N ASP A 901 21.62 15.72 23.59
CA ASP A 901 20.84 15.61 24.83
C ASP A 901 19.40 16.15 24.67
N GLY A 902 18.73 15.73 23.59
CA GLY A 902 17.35 16.12 23.26
C GLY A 902 17.18 17.54 22.69
N LYS A 903 18.25 18.32 22.52
CA LYS A 903 18.18 19.68 21.95
C LYS A 903 18.64 19.70 20.49
N PHE A 904 17.79 20.18 19.60
CA PHE A 904 18.07 20.35 18.17
C PHE A 904 18.99 21.56 17.93
N ASP A 905 20.06 21.39 17.14
CA ASP A 905 21.06 22.42 16.86
C ASP A 905 20.75 23.19 15.56
N ASP A 906 19.77 24.11 15.62
CA ASP A 906 19.37 24.96 14.49
C ASP A 906 20.53 25.84 13.96
N GLU A 907 21.35 26.39 14.86
CA GLU A 907 22.45 27.28 14.50
C GLU A 907 23.57 26.54 13.76
N GLY A 908 23.99 25.38 14.28
CA GLY A 908 24.99 24.52 13.65
C GLY A 908 24.52 23.97 12.30
N LEU A 909 23.24 23.61 12.19
CA LEU A 909 22.65 23.18 10.92
C LEU A 909 22.64 24.30 9.87
N ALA A 910 22.23 25.51 10.26
CA ALA A 910 22.24 26.67 9.38
C ALA A 910 23.65 27.04 8.90
N GLU A 911 24.67 26.87 9.75
CA GLU A 911 26.06 27.07 9.34
C GLU A 911 26.46 26.11 8.21
N ILE A 912 26.09 24.83 8.31
CA ILE A 912 26.48 23.79 7.34
C ILE A 912 25.64 23.83 6.05
N MET A 913 24.34 24.16 6.13
CA MET A 913 23.44 24.13 4.96
C MET A 913 23.27 25.47 4.24
N LEU A 914 23.43 26.59 4.94
CA LEU A 914 23.27 27.92 4.35
C LEU A 914 24.61 28.60 4.14
N LYS A 915 25.39 28.81 5.22
CA LYS A 915 26.57 29.69 5.16
C LYS A 915 27.76 29.04 4.46
N LYS A 916 28.09 27.79 4.82
CA LYS A 916 29.25 27.10 4.26
C LYS A 916 29.13 26.87 2.74
N PRO A 917 28.01 26.35 2.19
CA PRO A 917 27.88 26.19 0.74
C PRO A 917 27.92 27.54 0.00
N ALA A 918 27.26 28.57 0.54
CA ALA A 918 27.29 29.92 -0.01
C ALA A 918 28.66 30.61 0.03
N SER A 919 29.59 30.14 0.87
CA SER A 919 30.96 30.68 0.94
C SER A 919 31.82 30.28 -0.27
N TYR A 920 31.42 29.26 -1.02
CA TYR A 920 32.16 28.79 -2.19
C TYR A 920 31.77 29.55 -3.47
N PRO A 921 32.72 29.77 -4.40
CA PRO A 921 32.45 30.53 -5.63
C PRO A 921 31.34 29.90 -6.49
N GLY A 922 30.31 30.70 -6.80
CA GLY A 922 29.19 30.28 -7.66
C GLY A 922 28.21 29.31 -7.00
N SER A 923 28.39 28.98 -5.73
CA SER A 923 27.48 28.14 -4.96
C SER A 923 26.50 29.00 -4.15
N SER A 924 25.31 28.46 -3.90
CA SER A 924 24.38 28.99 -2.89
C SER A 924 24.27 28.05 -1.70
N GLY A 925 23.77 28.59 -0.58
CA GLY A 925 23.13 27.78 0.45
C GLY A 925 21.88 27.08 -0.10
N THR A 926 21.28 26.21 0.71
CA THR A 926 20.00 25.59 0.33
C THR A 926 18.94 26.63 -0.03
N ARG A 927 18.21 26.35 -1.12
CA ARG A 927 17.10 27.19 -1.61
C ARG A 927 15.78 26.87 -0.91
N THR A 928 15.71 25.75 -0.20
CA THR A 928 14.49 25.20 0.43
C THR A 928 14.67 24.97 1.93
N TRP A 929 15.31 25.91 2.63
CA TRP A 929 15.68 25.79 4.05
C TRP A 929 14.55 25.30 4.96
N SER A 930 13.34 25.84 4.81
CA SER A 930 12.18 25.43 5.60
C SER A 930 11.86 23.96 5.44
N ASP A 931 11.97 23.45 4.21
CA ASP A 931 11.64 22.07 3.89
C ASP A 931 12.75 21.14 4.37
N ASN A 932 14.03 21.55 4.24
CA ASN A 932 15.14 20.78 4.79
C ASN A 932 15.01 20.56 6.31
N VAL A 933 14.69 21.61 7.07
CA VAL A 933 14.51 21.51 8.53
C VAL A 933 13.31 20.62 8.88
N SER A 934 12.19 20.78 8.18
CA SER A 934 11.00 19.95 8.37
C SER A 934 11.28 18.47 8.08
N ASP A 935 11.95 18.16 6.98
CA ASP A 935 12.28 16.79 6.60
C ASP A 935 13.29 16.14 7.56
N LEU A 936 14.29 16.88 8.05
CA LEU A 936 15.22 16.38 9.07
C LEU A 936 14.50 16.05 10.39
N LYS A 937 13.53 16.88 10.79
CA LYS A 937 12.69 16.61 11.97
C LYS A 937 11.79 15.39 11.76
N ALA A 938 11.24 15.21 10.55
CA ALA A 938 10.49 14.02 10.17
C ALA A 938 11.35 12.74 10.24
N GLN A 939 12.60 12.79 9.77
CA GLN A 939 13.56 11.69 9.89
C GLN A 939 13.90 11.35 11.34
N ILE A 940 14.05 12.35 12.22
CA ILE A 940 14.23 12.14 13.67
C ILE A 940 13.01 11.41 14.26
N ALA A 941 11.80 11.87 13.95
CA ALA A 941 10.56 11.26 14.44
C ALA A 941 10.44 9.78 14.01
N ALA A 942 10.77 9.48 12.76
CA ALA A 942 10.81 8.13 12.23
C ALA A 942 11.81 7.24 13.01
N ASN A 943 13.03 7.72 13.26
CA ASN A 943 14.02 6.98 14.05
C ASN A 943 13.55 6.74 15.50
N GLN A 944 12.95 7.74 16.14
CA GLN A 944 12.40 7.61 17.49
C GLN A 944 11.25 6.59 17.58
N LYS A 945 10.45 6.45 16.51
CA LYS A 945 9.47 5.37 16.41
C LYS A 945 10.14 3.99 16.44
N GLY A 946 11.23 3.82 15.68
CA GLY A 946 12.03 2.59 15.70
C GLY A 946 12.64 2.28 17.08
N ILE A 947 13.22 3.28 17.75
CA ILE A 947 13.81 3.15 19.09
C ILE A 947 12.78 2.60 20.09
N ARG A 948 11.57 3.19 20.12
CA ARG A 948 10.50 2.75 21.03
C ARG A 948 10.10 1.29 20.81
N LEU A 949 9.85 0.90 19.55
CA LEU A 949 9.42 -0.47 19.21
C LEU A 949 10.51 -1.53 19.52
N ILE A 950 11.78 -1.16 19.37
CA ILE A 950 12.91 -2.03 19.75
C ILE A 950 12.95 -2.20 21.28
N HIS A 951 12.81 -1.13 22.06
CA HIS A 951 12.76 -1.23 23.52
C HIS A 951 11.56 -2.04 24.01
N GLU A 952 10.39 -1.92 23.38
CA GLU A 952 9.22 -2.74 23.66
C GLU A 952 9.51 -4.23 23.42
N SER A 953 10.16 -4.55 22.29
CA SER A 953 10.58 -5.92 21.98
C SER A 953 11.60 -6.47 23.00
N ILE A 954 12.55 -5.65 23.43
CA ILE A 954 13.54 -6.01 24.47
C ILE A 954 12.86 -6.24 25.81
N LYS A 955 11.87 -5.41 26.17
CA LYS A 955 11.09 -5.58 27.41
C LYS A 955 10.30 -6.88 27.42
N GLU A 956 9.79 -7.32 26.26
CA GLU A 956 8.99 -8.53 26.11
C GLU A 956 9.84 -9.81 26.14
N TYR A 957 10.95 -9.86 25.40
CA TYR A 957 11.72 -11.10 25.17
C TYR A 957 13.10 -11.13 25.83
N GLY A 958 13.57 -10.00 26.36
CA GLY A 958 14.94 -9.81 26.85
C GLY A 958 15.94 -9.57 25.71
N LEU A 959 16.96 -8.73 25.99
CA LEU A 959 18.00 -8.37 25.03
C LEU A 959 18.74 -9.58 24.41
N PRO A 960 19.17 -10.60 25.18
CA PRO A 960 19.89 -11.74 24.62
C PRO A 960 19.08 -12.49 23.55
N THR A 961 17.78 -12.65 23.77
CA THR A 961 16.86 -13.31 22.83
C THR A 961 16.71 -12.50 21.55
N VAL A 962 16.47 -11.19 21.67
CA VAL A 962 16.29 -10.29 20.52
C VAL A 962 17.55 -10.28 19.66
N GLN A 963 18.74 -10.18 20.27
CA GLN A 963 20.00 -10.18 19.53
C GLN A 963 20.35 -11.56 18.94
N LYS A 964 20.02 -12.67 19.63
CA LYS A 964 20.17 -14.03 19.09
C LYS A 964 19.42 -14.20 17.77
N TYR A 965 18.15 -13.81 17.73
CA TYR A 965 17.34 -13.92 16.51
C TYR A 965 17.72 -12.90 15.44
N MET A 966 18.19 -11.70 15.81
CA MET A 966 18.82 -10.76 14.87
C MET A 966 19.98 -11.42 14.11
N LEU A 967 20.92 -12.05 14.84
CA LEU A 967 22.08 -12.73 14.23
C LEU A 967 21.63 -13.93 13.39
N GLY A 968 20.70 -14.74 13.90
CA GLY A 968 20.16 -15.87 13.16
C GLY A 968 19.55 -15.49 11.80
N ILE A 969 18.92 -14.31 11.69
CA ILE A 969 18.33 -13.80 10.43
C ILE A 969 19.43 -13.44 9.43
N GLN A 970 20.54 -12.88 9.91
CA GLN A 970 21.72 -12.58 9.08
C GLN A 970 22.41 -13.88 8.62
N ASP A 971 22.62 -14.82 9.54
CA ASP A 971 23.22 -16.13 9.23
C ASP A 971 22.40 -16.91 8.20
N ASN A 972 21.06 -16.82 8.27
CA ASN A 972 20.20 -17.45 7.29
C ASN A 972 20.37 -16.86 5.89
N ALA A 973 20.42 -15.53 5.77
CA ALA A 973 20.65 -14.87 4.49
C ALA A 973 22.03 -15.22 3.91
N GLU A 974 23.06 -15.31 4.77
CA GLU A 974 24.39 -15.78 4.37
C GLU A 974 24.35 -17.19 3.79
N LYS A 975 23.68 -18.14 4.46
CA LYS A 975 23.54 -19.53 3.99
C LYS A 975 22.90 -19.58 2.59
N VAL A 976 21.86 -18.79 2.35
CA VAL A 976 21.17 -18.73 1.06
C VAL A 976 22.10 -18.19 -0.04
N VAL A 977 22.85 -17.12 0.21
CA VAL A 977 23.82 -16.59 -0.76
C VAL A 977 24.95 -17.57 -1.03
N ARG A 978 25.47 -18.26 0.00
CA ARG A 978 26.50 -19.31 -0.17
C ARG A 978 26.00 -20.43 -1.09
N ASN A 979 24.74 -20.83 -0.96
CA ASN A 979 24.12 -21.84 -1.82
C ASN A 979 23.94 -21.35 -3.26
N LEU A 980 23.50 -20.11 -3.46
CA LEU A 980 23.44 -19.49 -4.78
C LEU A 980 24.82 -19.53 -5.47
N LEU A 981 25.87 -19.13 -4.76
CA LEU A 981 27.23 -19.09 -5.32
C LEU A 981 27.72 -20.50 -5.72
N ARG A 982 27.43 -21.53 -4.92
CA ARG A 982 27.73 -22.93 -5.28
C ARG A 982 27.03 -23.36 -6.56
N GLN A 983 25.74 -23.03 -6.70
CA GLN A 983 24.98 -23.34 -7.91
C GLN A 983 25.53 -22.62 -9.13
N VAL A 984 25.90 -21.35 -9.00
CA VAL A 984 26.52 -20.57 -10.09
C VAL A 984 27.88 -21.17 -10.47
N HIS A 985 28.72 -21.51 -9.50
CA HIS A 985 30.00 -22.19 -9.77
C HIS A 985 29.79 -23.46 -10.61
N ASP A 986 28.82 -24.30 -10.22
CA ASP A 986 28.52 -25.55 -10.92
C ASP A 986 27.94 -25.30 -12.33
N GLN A 987 27.08 -24.29 -12.48
CA GLN A 987 26.53 -23.88 -13.77
C GLN A 987 27.63 -23.45 -14.76
N PHE A 988 28.64 -22.73 -14.29
CA PHE A 988 29.74 -22.23 -15.12
C PHE A 988 31.00 -23.11 -15.07
N SER A 989 30.90 -24.33 -14.52
CA SER A 989 32.01 -25.29 -14.43
C SER A 989 33.27 -24.72 -13.76
N GLY A 990 33.10 -23.83 -12.79
CA GLY A 990 34.18 -23.17 -12.05
C GLY A 990 35.00 -22.15 -12.83
N LEU A 991 34.59 -21.79 -14.05
CA LEU A 991 35.24 -20.72 -14.80
C LEU A 991 34.95 -19.35 -14.16
N PRO A 992 35.93 -18.43 -14.12
CA PRO A 992 35.69 -17.08 -13.62
C PRO A 992 34.66 -16.36 -14.49
N LEU A 993 33.76 -15.62 -13.85
CA LEU A 993 32.79 -14.78 -14.55
C LEU A 993 33.44 -13.44 -14.84
N GLU A 994 33.37 -12.97 -16.07
CA GLU A 994 34.00 -11.71 -16.48
C GLU A 994 33.03 -10.85 -17.28
N ALA A 995 33.03 -9.54 -17.02
CA ALA A 995 32.28 -8.57 -17.80
C ALA A 995 33.02 -7.23 -17.85
N GLU A 996 32.79 -6.50 -18.94
CA GLU A 996 33.23 -5.11 -19.13
C GLU A 996 32.08 -4.26 -19.68
N ASP A 997 31.95 -3.03 -19.20
CA ASP A 997 31.05 -2.01 -19.75
C ASP A 997 31.74 -0.64 -19.69
N GLN A 998 31.16 0.37 -20.35
CA GLN A 998 31.74 1.71 -20.48
C GLN A 998 30.70 2.79 -20.24
N MET A 999 31.09 3.84 -19.52
CA MET A 999 30.34 5.10 -19.44
C MET A 999 30.39 5.85 -20.78
N ASP A 1000 29.49 6.81 -21.01
CA ASP A 1000 29.42 7.58 -22.25
C ASP A 1000 30.66 8.46 -22.52
N ASP A 1001 31.46 8.74 -21.48
CA ASP A 1001 32.75 9.44 -21.59
C ASP A 1001 33.94 8.51 -21.92
N GLY A 1002 33.68 7.21 -22.05
CA GLY A 1002 34.69 6.18 -22.35
C GLY A 1002 35.33 5.54 -21.11
N SER A 1003 34.96 5.96 -19.89
CA SER A 1003 35.44 5.32 -18.66
C SER A 1003 35.00 3.86 -18.60
N LYS A 1004 35.96 2.95 -18.50
CA LYS A 1004 35.75 1.51 -18.41
C LYS A 1004 35.46 1.05 -16.98
N LEU A 1005 34.50 0.14 -16.85
CA LEU A 1005 34.24 -0.66 -15.66
C LEU A 1005 34.55 -2.12 -15.99
N VAL A 1006 35.36 -2.77 -15.15
CA VAL A 1006 35.82 -4.15 -15.35
C VAL A 1006 35.47 -4.94 -14.10
N LEU A 1007 34.90 -6.14 -14.28
CA LEU A 1007 34.57 -7.04 -13.18
C LEU A 1007 35.01 -8.46 -13.49
N LYS A 1008 35.71 -9.07 -12.55
CA LYS A 1008 35.99 -10.51 -12.50
C LYS A 1008 35.44 -11.09 -11.20
N ILE A 1009 34.68 -12.17 -11.29
CA ILE A 1009 34.14 -12.88 -10.13
C ILE A 1009 34.77 -14.26 -10.05
N HIS A 1010 35.46 -14.52 -8.94
CA HIS A 1010 35.98 -15.84 -8.60
C HIS A 1010 35.14 -16.43 -7.47
N ILE A 1011 34.55 -17.61 -7.71
CA ILE A 1011 33.69 -18.28 -6.73
C ILE A 1011 34.43 -19.49 -6.17
N ASN A 1012 34.56 -19.57 -4.84
CA ASN A 1012 35.03 -20.76 -4.15
C ASN A 1012 33.83 -21.66 -3.84
N ARG A 1013 33.79 -22.83 -4.50
CA ARG A 1013 32.70 -23.80 -4.37
C ARG A 1013 32.54 -24.33 -2.94
N ASP A 1014 33.63 -24.69 -2.27
CA ASP A 1014 33.56 -25.41 -0.99
C ASP A 1014 33.07 -24.48 0.13
N GLU A 1015 33.64 -23.28 0.19
CA GLU A 1015 33.22 -22.24 1.13
C GLU A 1015 31.86 -21.62 0.75
N GLY A 1016 31.50 -21.61 -0.53
CA GLY A 1016 30.39 -20.81 -1.05
C GLY A 1016 30.68 -19.31 -0.94
N SER A 1017 31.94 -18.90 -1.06
CA SER A 1017 32.39 -17.51 -0.99
C SER A 1017 32.75 -16.99 -2.38
N ALA A 1018 32.78 -15.66 -2.56
CA ALA A 1018 33.14 -15.06 -3.85
C ALA A 1018 34.01 -13.80 -3.71
N ILE A 1019 34.95 -13.62 -4.63
CA ILE A 1019 35.76 -12.41 -4.79
C ILE A 1019 35.26 -11.65 -6.00
N PHE A 1020 34.77 -10.43 -5.78
CA PHE A 1020 34.40 -9.47 -6.82
C PHE A 1020 35.56 -8.51 -7.02
N ASP A 1021 36.33 -8.72 -8.09
CA ASP A 1021 37.53 -7.95 -8.40
C ASP A 1021 37.28 -6.93 -9.51
N PHE A 1022 37.37 -5.64 -9.16
CA PHE A 1022 37.20 -4.52 -10.08
C PHE A 1022 38.53 -3.97 -10.63
N THR A 1023 39.63 -4.71 -10.47
CA THR A 1023 40.93 -4.34 -11.04
C THR A 1023 40.84 -4.19 -12.56
N GLY A 1024 41.35 -3.06 -13.07
CA GLY A 1024 41.22 -2.67 -14.49
C GLY A 1024 40.15 -1.60 -14.73
N THR A 1025 39.30 -1.33 -13.75
CA THR A 1025 38.37 -0.19 -13.76
C THR A 1025 39.13 1.15 -13.84
N SER A 1026 38.55 2.11 -14.56
CA SER A 1026 39.17 3.40 -14.84
C SER A 1026 39.46 4.21 -13.58
N ARG A 1027 40.45 5.11 -13.68
CA ARG A 1027 40.78 6.08 -12.63
C ARG A 1027 39.58 6.98 -12.32
N GLU A 1028 39.62 7.60 -11.16
CA GLU A 1028 38.73 8.71 -10.81
C GLU A 1028 38.64 9.70 -11.99
N VAL A 1029 37.42 10.14 -12.29
CA VAL A 1029 37.14 11.10 -13.35
C VAL A 1029 37.09 12.50 -12.78
N TYR A 1030 37.56 13.49 -13.54
CA TYR A 1030 37.38 14.90 -13.19
C TYR A 1030 35.96 15.37 -13.58
N GLY A 1031 34.99 14.88 -12.82
CA GLY A 1031 33.56 15.05 -13.02
C GLY A 1031 32.79 14.38 -11.89
N ASN A 1032 31.50 14.12 -12.11
CA ASN A 1032 30.58 13.68 -11.06
C ASN A 1032 30.14 12.21 -11.14
N LEU A 1033 30.65 11.45 -12.11
CA LEU A 1033 30.35 10.02 -12.24
C LEU A 1033 31.09 9.15 -11.20
N ASN A 1034 31.88 9.74 -10.31
CA ASN A 1034 32.59 8.97 -9.29
C ASN A 1034 31.59 8.39 -8.28
N ALA A 1035 31.59 7.06 -8.14
CA ALA A 1035 30.72 6.36 -7.22
C ALA A 1035 31.46 6.05 -5.91
N PRO A 1036 30.93 6.45 -4.73
CA PRO A 1036 31.44 6.00 -3.46
C PRO A 1036 31.45 4.48 -3.35
N ARG A 1037 32.42 3.93 -2.61
CA ARG A 1037 32.59 2.48 -2.43
C ARG A 1037 31.29 1.80 -2.01
N ALA A 1038 30.56 2.44 -1.09
CA ALA A 1038 29.29 1.99 -0.55
C ALA A 1038 28.25 1.64 -1.63
N ILE A 1039 28.23 2.38 -2.75
CA ILE A 1039 27.33 2.15 -3.88
C ILE A 1039 27.64 0.83 -4.60
N THR A 1040 28.91 0.47 -4.72
CA THR A 1040 29.30 -0.79 -5.35
C THR A 1040 28.80 -1.98 -4.53
N PHE A 1041 28.86 -1.89 -3.19
CA PHE A 1041 28.26 -2.90 -2.31
C PHE A 1041 26.74 -2.96 -2.45
N SER A 1042 26.05 -1.80 -2.55
CA SER A 1042 24.61 -1.76 -2.83
C SER A 1042 24.24 -2.45 -4.15
N ALA A 1043 25.04 -2.26 -5.21
CA ALA A 1043 24.80 -2.93 -6.49
C ALA A 1043 25.00 -4.46 -6.38
N ILE A 1044 26.05 -4.91 -5.70
CA ILE A 1044 26.33 -6.34 -5.50
C ILE A 1044 25.23 -7.01 -4.68
N ILE A 1045 24.87 -6.45 -3.52
CA ILE A 1045 23.84 -7.04 -2.65
C ILE A 1045 22.48 -7.09 -3.35
N TYR A 1046 22.15 -6.05 -4.14
CA TYR A 1046 20.93 -6.02 -4.94
C TYR A 1046 20.90 -7.14 -5.98
N VAL A 1047 21.99 -7.34 -6.73
CA VAL A 1047 22.03 -8.41 -7.74
C VAL A 1047 21.97 -9.78 -7.08
N LEU A 1048 22.75 -10.02 -6.02
CA LEU A 1048 22.69 -11.30 -5.29
C LEU A 1048 21.27 -11.58 -4.80
N ARG A 1049 20.60 -10.58 -4.20
CA ARG A 1049 19.21 -10.73 -3.76
C ARG A 1049 18.24 -10.99 -4.92
N SER A 1050 18.44 -10.34 -6.07
CA SER A 1050 17.59 -10.47 -7.26
C SER A 1050 17.78 -11.83 -7.97
N LEU A 1051 18.92 -12.49 -7.78
CA LEU A 1051 19.19 -13.83 -8.32
C LEU A 1051 18.63 -14.94 -7.42
N VAL A 1052 18.37 -14.65 -6.14
CA VAL A 1052 17.67 -15.56 -5.23
C VAL A 1052 16.16 -15.50 -5.53
N LYS A 1053 15.61 -16.59 -6.09
CA LYS A 1053 14.19 -16.72 -6.48
C LYS A 1053 13.22 -16.93 -5.31
N GLU A 1054 13.60 -16.49 -4.12
CA GLU A 1054 12.94 -16.82 -2.86
C GLU A 1054 12.82 -15.56 -2.01
N ASP A 1055 11.82 -15.52 -1.13
CA ASP A 1055 11.57 -14.36 -0.28
C ASP A 1055 12.47 -14.40 0.96
N ILE A 1056 13.69 -13.86 0.82
CA ILE A 1056 14.61 -13.63 1.95
C ILE A 1056 14.68 -12.13 2.27
N PRO A 1057 14.80 -11.74 3.55
CA PRO A 1057 15.01 -10.35 3.92
C PRO A 1057 16.38 -9.88 3.42
N LEU A 1058 16.46 -8.67 2.89
CA LEU A 1058 17.73 -8.06 2.54
C LEU A 1058 18.43 -7.58 3.81
N ASN A 1059 19.58 -8.18 4.14
CA ASN A 1059 20.35 -7.83 5.33
C ASN A 1059 21.87 -8.05 5.10
N GLN A 1060 22.68 -7.72 6.10
CA GLN A 1060 24.15 -7.81 6.00
C GLN A 1060 24.67 -9.22 5.70
N GLY A 1061 23.93 -10.27 6.04
CA GLY A 1061 24.28 -11.66 5.75
C GLY A 1061 24.45 -11.94 4.26
N CYS A 1062 23.75 -11.21 3.40
CA CYS A 1062 23.89 -11.34 1.94
C CYS A 1062 25.30 -10.94 1.43
N LEU A 1063 26.03 -10.12 2.18
CA LEU A 1063 27.39 -9.68 1.85
C LEU A 1063 28.47 -10.40 2.67
N ALA A 1064 28.12 -11.10 3.74
CA ALA A 1064 29.08 -11.81 4.59
C ALA A 1064 30.01 -12.78 3.83
N PRO A 1065 29.56 -13.56 2.80
CA PRO A 1065 30.44 -14.45 2.07
C PRO A 1065 31.20 -13.76 0.91
N ILE A 1066 31.12 -12.44 0.79
CA ILE A 1066 31.60 -11.68 -0.37
C ILE A 1066 32.81 -10.81 0.00
N ASN A 1067 33.90 -10.99 -0.73
CA ASN A 1067 35.05 -10.09 -0.69
C ASN A 1067 35.05 -9.19 -1.93
N VAL A 1068 35.21 -7.88 -1.76
CA VAL A 1068 35.18 -6.92 -2.87
C VAL A 1068 36.51 -6.19 -2.97
N VAL A 1069 37.20 -6.34 -4.11
CA VAL A 1069 38.46 -5.67 -4.40
C VAL A 1069 38.17 -4.41 -5.21
N LEU A 1070 38.31 -3.25 -4.56
CA LEU A 1070 38.13 -1.92 -5.16
C LEU A 1070 39.45 -1.15 -5.07
N PRO A 1071 40.24 -1.05 -6.17
CA PRO A 1071 41.46 -0.26 -6.16
C PRO A 1071 41.19 1.22 -5.86
N ALA A 1072 41.96 1.81 -4.95
CA ALA A 1072 41.83 3.22 -4.59
C ALA A 1072 42.16 4.15 -5.77
N GLY A 1073 41.49 5.32 -5.83
CA GLY A 1073 41.69 6.29 -6.91
C GLY A 1073 41.05 5.89 -8.24
N THR A 1074 40.09 4.97 -8.21
CA THR A 1074 39.25 4.58 -9.35
C THR A 1074 37.89 5.28 -9.29
N ILE A 1075 37.14 5.25 -10.39
CA ILE A 1075 35.77 5.78 -10.43
C ILE A 1075 34.83 5.11 -9.41
N LEU A 1076 35.13 3.89 -8.92
CA LEU A 1076 34.36 3.17 -7.89
C LEU A 1076 34.95 3.28 -6.48
N SER A 1077 36.10 3.94 -6.33
CA SER A 1077 36.73 4.24 -5.05
C SER A 1077 37.48 5.58 -5.14
N PRO A 1078 36.75 6.68 -5.36
CA PRO A 1078 37.33 8.00 -5.56
C PRO A 1078 37.93 8.57 -4.27
N SER A 1079 38.68 9.65 -4.43
CA SER A 1079 39.17 10.53 -3.40
C SER A 1079 38.04 11.32 -2.73
N LEU A 1080 38.31 11.84 -1.52
CA LEU A 1080 37.31 12.50 -0.68
C LEU A 1080 36.76 13.81 -1.28
N GLY A 1081 37.53 14.46 -2.16
CA GLY A 1081 37.17 15.74 -2.77
C GLY A 1081 36.38 15.61 -4.07
N ALA A 1082 36.27 14.41 -4.62
CA ALA A 1082 35.61 14.18 -5.91
C ALA A 1082 34.10 14.43 -5.83
N ALA A 1083 33.53 15.01 -6.88
CA ALA A 1083 32.09 15.07 -7.07
C ALA A 1083 31.51 13.65 -7.28
N THR A 1084 30.35 13.38 -6.68
CA THR A 1084 29.76 12.03 -6.58
C THR A 1084 28.29 11.93 -6.98
N VAL A 1085 27.63 13.04 -7.30
CA VAL A 1085 26.17 13.05 -7.54
C VAL A 1085 25.75 12.13 -8.69
N GLY A 1086 26.51 12.07 -9.77
CA GLY A 1086 26.30 11.15 -10.90
C GLY A 1086 26.68 9.70 -10.58
N GLY A 1087 27.57 9.47 -9.61
CA GLY A 1087 27.93 8.14 -9.15
C GLY A 1087 26.74 7.36 -8.61
N ASN A 1088 25.84 8.05 -7.90
CA ASN A 1088 24.64 7.46 -7.30
C ASN A 1088 23.56 7.07 -8.29
N VAL A 1089 23.36 7.88 -9.34
CA VAL A 1089 22.21 7.74 -10.25
C VAL A 1089 22.59 7.16 -11.62
N GLU A 1090 23.86 7.28 -12.03
CA GLU A 1090 24.33 6.81 -13.33
C GLU A 1090 25.32 5.64 -13.20
N THR A 1091 26.41 5.80 -12.45
CA THR A 1091 27.44 4.76 -12.34
C THR A 1091 26.91 3.54 -11.60
N SER A 1092 26.06 3.72 -10.58
CA SER A 1092 25.40 2.64 -9.86
C SER A 1092 24.55 1.73 -10.78
N GLN A 1093 23.81 2.34 -11.72
CA GLN A 1093 23.02 1.63 -12.73
C GLN A 1093 23.94 0.79 -13.60
N ARG A 1094 25.06 1.39 -14.03
CA ARG A 1094 26.03 0.71 -14.88
C ARG A 1094 26.75 -0.45 -14.19
N VAL A 1095 27.12 -0.28 -12.92
CA VAL A 1095 27.70 -1.37 -12.12
C VAL A 1095 26.71 -2.51 -11.96
N THR A 1096 25.41 -2.21 -11.81
CA THR A 1096 24.36 -3.25 -11.70
C THR A 1096 24.23 -4.05 -13.01
N ASP A 1097 24.16 -3.37 -14.16
CA ASP A 1097 24.17 -4.01 -15.48
C ASP A 1097 25.43 -4.88 -15.66
N LEU A 1098 26.60 -4.39 -15.23
CA LEU A 1098 27.88 -5.10 -15.32
C LEU A 1098 27.88 -6.40 -14.50
N VAL A 1099 27.39 -6.36 -13.27
CA VAL A 1099 27.31 -7.55 -12.41
C VAL A 1099 26.32 -8.55 -13.01
N LEU A 1100 25.13 -8.11 -13.43
CA LEU A 1100 24.14 -8.99 -14.09
C LEU A 1100 24.70 -9.63 -15.37
N ARG A 1101 25.50 -8.89 -16.14
CA ARG A 1101 26.20 -9.39 -17.33
C ARG A 1101 27.23 -10.47 -16.99
N ALA A 1102 28.00 -10.29 -15.92
CA ALA A 1102 28.98 -11.29 -15.48
C ALA A 1102 28.29 -12.62 -15.13
N PHE A 1103 27.14 -12.56 -14.42
CA PHE A 1103 26.30 -13.73 -14.14
C PHE A 1103 25.53 -14.27 -15.36
N GLN A 1104 25.57 -13.57 -16.50
CA GLN A 1104 24.73 -13.82 -17.69
C GLN A 1104 23.24 -13.94 -17.36
N ALA A 1105 22.77 -13.16 -16.38
CA ALA A 1105 21.42 -13.28 -15.82
C ALA A 1105 20.36 -12.51 -16.64
N ALA A 1106 20.70 -11.32 -17.13
CA ALA A 1106 19.80 -10.45 -17.89
C ALA A 1106 20.60 -9.54 -18.85
N ALA A 1107 19.95 -9.11 -19.93
CA ALA A 1107 20.44 -8.01 -20.77
C ALA A 1107 20.38 -6.67 -20.01
N ALA A 1108 21.10 -5.66 -20.51
CA ALA A 1108 21.13 -4.35 -19.86
C ALA A 1108 19.75 -3.70 -19.85
N SER A 1109 19.38 -3.07 -18.75
CA SER A 1109 18.23 -2.16 -18.75
C SER A 1109 18.66 -0.77 -19.26
N GLN A 1110 17.77 0.21 -19.14
CA GLN A 1110 18.06 1.59 -19.55
C GLN A 1110 19.35 2.19 -18.97
N GLY A 1111 19.88 1.66 -17.86
CA GLY A 1111 21.22 1.99 -17.35
C GLY A 1111 21.45 3.45 -16.93
N THR A 1112 20.39 4.20 -16.63
CA THR A 1112 20.40 5.62 -16.21
C THR A 1112 19.11 5.92 -15.43
N CYS A 1113 19.15 6.92 -14.54
CA CYS A 1113 17.94 7.45 -13.87
C CYS A 1113 17.27 8.59 -14.66
N ASN A 1114 17.87 9.06 -15.76
CA ASN A 1114 17.41 10.19 -16.59
C ASN A 1114 17.02 11.41 -15.74
N ASN A 1115 17.96 11.91 -14.93
CA ASN A 1115 17.68 13.00 -14.00
C ASN A 1115 17.39 14.29 -14.77
N LEU A 1116 16.27 14.91 -14.45
CA LEU A 1116 15.90 16.25 -14.89
C LEU A 1116 15.76 17.14 -13.64
N THR A 1117 16.48 18.26 -13.63
CA THR A 1117 16.24 19.31 -12.65
C THR A 1117 15.95 20.62 -13.34
N PHE A 1118 15.12 21.43 -12.69
CA PHE A 1118 15.01 22.83 -13.06
C PHE A 1118 14.71 23.67 -11.83
N GLY A 1119 15.00 24.96 -11.91
CA GLY A 1119 14.75 25.85 -10.80
C GLY A 1119 14.94 27.30 -11.14
N TYR A 1120 14.61 28.13 -10.16
CA TYR A 1120 14.63 29.58 -10.24
C TYR A 1120 14.97 30.15 -8.87
N GLY A 1121 15.70 31.28 -8.83
CA GLY A 1121 16.03 31.98 -7.60
C GLY A 1121 17.07 31.26 -6.72
N GLY A 1122 17.15 31.64 -5.45
CA GLY A 1122 18.14 31.15 -4.49
C GLY A 1122 19.51 31.83 -4.55
N GLU A 1123 19.71 32.70 -5.54
CA GLU A 1123 20.91 33.54 -5.65
C GLU A 1123 20.92 34.63 -4.57
N VAL A 1124 22.10 34.95 -4.05
CA VAL A 1124 22.30 36.10 -3.16
C VAL A 1124 22.65 37.31 -4.01
N ILE A 1125 21.73 38.26 -4.12
CA ILE A 1125 21.92 39.53 -4.82
C ILE A 1125 22.00 40.63 -3.75
N ASP A 1126 23.08 41.40 -3.74
CA ASP A 1126 23.31 42.50 -2.78
C ASP A 1126 23.14 42.08 -1.29
N GLY A 1127 23.55 40.85 -0.96
CA GLY A 1127 23.46 40.31 0.40
C GLY A 1127 22.07 39.82 0.82
N LYS A 1128 21.08 39.77 -0.09
CA LYS A 1128 19.75 39.20 0.14
C LYS A 1128 19.50 38.00 -0.76
N ALA A 1129 19.04 36.90 -0.18
CA ALA A 1129 18.62 35.73 -0.96
C ALA A 1129 17.32 36.05 -1.72
N ARG A 1130 17.32 35.81 -3.03
CA ARG A 1130 16.09 35.85 -3.83
C ARG A 1130 15.29 34.58 -3.54
N PRO A 1131 14.00 34.67 -3.14
CA PRO A 1131 13.14 33.49 -3.03
C PRO A 1131 13.11 32.71 -4.35
N GLY A 1132 13.02 31.39 -4.25
CA GLY A 1132 13.15 30.50 -5.38
C GLY A 1132 12.64 29.11 -5.08
N PHE A 1133 12.75 28.23 -6.07
CA PHE A 1133 12.41 26.83 -5.96
C PHE A 1133 13.41 25.96 -6.74
N GLY A 1134 13.56 24.72 -6.31
CA GLY A 1134 14.26 23.66 -7.03
C GLY A 1134 13.31 22.50 -7.28
N TYR A 1135 13.38 21.93 -8.47
CA TYR A 1135 12.68 20.71 -8.84
C TYR A 1135 13.68 19.66 -9.30
N TYR A 1136 13.41 18.42 -8.92
CA TYR A 1136 14.16 17.24 -9.33
C TYR A 1136 13.18 16.12 -9.63
N GLU A 1137 13.37 15.44 -10.76
CA GLU A 1137 12.71 14.18 -11.09
C GLU A 1137 13.67 13.18 -11.76
N THR A 1138 13.34 11.89 -11.62
CA THR A 1138 13.96 10.77 -12.33
C THR A 1138 12.91 10.17 -13.25
N ILE A 1139 13.30 9.81 -14.47
CA ILE A 1139 12.38 9.35 -15.51
C ILE A 1139 12.70 7.90 -15.86
N ALA A 1140 11.67 7.05 -15.84
CA ALA A 1140 11.76 5.64 -16.20
C ALA A 1140 12.13 5.38 -17.68
N GLY A 1141 12.41 4.13 -18.00
CA GLY A 1141 12.77 3.69 -19.35
C GLY A 1141 12.56 2.19 -19.55
N GLY A 1142 13.30 1.58 -20.48
CA GLY A 1142 13.15 0.17 -20.79
C GLY A 1142 13.93 -0.76 -19.87
N ALA A 1143 13.29 -1.82 -19.36
CA ALA A 1143 13.98 -2.90 -18.66
C ALA A 1143 14.64 -3.89 -19.62
N GLY A 1144 15.74 -4.50 -19.20
CA GLY A 1144 16.43 -5.54 -19.96
C GLY A 1144 15.65 -6.85 -19.99
N ALA A 1145 15.75 -7.58 -21.11
CA ALA A 1145 15.13 -8.91 -21.25
C ALA A 1145 15.98 -10.01 -20.59
N GLY A 1146 15.35 -11.13 -20.25
CA GLY A 1146 16.02 -12.29 -19.69
C GLY A 1146 15.79 -13.59 -20.47
N PRO A 1147 16.31 -14.72 -19.96
CA PRO A 1147 16.23 -16.02 -20.63
C PRO A 1147 14.81 -16.52 -20.90
N THR A 1148 13.81 -16.01 -20.18
CA THR A 1148 12.41 -16.46 -20.29
C THR A 1148 11.39 -15.31 -20.32
N TRP A 1149 11.82 -14.05 -20.35
CA TRP A 1149 10.90 -12.90 -20.26
C TRP A 1149 11.35 -11.73 -21.14
N ALA A 1150 10.37 -10.97 -21.64
CA ALA A 1150 10.58 -9.69 -22.30
C ALA A 1150 10.77 -8.57 -21.26
N GLY A 1151 11.54 -7.54 -21.62
CA GLY A 1151 11.73 -6.37 -20.76
C GLY A 1151 10.44 -5.54 -20.64
N GLN A 1152 10.13 -5.07 -19.44
CA GLN A 1152 9.02 -4.17 -19.18
C GLN A 1152 9.34 -2.75 -19.68
N SER A 1153 8.40 -2.13 -20.40
CA SER A 1153 8.50 -0.74 -20.87
C SER A 1153 8.10 0.26 -19.79
N GLY A 1154 8.72 1.44 -19.82
CA GLY A 1154 8.36 2.60 -18.98
C GLY A 1154 8.33 2.34 -17.48
N VAL A 1155 9.33 1.64 -16.96
CA VAL A 1155 9.46 1.30 -15.53
C VAL A 1155 10.84 1.64 -15.00
N HIS A 1156 10.94 1.96 -13.71
CA HIS A 1156 12.23 2.07 -13.05
C HIS A 1156 12.89 0.71 -12.82
N VAL A 1157 14.22 0.72 -12.88
CA VAL A 1157 15.05 -0.47 -12.83
C VAL A 1157 16.18 -0.30 -11.82
N HIS A 1158 16.62 -1.43 -11.27
CA HIS A 1158 17.84 -1.54 -10.48
C HIS A 1158 17.93 -0.53 -9.32
N MET A 1159 18.84 0.43 -9.37
CA MET A 1159 19.24 1.26 -8.22
C MET A 1159 18.22 2.34 -7.83
N THR A 1160 17.15 2.53 -8.60
CA THR A 1160 16.05 3.45 -8.28
C THR A 1160 14.70 2.75 -8.32
N ASN A 1161 13.75 3.21 -7.52
CA ASN A 1161 12.33 2.84 -7.63
C ASN A 1161 11.40 3.99 -7.20
N THR A 1162 11.82 5.23 -7.46
CA THR A 1162 11.03 6.41 -7.08
C THR A 1162 9.74 6.51 -7.90
N ARG A 1163 8.73 7.18 -7.38
CA ARG A 1163 7.54 7.52 -8.17
C ARG A 1163 7.77 8.81 -8.97
N ILE A 1164 7.12 8.91 -10.12
CA ILE A 1164 7.07 10.16 -10.90
C ILE A 1164 6.03 11.12 -10.32
N THR A 1165 6.26 12.43 -10.42
CA THR A 1165 5.24 13.43 -10.06
C THR A 1165 4.08 13.37 -11.06
N ASP A 1166 2.84 13.32 -10.56
CA ASP A 1166 1.64 13.34 -11.40
C ASP A 1166 1.62 14.60 -12.30
N PRO A 1167 1.20 14.48 -13.58
CA PRO A 1167 1.06 15.61 -14.50
C PRO A 1167 0.39 16.85 -13.92
N GLU A 1168 -0.71 16.68 -13.18
CA GLU A 1168 -1.46 17.81 -12.64
C GLU A 1168 -0.74 18.47 -11.48
N SER A 1169 -0.12 17.65 -10.62
CA SER A 1169 0.70 18.14 -9.50
C SER A 1169 1.91 18.93 -10.00
N LEU A 1170 2.56 18.47 -11.08
CA LEU A 1170 3.69 19.17 -11.71
C LEU A 1170 3.26 20.56 -12.20
N GLU A 1171 2.18 20.65 -12.97
CA GLU A 1171 1.70 21.92 -13.54
C GLU A 1171 1.10 22.85 -12.51
N ARG A 1172 0.51 22.31 -11.44
CA ARG A 1172 0.00 23.11 -10.31
C ARG A 1172 1.11 23.81 -9.56
N ARG A 1173 2.24 23.13 -9.37
CA ARG A 1173 3.33 23.63 -8.53
C ARG A 1173 4.30 24.49 -9.31
N TYR A 1174 4.64 24.08 -10.52
CA TYR A 1174 5.75 24.65 -11.27
C TYR A 1174 5.29 25.34 -12.55
N PRO A 1175 6.04 26.34 -13.04
CA PRO A 1175 5.69 27.14 -14.21
C PRO A 1175 5.96 26.36 -15.50
N CYS A 1176 5.25 25.28 -15.72
CA CYS A 1176 5.45 24.41 -16.87
C CYS A 1176 4.13 23.77 -17.34
N ILE A 1177 4.14 23.26 -18.57
CA ILE A 1177 3.07 22.48 -19.18
C ILE A 1177 3.68 21.19 -19.70
N LEU A 1178 3.17 20.05 -19.28
CA LEU A 1178 3.55 18.75 -19.79
C LEU A 1178 2.70 18.44 -21.03
N HIS A 1179 3.34 18.33 -22.18
CA HIS A 1179 2.69 18.04 -23.46
C HIS A 1179 2.58 16.56 -23.75
N GLU A 1180 3.58 15.77 -23.33
CA GLU A 1180 3.60 14.33 -23.56
C GLU A 1180 4.27 13.60 -22.39
N PHE A 1181 3.62 12.51 -21.96
CA PHE A 1181 4.26 11.47 -21.19
C PHE A 1181 3.83 10.09 -21.71
N GLY A 1182 4.67 9.53 -22.58
CA GLY A 1182 4.33 8.36 -23.39
C GLY A 1182 5.46 7.33 -23.48
N ILE A 1183 5.15 6.15 -24.00
CA ILE A 1183 6.15 5.11 -24.27
C ILE A 1183 6.85 5.42 -25.59
N ARG A 1184 8.18 5.37 -25.58
CA ARG A 1184 9.03 5.52 -26.78
C ARG A 1184 9.05 4.21 -27.57
N LYS A 1185 7.96 3.93 -28.28
CA LYS A 1185 7.74 2.65 -28.99
C LYS A 1185 8.88 2.30 -29.95
N GLY A 1186 9.31 1.05 -29.91
CA GLY A 1186 10.37 0.52 -30.78
C GLY A 1186 11.79 0.95 -30.37
N SER A 1187 11.99 1.42 -29.14
CA SER A 1187 13.31 1.71 -28.60
C SER A 1187 13.96 0.51 -27.91
N GLY A 1188 13.19 -0.50 -27.49
CA GLY A 1188 13.69 -1.76 -26.95
C GLY A 1188 14.41 -2.62 -27.99
N GLY A 1189 15.48 -3.30 -27.58
CA GLY A 1189 16.25 -4.17 -28.47
C GLY A 1189 15.43 -5.37 -28.96
N HIS A 1190 15.75 -5.87 -30.15
CA HIS A 1190 15.09 -7.05 -30.72
C HIS A 1190 15.83 -8.35 -30.39
N GLY A 1191 15.09 -9.40 -30.05
CA GLY A 1191 15.64 -10.71 -29.73
C GLY A 1191 14.56 -11.77 -29.67
N LYS A 1192 14.90 -12.97 -29.18
CA LYS A 1192 13.89 -13.99 -28.82
C LYS A 1192 12.92 -13.43 -27.78
N PHE A 1193 13.47 -12.72 -26.80
CA PHE A 1193 12.72 -11.88 -25.88
C PHE A 1193 13.17 -10.42 -26.07
N PRO A 1194 12.27 -9.51 -26.46
CA PRO A 1194 12.61 -8.11 -26.71
C PRO A 1194 12.88 -7.36 -25.39
N GLY A 1195 13.74 -6.35 -25.44
CA GLY A 1195 13.89 -5.39 -24.35
C GLY A 1195 12.70 -4.45 -24.25
N GLY A 1196 12.50 -3.84 -23.08
CA GLY A 1196 11.42 -2.87 -22.86
C GLY A 1196 11.67 -1.56 -23.60
N ASP A 1197 10.60 -0.85 -23.96
CA ASP A 1197 10.68 0.48 -24.54
C ASP A 1197 10.92 1.56 -23.46
N GLY A 1198 11.65 2.61 -23.83
CA GLY A 1198 11.83 3.82 -23.03
C GLY A 1198 10.56 4.69 -22.94
N CYS A 1199 10.72 5.91 -22.46
CA CYS A 1199 9.68 6.92 -22.30
C CYS A 1199 10.03 8.20 -23.05
N ILE A 1200 9.01 9.01 -23.34
CA ILE A 1200 9.10 10.39 -23.82
C ILE A 1200 8.48 11.28 -22.75
N ARG A 1201 9.21 12.33 -22.33
CA ARG A 1201 8.77 13.35 -21.39
C ARG A 1201 8.97 14.72 -22.03
N HIS A 1202 7.89 15.42 -22.39
CA HIS A 1202 7.93 16.70 -23.11
C HIS A 1202 7.32 17.83 -22.28
N ILE A 1203 8.15 18.77 -21.82
CA ILE A 1203 7.75 19.87 -20.94
C ILE A 1203 8.02 21.21 -21.63
N GLU A 1204 7.06 22.12 -21.61
CA GLU A 1204 7.18 23.54 -21.96
C GLU A 1204 7.31 24.39 -20.68
N PHE A 1205 8.21 25.37 -20.67
CA PHE A 1205 8.34 26.29 -19.55
C PHE A 1205 7.57 27.60 -19.76
N ARG A 1206 6.85 28.05 -18.73
CA ARG A 1206 6.03 29.28 -18.73
C ARG A 1206 6.78 30.50 -18.17
N ARG A 1207 8.01 30.31 -17.71
CA ARG A 1207 8.93 31.37 -17.29
C ARG A 1207 10.37 30.97 -17.58
N ASP A 1208 11.29 31.92 -17.42
CA ASP A 1208 12.72 31.66 -17.50
C ASP A 1208 13.19 30.82 -16.30
N VAL A 1209 13.87 29.70 -16.60
CA VAL A 1209 14.36 28.75 -15.61
C VAL A 1209 15.74 28.20 -16.00
N GLN A 1210 16.54 27.85 -15.00
CA GLN A 1210 17.72 27.02 -15.21
C GLN A 1210 17.26 25.57 -15.31
N VAL A 1211 17.65 24.86 -16.37
CA VAL A 1211 17.34 23.44 -16.60
C VAL A 1211 18.63 22.66 -16.70
N SER A 1212 18.73 21.56 -15.95
CA SER A 1212 19.86 20.64 -16.01
C SER A 1212 19.42 19.21 -16.29
N VAL A 1213 20.23 18.50 -17.06
CA VAL A 1213 20.06 17.07 -17.33
C VAL A 1213 21.33 16.34 -16.94
N LEU A 1214 21.18 15.29 -16.15
CA LEU A 1214 22.24 14.34 -15.79
C LEU A 1214 21.77 12.93 -16.14
N SER A 1215 22.31 12.39 -17.23
CA SER A 1215 21.90 11.11 -17.81
C SER A 1215 23.05 10.43 -18.56
N GLU A 1216 22.99 9.11 -18.65
CA GLU A 1216 23.90 8.26 -19.42
C GLU A 1216 23.13 7.48 -20.52
N ARG A 1217 23.83 6.57 -21.22
CA ARG A 1217 23.28 5.74 -22.32
C ARG A 1217 22.76 6.60 -23.47
N ARG A 1218 23.46 7.71 -23.75
CA ARG A 1218 23.26 8.59 -24.92
C ARG A 1218 24.23 8.25 -26.04
N SER A 1219 25.43 7.78 -25.70
CA SER A 1219 26.45 7.35 -26.66
C SER A 1219 26.67 5.84 -26.67
N VAL A 1220 26.60 5.19 -25.50
CA VAL A 1220 26.75 3.74 -25.35
C VAL A 1220 25.36 3.10 -25.18
N PRO A 1221 24.91 2.25 -26.11
CA PRO A 1221 23.58 1.64 -26.01
C PRO A 1221 23.50 0.59 -24.89
N PRO A 1222 22.32 0.35 -24.30
CA PRO A 1222 22.05 -0.82 -23.46
C PRO A 1222 22.32 -2.11 -24.23
N PHE A 1223 23.26 -2.94 -23.77
CA PHE A 1223 23.65 -4.15 -24.50
C PHE A 1223 22.57 -5.24 -24.42
N GLY A 1224 22.40 -6.00 -25.51
CA GLY A 1224 21.67 -7.27 -25.48
C GLY A 1224 22.54 -8.43 -24.98
N LEU A 1225 21.92 -9.57 -24.70
CA LEU A 1225 22.59 -10.76 -24.17
C LEU A 1225 22.27 -12.03 -24.98
N CYS A 1226 23.21 -12.97 -25.04
CA CYS A 1226 23.05 -14.26 -25.71
C CYS A 1226 22.56 -14.17 -27.18
N GLY A 1227 22.97 -13.12 -27.90
CA GLY A 1227 22.58 -12.87 -29.30
C GLY A 1227 21.36 -11.97 -29.50
N GLY A 1228 20.79 -11.40 -28.42
CA GLY A 1228 19.82 -10.31 -28.50
C GLY A 1228 20.48 -8.98 -28.89
N GLU A 1229 19.73 -8.11 -29.57
CA GLU A 1229 20.18 -6.80 -30.02
C GLU A 1229 20.16 -5.77 -28.88
N PRO A 1230 21.02 -4.74 -28.94
CA PRO A 1230 21.02 -3.65 -27.97
C PRO A 1230 19.74 -2.79 -28.07
N GLY A 1231 19.39 -2.14 -26.95
CA GLY A 1231 18.37 -1.10 -26.91
C GLY A 1231 18.84 0.21 -27.56
N THR A 1232 17.90 1.05 -27.95
CA THR A 1232 18.19 2.36 -28.55
C THR A 1232 18.66 3.34 -27.47
N PRO A 1233 19.75 4.10 -27.70
CA PRO A 1233 20.18 5.17 -26.80
C PRO A 1233 19.09 6.21 -26.53
N GLY A 1234 19.17 6.86 -25.37
CA GLY A 1234 18.33 8.01 -25.04
C GLY A 1234 18.74 9.27 -25.81
N GLU A 1235 17.92 10.30 -25.74
CA GLU A 1235 18.15 11.60 -26.38
C GLU A 1235 17.51 12.74 -25.57
N ASN A 1236 18.18 13.87 -25.43
CA ASN A 1236 17.67 15.03 -24.70
C ASN A 1236 17.64 16.24 -25.66
N LEU A 1237 16.46 16.80 -25.91
CA LEU A 1237 16.25 17.85 -26.91
C LEU A 1237 15.72 19.13 -26.29
N TRP A 1238 16.33 20.26 -26.62
CA TRP A 1238 15.84 21.59 -26.32
C TRP A 1238 15.22 22.19 -27.58
N ILE A 1239 13.92 22.46 -27.52
CA ILE A 1239 13.18 23.15 -28.58
C ILE A 1239 13.05 24.62 -28.19
N ARG A 1240 13.53 25.50 -29.07
CA ARG A 1240 13.53 26.94 -28.82
C ARG A 1240 13.18 27.71 -30.09
N LYS A 1241 12.39 28.77 -29.94
CA LYS A 1241 12.15 29.76 -30.98
C LYS A 1241 12.84 31.07 -30.63
N ASP A 1242 13.75 31.52 -31.48
CA ASP A 1242 14.44 32.80 -31.34
C ASP A 1242 14.50 33.56 -32.68
N GLU A 1243 15.33 34.60 -32.76
CA GLU A 1243 15.51 35.42 -33.96
C GLU A 1243 15.97 34.62 -35.19
N TYR A 1244 16.54 33.42 -35.00
CA TYR A 1244 16.99 32.52 -36.06
C TYR A 1244 15.94 31.45 -36.44
N GLY A 1245 14.73 31.52 -35.87
CA GLY A 1245 13.64 30.59 -36.11
C GLY A 1245 13.50 29.50 -35.05
N LEU A 1246 12.77 28.43 -35.38
CA LEU A 1246 12.62 27.25 -34.51
C LEU A 1246 13.86 26.37 -34.65
N ARG A 1247 14.50 26.05 -33.53
CA ARG A 1247 15.67 25.17 -33.46
C ARG A 1247 15.41 24.01 -32.52
N GLU A 1248 15.87 22.83 -32.92
CA GLU A 1248 15.90 21.61 -32.12
C GLU A 1248 17.37 21.29 -31.83
N ILE A 1249 17.74 21.33 -30.54
CA ILE A 1249 19.13 21.26 -30.09
C ILE A 1249 19.29 20.03 -29.21
N ASN A 1250 20.19 19.11 -29.59
CA ASN A 1250 20.57 17.99 -28.73
C ASN A 1250 21.48 18.49 -27.60
N LEU A 1251 21.04 18.31 -26.35
CA LEU A 1251 21.77 18.76 -25.16
C LEU A 1251 22.89 17.80 -24.73
N GLY A 1252 22.93 16.58 -25.27
CA GLY A 1252 23.78 15.50 -24.78
C GLY A 1252 23.29 14.95 -23.42
N GLY A 1253 24.10 14.07 -22.80
CA GLY A 1253 23.72 13.41 -21.54
C GLY A 1253 23.85 14.28 -20.29
N LYS A 1254 24.75 15.27 -20.31
CA LYS A 1254 25.10 16.11 -19.15
C LYS A 1254 25.17 17.56 -19.57
N ASN A 1255 24.18 18.36 -19.19
CA ASN A 1255 24.15 19.78 -19.58
C ASN A 1255 23.30 20.64 -18.66
N THR A 1256 23.61 21.94 -18.60
CA THR A 1256 22.82 22.96 -17.91
C THR A 1256 22.61 24.13 -18.86
N CYS A 1257 21.37 24.58 -19.00
CA CYS A 1257 21.00 25.68 -19.89
C CYS A 1257 19.97 26.61 -19.23
N GLN A 1258 19.96 27.86 -19.67
CA GLN A 1258 18.93 28.83 -19.30
C GLN A 1258 17.83 28.80 -20.37
N MET A 1259 16.71 28.17 -20.03
CA MET A 1259 15.54 28.08 -20.92
C MET A 1259 14.63 29.26 -20.67
N ARG A 1260 14.11 29.86 -21.74
CA ARG A 1260 13.18 31.00 -21.66
C ARG A 1260 11.74 30.52 -21.60
N LYS A 1261 10.83 31.41 -21.21
CA LYS A 1261 9.38 31.21 -21.45
C LYS A 1261 9.10 30.80 -22.90
N GLY A 1262 8.38 29.70 -23.07
CA GLY A 1262 8.01 29.09 -24.35
C GLY A 1262 9.04 28.10 -24.92
N ASP A 1263 10.18 27.92 -24.26
CA ASP A 1263 11.13 26.84 -24.61
C ASP A 1263 10.62 25.49 -24.08
N HIS A 1264 10.96 24.40 -24.78
CA HIS A 1264 10.61 23.04 -24.37
C HIS A 1264 11.85 22.17 -24.13
N ILE A 1265 11.75 21.26 -23.18
CA ILE A 1265 12.66 20.13 -22.97
C ILE A 1265 11.94 18.82 -23.30
N ILE A 1266 12.56 17.98 -24.13
CA ILE A 1266 12.09 16.63 -24.46
C ILE A 1266 13.15 15.63 -24.02
N ILE A 1267 12.82 14.79 -23.05
CA ILE A 1267 13.66 13.66 -22.62
C ILE A 1267 13.11 12.38 -23.23
N LYS A 1268 13.91 11.74 -24.08
CA LYS A 1268 13.66 10.40 -24.61
C LYS A 1268 14.58 9.43 -23.87
N SER A 1269 14.03 8.59 -22.99
CA SER A 1269 14.86 7.65 -22.24
C SER A 1269 15.28 6.44 -23.10
N PRO A 1270 16.35 5.72 -22.71
CA PRO A 1270 16.81 4.53 -23.44
C PRO A 1270 15.82 3.36 -23.33
N GLY A 1271 15.82 2.51 -24.35
CA GLY A 1271 15.18 1.19 -24.27
C GLY A 1271 16.05 0.17 -23.52
N GLY A 1272 15.54 -1.03 -23.28
CA GLY A 1272 16.32 -2.15 -22.72
C GLY A 1272 16.95 -3.02 -23.81
N GLY A 1273 18.02 -3.75 -23.48
CA GLY A 1273 18.62 -4.76 -24.35
C GLY A 1273 17.78 -6.03 -24.43
N ALA A 1274 17.86 -6.74 -25.57
CA ALA A 1274 17.13 -7.98 -25.81
C ALA A 1274 17.90 -9.23 -25.37
N TYR A 1275 17.20 -10.36 -25.26
CA TYR A 1275 17.79 -11.66 -24.96
C TYR A 1275 17.56 -12.66 -26.08
N GLY A 1276 18.63 -13.35 -26.50
CA GLY A 1276 18.55 -14.43 -27.48
C GLY A 1276 18.38 -13.95 -28.92
N LYS A 1277 18.85 -14.74 -29.89
CA LYS A 1277 18.69 -14.44 -31.31
C LYS A 1277 17.24 -14.62 -31.76
N ARG A 1278 16.71 -13.66 -32.54
CA ARG A 1278 15.40 -13.76 -33.19
C ARG A 1278 15.44 -14.89 -34.24
N THR A 1279 14.56 -15.87 -34.11
CA THR A 1279 14.41 -16.98 -35.06
C THR A 1279 13.53 -16.61 -36.23
#